data_AF-A0A0G2GVX0-F1
#
_entry.id   AF-A0A0G2GVX0-F1
#
_cell.length_a   1.000
_cell.length_b   1.000
_cell.length_c   1.000
_cell.angle_alpha   90.00
_cell.angle_beta   90.00
_cell.angle_gamma   90.00
#
_symmetry.space_group_name_H-M   'P 1'
#
loop_
_entity.id
_entity.type
_entity.pdbx_description
1 polymer ?
#
loop_
_entity_poly.entity_id
_entity_poly.type
_entity_poly.pdbx_seq_one_letter_code
_entity_poly.pdbx_strand_id
1 'polypeptide(L)'
;MSLEEKLAKIKSPNLQSQQHTAVVLSAVEETLTEQKTGFTPTAYFAALLALLRQALSSGNAELAQSVIYLLDLISSHVPAPLLRSQFSQILSQIAPILTSEDTTAALLKSSIGVLESLLLAQDAPGWALPQSQTGPRQLVGVLLALAMDPRPKIRKRSQDAISNVLKSPPQGPALDHPAADMCAGTALKDLQEASQAAGKVKKQHKSQTDGQDPRIMHALQLSKTVASASGGWPSKKIEPLCEILMSISRSSNEFLVMGAFEVFEVIFEGLMDEVSSSKLPRLLDAIMELQPSNNDSQLLPPWIAVVSRGYGVSAQVEPEETFAKLPQLFDQIAKFLTSASHNIRISASECLISFFANCIPDSVIVEPSIYDEKILAQLGIKATGLLSVKYQGAWMEVFKTLAALLGALRWRGDPYLIDIVKAIGELRGNESFHGKKEADEVLGQAIQSLGPEAVLKVLPHNLTTPKAGQPGRAWLLPLLRDHVTNTKLSHFKTDLVALSEAMYHRILQHGSAEKTMETKIFETIIAQVWAIFPGYCDLPLDLTSALDQKFAEMVSNLLYQQANLRHDLCRGLQNLVESNQAVLEAEVDDEDLVAMRRTSKAQAQENLEYLAGFTSNLLAVLFNVYSQTLPQHRAYILQCINSYLSITPAKELEETFDRVATMVESSTVSEIKQKETKKKPSSISMPPTSHTLMDLIIALAMYLPRPAFQRLFGLASHLLSSAETDPQLVKKAYKIIPRLSMSPSSNAALTDRNEELQSLLLSTADRTPIPARRDRLLAIKTLIQYLPTSELHFIPSILSEVVLACKDPNEKARQAGFTVLVDLAKRLVDDERNPPGTTIKNSKVPGMPSDAPDAPATIEEVFTMTSAGLAGSTPHMVAASATALSRLVFEFQERLQPAFLTELIATMEIFLESNNREIVRAVLGCVKVFVVVCPADEVLRPRMPELMPRIARWGKEHNGRLRSKVKSIVERAVRKFGAADVEAWVPETERKLVSHIRKERERRKKRKTATGEDDEDEVADGQTAKNKEFDNEYDEAVYGSSEDEDDFDLDDGGEGTIKTTAKSSRNKTQQQRSQRFIREDDEDAPLDLLAPGALANISSKKSVRFDRSLPNGTKKTKAKVNEDGKLVLGDSSDDDDVNMDDTTGPTDTDNASVGGINAYMTAITGPDAIRRGQKGRMKVSSAHRNRADEANMDVEMNLDADEARAVAKKILGKNSTGKKLPERKGLGVGKERQNNGGNVDGRRKGFNKAGGGVHKKSSGHGNRMKFRSKGGRR
;
A
#
# COMPACT_ATOMS: atom_id res chain seq x y z
N MET A 1 0.82 -25.23 -8.17
CA MET A 1 0.38 -26.53 -7.62
C MET A 1 1.50 -27.53 -7.76
N SER A 2 1.94 -28.09 -6.64
CA SER A 2 2.91 -29.18 -6.60
C SER A 2 2.30 -30.46 -7.22
N LEU A 3 3.16 -31.39 -7.68
CA LEU A 3 2.70 -32.68 -8.21
C LEU A 3 1.97 -33.49 -7.12
N GLU A 4 2.38 -33.36 -5.87
CA GLU A 4 1.78 -34.03 -4.71
C GLU A 4 0.35 -33.55 -4.42
N GLU A 5 0.09 -32.24 -4.47
CA GLU A 5 -1.27 -31.68 -4.36
C GLU A 5 -2.21 -32.20 -5.46
N LYS A 6 -1.70 -32.26 -6.71
CA LYS A 6 -2.49 -32.73 -7.86
C LYS A 6 -2.82 -34.22 -7.74
N LEU A 7 -1.87 -35.04 -7.28
CA LEU A 7 -2.08 -36.47 -7.03
C LEU A 7 -3.02 -36.69 -5.83
N ALA A 8 -2.90 -35.91 -4.76
CA ALA A 8 -3.78 -35.97 -3.59
C ALA A 8 -5.25 -35.67 -3.96
N LYS A 9 -5.50 -34.69 -4.83
CA LYS A 9 -6.86 -34.39 -5.35
C LYS A 9 -7.47 -35.53 -6.17
N ILE A 10 -6.64 -36.39 -6.77
CA ILE A 10 -7.10 -37.56 -7.52
C ILE A 10 -7.40 -38.74 -6.59
N LYS A 11 -6.77 -38.80 -5.40
CA LYS A 11 -7.02 -39.85 -4.39
C LYS A 11 -8.40 -39.73 -3.71
N SER A 12 -9.04 -38.55 -3.73
CA SER A 12 -10.37 -38.29 -3.17
C SER A 12 -11.38 -37.80 -4.24
N PRO A 13 -11.75 -38.66 -5.21
CA PRO A 13 -12.58 -38.24 -6.34
C PRO A 13 -14.04 -37.96 -5.94
N ASN A 14 -14.57 -36.82 -6.38
CA ASN A 14 -15.99 -36.44 -6.20
C ASN A 14 -16.92 -36.99 -7.30
N LEU A 15 -16.36 -37.47 -8.43
CA LEU A 15 -17.10 -37.93 -9.61
C LEU A 15 -16.73 -39.39 -9.96
N GLN A 16 -17.70 -40.20 -10.40
CA GLN A 16 -17.49 -41.61 -10.79
C GLN A 16 -16.42 -41.78 -11.89
N SER A 17 -16.34 -40.85 -12.85
CA SER A 17 -15.32 -40.90 -13.91
C SER A 17 -13.88 -40.68 -13.42
N GLN A 18 -13.70 -40.17 -12.18
CA GLN A 18 -12.40 -39.97 -11.54
C GLN A 18 -12.04 -41.12 -10.58
N GLN A 19 -13.01 -41.94 -10.17
CA GLN A 19 -12.78 -43.12 -9.32
C GLN A 19 -11.90 -44.16 -10.02
N HIS A 20 -12.12 -44.38 -11.32
CA HIS A 20 -11.28 -45.28 -12.11
C HIS A 20 -9.81 -44.82 -12.16
N THR A 21 -9.58 -43.51 -12.30
CA THR A 21 -8.22 -42.93 -12.28
C THR A 21 -7.56 -43.04 -10.91
N ALA A 22 -8.32 -42.93 -9.82
CA ALA A 22 -7.82 -43.14 -8.46
C ALA A 22 -7.39 -44.60 -8.23
N VAL A 23 -8.16 -45.57 -8.74
CA VAL A 23 -7.84 -47.01 -8.68
C VAL A 23 -6.57 -47.32 -9.49
N VAL A 24 -6.42 -46.73 -10.67
CA VAL A 24 -5.19 -46.90 -11.48
C VAL A 24 -3.99 -46.27 -10.75
N LEU A 25 -4.15 -45.10 -10.13
CA LEU A 25 -3.08 -44.46 -9.36
C LEU A 25 -2.66 -45.31 -8.15
N SER A 26 -3.61 -45.87 -7.39
CA SER A 26 -3.29 -46.74 -6.25
C SER A 26 -2.59 -48.02 -6.70
N ALA A 27 -3.02 -48.62 -7.81
CA ALA A 27 -2.35 -49.80 -8.38
C ALA A 27 -0.91 -49.49 -8.81
N VAL A 28 -0.66 -48.31 -9.40
CA VAL A 28 0.71 -47.87 -9.73
C VAL A 28 1.54 -47.66 -8.45
N GLU A 29 0.99 -47.05 -7.41
CA GLU A 29 1.67 -46.86 -6.12
C GLU A 29 1.99 -48.19 -5.42
N GLU A 30 1.07 -49.17 -5.47
CA GLU A 30 1.32 -50.54 -4.98
C GLU A 30 2.49 -51.19 -5.73
N THR A 31 2.52 -51.11 -7.07
CA THR A 31 3.63 -51.66 -7.86
C THR A 31 4.97 -50.99 -7.55
N LEU A 32 4.99 -49.67 -7.30
CA LEU A 32 6.21 -48.95 -6.92
C LEU A 32 6.68 -49.35 -5.51
N THR A 33 5.73 -49.64 -4.61
CA THR A 33 5.99 -50.12 -3.26
C THR A 33 6.56 -51.54 -3.28
N GLU A 34 6.00 -52.44 -4.09
CA GLU A 34 6.50 -53.80 -4.30
C GLU A 34 7.91 -53.82 -4.90
N GLN A 35 8.21 -52.90 -5.82
CA GLN A 35 9.52 -52.75 -6.45
C GLN A 35 10.55 -52.02 -5.57
N LYS A 36 10.16 -51.54 -4.38
CA LYS A 36 11.00 -50.74 -3.45
C LYS A 36 11.59 -49.48 -4.09
N THR A 37 10.88 -48.88 -5.04
CA THR A 37 11.29 -47.64 -5.72
C THR A 37 10.62 -46.43 -5.06
N GLY A 38 11.35 -45.32 -4.88
CA GLY A 38 10.78 -44.10 -4.30
C GLY A 38 9.73 -43.45 -5.21
N PHE A 39 8.73 -42.78 -4.60
CA PHE A 39 7.63 -42.07 -5.28
C PHE A 39 8.09 -40.78 -5.98
N THR A 40 8.97 -40.92 -6.95
CA THR A 40 9.49 -39.80 -7.76
C THR A 40 8.69 -39.65 -9.05
N PRO A 41 8.59 -38.44 -9.64
CA PRO A 41 7.93 -38.22 -10.93
C PRO A 41 8.45 -39.16 -12.03
N THR A 42 9.76 -39.46 -12.01
CA THR A 42 10.42 -40.41 -12.92
C THR A 42 9.93 -41.85 -12.73
N ALA A 43 9.72 -42.29 -11.48
CA ALA A 43 9.23 -43.63 -11.18
C ALA A 43 7.77 -43.80 -11.61
N TYR A 44 6.91 -42.81 -11.30
CA TYR A 44 5.53 -42.78 -11.79
C TYR A 44 5.45 -42.80 -13.31
N PHE A 45 6.29 -42.00 -13.98
CA PHE A 45 6.34 -41.95 -15.43
C PHE A 45 6.73 -43.29 -16.07
N ALA A 46 7.75 -43.97 -15.54
CA ALA A 46 8.17 -45.28 -16.04
C ALA A 46 7.08 -46.36 -15.86
N ALA A 47 6.43 -46.39 -14.69
CA ALA A 47 5.35 -47.33 -14.41
C ALA A 47 4.13 -47.09 -15.31
N LEU A 48 3.72 -45.83 -15.50
CA LEU A 48 2.61 -45.46 -16.38
C LEU A 48 2.88 -45.78 -17.85
N LEU A 49 4.11 -45.63 -18.33
CA LEU A 49 4.48 -46.02 -19.70
C LEU A 49 4.43 -47.53 -19.93
N ALA A 50 4.82 -48.33 -18.93
CA ALA A 50 4.68 -49.78 -19.01
C ALA A 50 3.19 -50.19 -19.03
N LEU A 51 2.40 -49.56 -18.18
CA LEU A 51 0.96 -49.81 -18.07
C LEU A 51 0.21 -49.36 -19.33
N LEU A 52 0.63 -48.27 -19.98
CA LEU A 52 0.05 -47.80 -21.25
C LEU A 52 0.23 -48.84 -22.38
N ARG A 53 1.38 -49.50 -22.48
CA ARG A 53 1.62 -50.57 -23.45
C ARG A 53 0.68 -51.76 -23.24
N GLN A 54 0.44 -52.13 -21.98
CA GLN A 54 -0.48 -53.18 -21.63
C GLN A 54 -1.94 -52.78 -21.91
N ALA A 55 -2.30 -51.52 -21.65
CA ALA A 55 -3.61 -50.96 -21.93
C ALA A 55 -3.95 -51.03 -23.45
N LEU A 56 -2.99 -50.64 -24.28
CA LEU A 56 -3.14 -50.59 -25.73
C LEU A 56 -3.19 -51.99 -26.36
N SER A 57 -2.44 -52.96 -25.82
CA SER A 57 -2.47 -54.35 -26.31
C SER A 57 -3.70 -55.14 -25.85
N SER A 58 -4.29 -54.77 -24.71
CA SER A 58 -5.52 -55.39 -24.18
C SER A 58 -6.82 -54.77 -24.71
N GLY A 59 -6.75 -53.61 -25.39
CA GLY A 59 -7.91 -52.93 -25.96
C GLY A 59 -8.82 -52.25 -24.93
N ASN A 60 -8.35 -52.02 -23.70
CA ASN A 60 -9.15 -51.40 -22.64
C ASN A 60 -9.07 -49.86 -22.69
N ALA A 61 -10.05 -49.23 -23.34
CA ALA A 61 -10.09 -47.79 -23.56
C ALA A 61 -10.19 -46.95 -22.27
N GLU A 62 -10.89 -47.44 -21.25
CA GLU A 62 -11.06 -46.73 -19.96
C GLU A 62 -9.75 -46.68 -19.18
N LEU A 63 -9.01 -47.79 -19.18
CA LEU A 63 -7.69 -47.89 -18.56
C LEU A 63 -6.66 -47.04 -19.32
N ALA A 64 -6.68 -47.06 -20.67
CA ALA A 64 -5.83 -46.17 -21.46
C ALA A 64 -6.11 -44.68 -21.18
N GLN A 65 -7.38 -44.29 -20.99
CA GLN A 65 -7.76 -42.92 -20.67
C GLN A 65 -7.25 -42.47 -19.30
N SER A 66 -7.40 -43.28 -18.26
CA SER A 66 -6.88 -42.98 -16.92
C SER A 66 -5.36 -42.88 -16.90
N VAL A 67 -4.67 -43.76 -17.63
CA VAL A 67 -3.20 -43.77 -17.71
C VAL A 67 -2.66 -42.53 -18.43
N ILE A 68 -3.24 -42.17 -19.58
CA ILE A 68 -2.79 -40.98 -20.35
C ILE A 68 -3.09 -39.70 -19.57
N TYR A 69 -4.20 -39.64 -18.83
CA TYR A 69 -4.49 -38.50 -17.96
C TYR A 69 -3.45 -38.32 -16.84
N LEU A 70 -3.04 -39.42 -16.19
CA LEU A 70 -1.96 -39.38 -15.20
C LEU A 70 -0.61 -39.04 -15.84
N LEU A 71 -0.35 -39.55 -17.06
CA LEU A 71 0.86 -39.24 -17.82
C LEU A 71 0.94 -37.74 -18.17
N ASP A 72 -0.16 -37.12 -18.60
CA ASP A 72 -0.26 -35.66 -18.86
C ASP A 72 0.18 -34.88 -17.61
N LEU A 73 -0.41 -35.22 -16.46
CA LEU A 73 -0.16 -34.56 -15.18
C LEU A 73 1.30 -34.67 -14.70
N ILE A 74 1.92 -35.83 -14.89
CA ILE A 74 3.26 -36.13 -14.40
C ILE A 74 4.34 -35.64 -15.37
N SER A 75 4.06 -35.67 -16.68
CA SER A 75 5.05 -35.39 -17.73
C SER A 75 5.71 -34.01 -17.61
N SER A 76 5.01 -32.97 -17.14
CA SER A 76 5.57 -31.64 -16.92
C SER A 76 6.58 -31.56 -15.76
N HIS A 77 6.63 -32.58 -14.90
CA HIS A 77 7.50 -32.65 -13.72
C HIS A 77 8.66 -33.65 -13.90
N VAL A 78 8.78 -34.27 -15.07
CA VAL A 78 9.85 -35.23 -15.41
C VAL A 78 11.05 -34.48 -16.01
N PRO A 79 12.31 -34.86 -15.68
CA PRO A 79 13.48 -34.24 -16.30
C PRO A 79 13.48 -34.33 -17.83
N ALA A 80 13.73 -33.20 -18.50
CA ALA A 80 13.73 -33.10 -19.97
C ALA A 80 14.63 -34.14 -20.69
N PRO A 81 15.82 -34.53 -20.19
CA PRO A 81 16.63 -35.58 -20.84
C PRO A 81 15.92 -36.93 -20.96
N LEU A 82 15.10 -37.29 -19.96
CA LEU A 82 14.35 -38.55 -19.99
C LEU A 82 13.24 -38.50 -21.03
N LEU A 83 12.49 -37.39 -21.10
CA LEU A 83 11.44 -37.17 -22.10
C LEU A 83 12.00 -37.21 -23.54
N ARG A 84 13.20 -36.65 -23.76
CA ARG A 84 13.91 -36.74 -25.05
C ARG A 84 14.25 -38.18 -25.41
N SER A 85 14.83 -38.95 -24.48
CA SER A 85 15.25 -40.33 -24.75
C SER A 85 14.09 -41.27 -25.08
N GLN A 86 12.92 -41.05 -24.46
CA GLN A 86 11.72 -41.87 -24.63
C GLN A 86 10.75 -41.32 -25.69
N PHE A 87 11.10 -40.23 -26.37
CA PHE A 87 10.22 -39.49 -27.27
C PHE A 87 9.58 -40.37 -28.36
N SER A 88 10.39 -41.14 -29.09
CA SER A 88 9.91 -42.03 -30.17
C SER A 88 9.00 -43.15 -29.65
N GLN A 89 9.33 -43.69 -28.48
CA GLN A 89 8.58 -44.74 -27.82
C GLN A 89 7.20 -44.27 -27.36
N ILE A 90 7.12 -43.08 -26.77
CA ILE A 90 5.84 -42.50 -26.30
C ILE A 90 4.98 -42.11 -27.50
N LEU A 91 5.60 -41.51 -28.52
CA LEU A 91 4.90 -41.12 -29.73
C LEU A 91 4.27 -42.32 -30.44
N SER A 92 4.99 -43.44 -30.57
CA SER A 92 4.45 -44.65 -31.22
C SER A 92 3.17 -45.18 -30.55
N GLN A 93 2.98 -44.89 -29.26
CA GLN A 93 1.82 -45.33 -28.48
C GLN A 93 0.66 -44.33 -28.56
N ILE A 94 0.94 -43.04 -28.67
CA ILE A 94 -0.08 -41.97 -28.68
C ILE A 94 -0.54 -41.63 -30.11
N ALA A 95 0.32 -41.77 -31.13
CA ALA A 95 -0.02 -41.43 -32.52
C ALA A 95 -1.30 -42.11 -33.06
N PRO A 96 -1.58 -43.40 -32.78
CA PRO A 96 -2.83 -44.04 -33.20
C PRO A 96 -4.09 -43.44 -32.54
N ILE A 97 -3.94 -42.90 -31.32
CA ILE A 97 -5.03 -42.27 -30.56
C ILE A 97 -5.36 -40.90 -31.14
N LEU A 98 -4.36 -40.17 -31.62
CA LEU A 98 -4.52 -38.82 -32.17
C LEU A 98 -5.13 -38.80 -33.57
N THR A 99 -5.06 -39.92 -34.30
CA THR A 99 -5.49 -40.03 -35.70
C THR A 99 -6.84 -40.74 -35.88
N SER A 100 -7.36 -41.38 -34.84
CA SER A 100 -8.64 -42.10 -34.89
C SER A 100 -9.82 -41.16 -34.61
N GLU A 101 -10.78 -41.11 -35.54
CA GLU A 101 -11.94 -40.20 -35.46
C GLU A 101 -12.93 -40.54 -34.32
N ASP A 102 -12.99 -41.81 -33.90
CA ASP A 102 -13.92 -42.32 -32.87
C ASP A 102 -13.41 -42.17 -31.41
N THR A 103 -12.33 -41.42 -31.17
CA THR A 103 -11.75 -41.28 -29.83
C THR A 103 -12.49 -40.29 -28.92
N THR A 104 -12.57 -40.62 -27.63
CA THR A 104 -13.25 -39.80 -26.62
C THR A 104 -12.53 -38.46 -26.43
N ALA A 105 -13.31 -37.38 -26.23
CA ALA A 105 -12.74 -36.04 -26.09
C ALA A 105 -11.81 -35.88 -24.86
N ALA A 106 -12.03 -36.69 -23.81
CA ALA A 106 -11.18 -36.72 -22.63
C ALA A 106 -9.81 -37.34 -22.92
N LEU A 107 -9.78 -38.46 -23.65
CA LEU A 107 -8.55 -39.15 -24.06
C LEU A 107 -7.68 -38.27 -24.97
N LEU A 108 -8.30 -37.60 -25.95
CA LEU A 108 -7.59 -36.68 -26.84
C LEU A 108 -7.04 -35.45 -26.09
N LYS A 109 -7.81 -34.87 -25.16
CA LYS A 109 -7.35 -33.71 -24.38
C LYS A 109 -6.10 -34.04 -23.56
N SER A 110 -6.08 -35.18 -22.90
CA SER A 110 -4.91 -35.65 -22.13
C SER A 110 -3.75 -36.02 -23.04
N SER A 111 -4.04 -36.62 -24.21
CA SER A 111 -3.00 -36.91 -25.21
C SER A 111 -2.32 -35.65 -25.72
N ILE A 112 -3.07 -34.56 -25.96
CA ILE A 112 -2.52 -33.24 -26.33
C ILE A 112 -1.61 -32.68 -25.23
N GLY A 113 -1.97 -32.85 -23.96
CA GLY A 113 -1.15 -32.38 -22.85
C GLY A 113 0.17 -33.13 -22.71
N VAL A 114 0.17 -34.45 -22.94
CA VAL A 114 1.41 -35.24 -23.06
C VAL A 114 2.25 -34.78 -24.26
N LEU A 115 1.63 -34.47 -25.40
CA LEU A 115 2.36 -33.95 -26.56
C LEU A 115 3.01 -32.59 -26.26
N GLU A 116 2.29 -31.70 -25.59
CA GLU A 116 2.79 -30.38 -25.20
C GLU A 116 4.06 -30.50 -24.34
N SER A 117 4.04 -31.32 -23.29
CA SER A 117 5.20 -31.51 -22.43
C SER A 117 6.38 -32.16 -23.16
N LEU A 118 6.11 -33.09 -24.08
CA LEU A 118 7.15 -33.70 -24.93
C LEU A 118 7.79 -32.70 -25.88
N LEU A 119 7.00 -31.78 -26.46
CA LEU A 119 7.48 -30.75 -27.39
C LEU A 119 8.30 -29.68 -26.66
N LEU A 120 7.83 -29.22 -25.49
CA LEU A 120 8.55 -28.27 -24.64
C LEU A 120 9.90 -28.82 -24.16
N ALA A 121 10.01 -30.15 -24.01
CA ALA A 121 11.23 -30.78 -23.58
C ALA A 121 12.31 -30.90 -24.68
N GLN A 122 12.00 -30.73 -25.98
CA GLN A 122 12.95 -30.98 -27.08
C GLN A 122 14.09 -29.94 -27.17
N ASP A 123 15.20 -30.33 -27.80
CA ASP A 123 16.35 -29.45 -28.06
C ASP A 123 16.41 -28.98 -29.54
N ALA A 124 17.25 -27.98 -29.81
CA ALA A 124 17.46 -27.42 -31.14
C ALA A 124 17.76 -28.47 -32.25
N PRO A 125 18.63 -29.49 -32.05
CA PRO A 125 18.87 -30.52 -33.07
C PRO A 125 17.64 -31.41 -33.29
N GLY A 126 16.84 -31.72 -32.25
CA GLY A 126 15.56 -32.40 -32.43
C GLY A 126 14.59 -31.65 -33.35
N TRP A 127 14.56 -30.32 -33.25
CA TRP A 127 13.76 -29.44 -34.13
C TRP A 127 14.34 -29.27 -35.54
N ALA A 128 15.60 -29.64 -35.78
CA ALA A 128 16.23 -29.59 -37.09
C ALA A 128 15.90 -30.79 -37.99
N LEU A 129 15.30 -31.85 -37.42
CA LEU A 129 14.90 -33.05 -38.17
C LEU A 129 13.84 -32.72 -39.25
N PRO A 130 13.95 -33.30 -40.46
CA PRO A 130 12.95 -33.12 -41.52
C PRO A 130 11.58 -33.66 -41.12
N GLN A 131 10.52 -33.05 -41.66
CA GLN A 131 9.12 -33.44 -41.41
C GLN A 131 8.79 -34.90 -41.82
N SER A 132 9.59 -35.50 -42.70
CA SER A 132 9.44 -36.89 -43.14
C SER A 132 9.90 -37.93 -42.11
N GLN A 133 10.62 -37.50 -41.07
CA GLN A 133 11.06 -38.37 -39.98
C GLN A 133 10.21 -38.12 -38.74
N THR A 134 10.03 -39.16 -37.91
CA THR A 134 9.35 -39.07 -36.61
C THR A 134 10.09 -38.10 -35.70
N GLY A 135 9.62 -36.85 -35.67
CA GLY A 135 10.24 -35.74 -34.99
C GLY A 135 9.20 -34.69 -34.56
N PRO A 136 9.62 -33.66 -33.80
CA PRO A 136 8.72 -32.69 -33.18
C PRO A 136 7.90 -31.87 -34.20
N ARG A 137 8.44 -31.60 -35.40
CA ARG A 137 7.69 -30.91 -36.47
C ARG A 137 6.45 -31.68 -36.94
N GLN A 138 6.53 -33.00 -37.01
CA GLN A 138 5.39 -33.84 -37.38
C GLN A 138 4.26 -33.72 -36.35
N LEU A 139 4.60 -33.64 -35.05
CA LEU A 139 3.64 -33.52 -33.96
C LEU A 139 2.95 -32.17 -33.91
N VAL A 140 3.70 -31.10 -34.18
CA VAL A 140 3.09 -29.79 -34.36
C VAL A 140 2.08 -29.81 -35.52
N GLY A 141 2.36 -30.55 -36.60
CA GLY A 141 1.38 -30.80 -37.66
C GLY A 141 0.09 -31.48 -37.16
N VAL A 142 0.20 -32.44 -36.24
CA VAL A 142 -0.97 -33.10 -35.63
C VAL A 142 -1.75 -32.13 -34.73
N LEU A 143 -1.05 -31.30 -33.94
CA LEU A 143 -1.70 -30.26 -33.12
C LEU A 143 -2.45 -29.24 -33.98
N LEU A 144 -1.86 -28.82 -35.12
CA LEU A 144 -2.50 -27.91 -36.07
C LEU A 144 -3.80 -28.51 -36.64
N ALA A 145 -3.79 -29.80 -37.00
CA ALA A 145 -5.00 -30.49 -37.43
C ALA A 145 -6.07 -30.56 -36.31
N LEU A 146 -5.67 -30.86 -35.08
CA LEU A 146 -6.59 -30.88 -33.92
C LEU A 146 -7.10 -29.49 -33.52
N ALA A 147 -6.39 -28.43 -33.88
CA ALA A 147 -6.85 -27.05 -33.69
C ALA A 147 -8.06 -26.71 -34.59
N MET A 148 -8.30 -27.50 -35.63
CA MET A 148 -9.45 -27.40 -36.55
C MET A 148 -10.57 -28.42 -36.26
N ASP A 149 -10.45 -29.24 -35.21
CA ASP A 149 -11.44 -30.28 -34.82
C ASP A 149 -12.83 -29.67 -34.54
N PRO A 150 -13.96 -30.31 -34.86
CA PRO A 150 -15.29 -29.76 -34.58
C PRO A 150 -15.63 -29.59 -33.08
N ARG A 151 -14.90 -30.25 -32.17
CA ARG A 151 -15.15 -30.21 -30.71
C ARG A 151 -14.38 -29.05 -30.05
N PRO A 152 -15.08 -28.11 -29.37
CA PRO A 152 -14.46 -26.87 -28.86
C PRO A 152 -13.40 -27.10 -27.77
N LYS A 153 -13.58 -28.11 -26.91
CA LYS A 153 -12.62 -28.42 -25.83
C LYS A 153 -11.27 -28.90 -26.36
N ILE A 154 -11.26 -29.61 -27.49
CA ILE A 154 -10.04 -30.13 -28.12
C ILE A 154 -9.34 -29.01 -28.87
N ARG A 155 -10.07 -28.23 -29.70
CA ARG A 155 -9.51 -27.07 -30.39
C ARG A 155 -8.80 -26.12 -29.44
N LYS A 156 -9.50 -25.71 -28.37
CA LYS A 156 -8.93 -24.78 -27.39
C LYS A 156 -7.66 -25.34 -26.74
N ARG A 157 -7.68 -26.62 -26.31
CA ARG A 157 -6.49 -27.27 -25.73
C ARG A 157 -5.33 -27.34 -26.72
N SER A 158 -5.61 -27.61 -28.00
CA SER A 158 -4.59 -27.65 -29.05
C SER A 158 -4.00 -26.27 -29.35
N GLN A 159 -4.85 -25.24 -29.45
CA GLN A 159 -4.41 -23.84 -29.61
C GLN A 159 -3.57 -23.37 -28.41
N ASP A 160 -3.98 -23.69 -27.18
CA ASP A 160 -3.22 -23.39 -25.97
C ASP A 160 -1.83 -24.08 -26.01
N ALA A 161 -1.78 -25.36 -26.39
CA ALA A 161 -0.53 -26.12 -26.53
C ALA A 161 0.38 -25.54 -27.62
N ILE A 162 -0.16 -25.19 -28.79
CA ILE A 162 0.59 -24.52 -29.87
C ILE A 162 1.15 -23.18 -29.37
N SER A 163 0.34 -22.38 -28.67
CA SER A 163 0.77 -21.10 -28.09
C SER A 163 1.93 -21.30 -27.10
N ASN A 164 1.83 -22.26 -26.19
CA ASN A 164 2.86 -22.51 -25.18
C ASN A 164 4.17 -23.01 -25.80
N VAL A 165 4.09 -23.86 -26.83
CA VAL A 165 5.27 -24.33 -27.58
C VAL A 165 5.94 -23.16 -28.33
N LEU A 166 5.18 -22.33 -29.04
CA LEU A 166 5.74 -21.21 -29.80
C LEU A 166 6.38 -20.13 -28.91
N LYS A 167 5.84 -19.91 -27.70
CA LYS A 167 6.40 -18.98 -26.71
C LYS A 167 7.67 -19.50 -26.01
N SER A 168 8.00 -20.78 -26.18
CA SER A 168 9.12 -21.45 -25.49
C SER A 168 10.19 -21.92 -26.49
N PRO A 169 10.98 -21.00 -27.09
CA PRO A 169 12.01 -21.38 -28.06
C PRO A 169 13.09 -22.27 -27.41
N PRO A 170 13.64 -23.28 -28.14
CA PRO A 170 14.76 -24.08 -27.64
C PRO A 170 16.02 -23.20 -27.50
N GLN A 171 16.89 -23.51 -26.54
CA GLN A 171 18.15 -22.78 -26.31
C GLN A 171 19.01 -22.76 -27.60
N GLY A 172 19.11 -21.59 -28.24
CA GLY A 172 19.78 -21.40 -29.52
C GLY A 172 19.87 -19.91 -29.91
N PRO A 173 20.56 -19.58 -31.03
CA PRO A 173 20.79 -18.19 -31.44
C PRO A 173 19.57 -17.49 -32.06
N ALA A 174 18.49 -18.21 -32.35
CA ALA A 174 17.26 -17.65 -32.92
C ALA A 174 16.28 -17.26 -31.80
N LEU A 175 15.70 -16.05 -31.91
CA LEU A 175 14.66 -15.55 -31.01
C LEU A 175 13.32 -16.28 -31.21
N ASP A 176 13.02 -16.65 -32.46
CA ASP A 176 11.77 -17.32 -32.82
C ASP A 176 11.86 -18.84 -32.74
N HIS A 177 10.72 -19.47 -32.42
CA HIS A 177 10.61 -20.91 -32.40
C HIS A 177 10.73 -21.51 -33.82
N PRO A 178 11.56 -22.56 -34.06
CA PRO A 178 11.77 -23.14 -35.40
C PRO A 178 10.51 -23.64 -36.14
N ALA A 179 9.44 -23.94 -35.40
CA ALA A 179 8.15 -24.36 -35.94
C ALA A 179 7.22 -23.19 -36.35
N ALA A 180 7.55 -21.94 -36.01
CA ALA A 180 6.70 -20.78 -36.27
C ALA A 180 6.32 -20.63 -37.75
N ASP A 181 7.31 -20.76 -38.66
CA ASP A 181 7.07 -20.65 -40.10
C ASP A 181 6.15 -21.76 -40.64
N MET A 182 6.27 -22.98 -40.09
CA MET A 182 5.41 -24.10 -40.46
C MET A 182 3.99 -23.91 -39.93
N CYS A 183 3.83 -23.44 -38.69
CA CYS A 183 2.53 -23.12 -38.12
C CYS A 183 1.80 -22.05 -38.93
N ALA A 184 2.50 -20.95 -39.25
CA ALA A 184 1.94 -19.88 -40.07
C ALA A 184 1.58 -20.37 -41.48
N GLY A 185 2.44 -21.19 -42.11
CA GLY A 185 2.17 -21.76 -43.43
C GLY A 185 0.94 -22.68 -43.45
N THR A 186 0.77 -23.50 -42.40
CA THR A 186 -0.37 -24.42 -42.30
C THR A 186 -1.66 -23.67 -42.00
N ALA A 187 -1.65 -22.74 -41.03
CA ALA A 187 -2.82 -21.91 -40.71
C ALA A 187 -3.28 -21.07 -41.92
N LEU A 188 -2.33 -20.55 -42.71
CA LEU A 188 -2.63 -19.83 -43.95
C LEU A 188 -3.30 -20.75 -44.98
N LYS A 189 -2.77 -21.97 -45.17
CA LYS A 189 -3.34 -22.95 -46.09
C LYS A 189 -4.75 -23.36 -45.65
N ASP A 190 -4.96 -23.64 -44.37
CA ASP A 190 -6.28 -24.00 -43.83
C ASP A 190 -7.29 -22.87 -44.02
N LEU A 191 -6.86 -21.62 -43.84
CA LEU A 191 -7.70 -20.44 -44.09
C LEU A 191 -8.01 -20.27 -45.59
N GLN A 192 -7.05 -20.51 -46.48
CA GLN A 192 -7.26 -20.51 -47.93
C GLN A 192 -8.25 -21.59 -48.35
N GLU A 193 -8.08 -22.83 -47.87
CA GLU A 193 -8.94 -23.95 -48.20
C GLU A 193 -10.37 -23.74 -47.66
N ALA A 194 -10.51 -23.25 -46.43
CA ALA A 194 -11.81 -22.92 -45.84
C ALA A 194 -12.51 -21.81 -46.63
N SER A 195 -11.79 -20.75 -47.02
CA SER A 195 -12.33 -19.64 -47.82
C SER A 195 -12.76 -20.10 -49.23
N GLN A 196 -11.94 -20.91 -49.91
CA GLN A 196 -12.25 -21.44 -51.24
C GLN A 196 -13.42 -22.43 -51.22
N ALA A 197 -13.51 -23.28 -50.19
CA ALA A 197 -14.62 -24.21 -50.00
C ALA A 197 -15.94 -23.45 -49.87
N ALA A 198 -15.99 -22.41 -49.05
CA ALA A 198 -17.16 -21.54 -48.92
C ALA A 198 -17.54 -20.84 -50.24
N GLY A 199 -16.55 -20.40 -51.02
CA GLY A 199 -16.76 -19.78 -52.33
C GLY A 199 -17.35 -20.73 -53.40
N LYS A 200 -17.03 -22.03 -53.33
CA LYS A 200 -17.58 -23.06 -54.25
C LYS A 200 -19.02 -23.42 -53.92
N VAL A 201 -19.37 -23.51 -52.63
CA VAL A 201 -20.73 -23.83 -52.17
C VAL A 201 -21.75 -22.74 -52.60
N LYS A 202 -21.35 -21.46 -52.54
CA LYS A 202 -22.17 -20.32 -53.06
C LYS A 202 -22.46 -20.39 -54.56
N LYS A 203 -21.63 -21.05 -55.38
CA LYS A 203 -21.85 -21.20 -56.83
C LYS A 203 -22.77 -22.37 -57.19
N GLN A 204 -22.91 -23.38 -56.34
CA GLN A 204 -23.70 -24.59 -56.62
C GLN A 204 -25.12 -24.58 -56.03
N HIS A 205 -25.35 -23.90 -54.90
CA HIS A 205 -26.70 -23.82 -54.29
C HIS A 205 -27.16 -22.38 -54.08
N LYS A 206 -28.19 -21.99 -54.83
CA LYS A 206 -28.93 -20.71 -54.69
C LYS A 206 -29.90 -20.74 -53.49
N SER A 207 -29.51 -21.37 -52.39
CA SER A 207 -30.39 -21.66 -51.24
C SER A 207 -29.90 -20.94 -49.97
N GLN A 208 -30.84 -20.22 -49.35
CA GLN A 208 -30.72 -19.44 -48.14
C GLN A 208 -30.42 -20.28 -46.88
N THR A 209 -29.15 -20.55 -46.62
CA THR A 209 -28.71 -20.80 -45.24
C THR A 209 -27.57 -19.87 -44.91
N ASP A 210 -27.89 -18.74 -44.27
CA ASP A 210 -26.98 -17.85 -43.52
C ASP A 210 -26.43 -18.58 -42.27
N GLY A 211 -25.87 -19.76 -42.48
CA GLY A 211 -25.24 -20.56 -41.43
C GLY A 211 -23.74 -20.32 -41.47
N GLN A 212 -23.22 -19.67 -40.44
CA GLN A 212 -21.81 -19.60 -40.05
C GLN A 212 -20.98 -20.73 -40.66
N ASP A 213 -19.90 -20.43 -41.38
CA ASP A 213 -18.95 -21.47 -41.78
C ASP A 213 -17.96 -21.67 -40.63
N PRO A 214 -18.22 -22.61 -39.68
CA PRO A 214 -17.44 -22.71 -38.45
C PRO A 214 -15.97 -22.98 -38.77
N ARG A 215 -15.68 -23.59 -39.92
CA ARG A 215 -14.31 -23.87 -40.38
C ARG A 215 -13.53 -22.58 -40.65
N ILE A 216 -14.12 -21.56 -41.28
CA ILE A 216 -13.43 -20.27 -41.49
C ILE A 216 -13.15 -19.62 -40.14
N MET A 217 -14.11 -19.63 -39.22
CA MET A 217 -13.92 -19.07 -37.88
C MET A 217 -12.82 -19.80 -37.09
N HIS A 218 -12.75 -21.13 -37.20
CA HIS A 218 -11.69 -21.92 -36.57
C HIS A 218 -10.32 -21.61 -37.17
N ALA A 219 -10.24 -21.46 -38.50
CA ALA A 219 -9.01 -21.07 -39.19
C ALA A 219 -8.56 -19.65 -38.81
N LEU A 220 -9.49 -18.69 -38.70
CA LEU A 220 -9.19 -17.34 -38.22
C LEU A 220 -8.65 -17.36 -36.79
N GLN A 221 -9.32 -18.09 -35.89
CA GLN A 221 -8.86 -18.23 -34.51
C GLN A 221 -7.48 -18.89 -34.43
N LEU A 222 -7.23 -19.92 -35.25
CA LEU A 222 -5.92 -20.55 -35.34
C LEU A 222 -4.86 -19.54 -35.82
N SER A 223 -5.15 -18.78 -36.88
CA SER A 223 -4.24 -17.76 -37.39
C SER A 223 -3.92 -16.68 -36.34
N LYS A 224 -4.92 -16.24 -35.56
CA LYS A 224 -4.74 -15.34 -34.41
C LYS A 224 -3.82 -15.95 -33.36
N THR A 225 -4.07 -17.20 -32.95
CA THR A 225 -3.27 -17.87 -31.93
C THR A 225 -1.82 -18.04 -32.34
N VAL A 226 -1.56 -18.40 -33.61
CA VAL A 226 -0.21 -18.52 -34.15
C VAL A 226 0.47 -17.15 -34.18
N ALA A 227 -0.16 -16.14 -34.77
CA ALA A 227 0.39 -14.78 -34.87
C ALA A 227 0.77 -14.20 -33.49
N SER A 228 -0.09 -14.37 -32.50
CA SER A 228 0.13 -13.88 -31.13
C SER A 228 1.23 -14.62 -30.36
N ALA A 229 1.53 -15.87 -30.72
CA ALA A 229 2.43 -16.73 -29.97
C ALA A 229 3.85 -16.79 -30.57
N SER A 230 4.00 -16.59 -31.88
CA SER A 230 5.29 -16.62 -32.57
C SER A 230 6.06 -15.29 -32.58
N GLY A 231 5.61 -14.29 -31.81
CA GLY A 231 6.24 -12.95 -31.83
C GLY A 231 5.96 -12.13 -33.09
N GLY A 232 5.03 -12.58 -33.95
CA GLY A 232 4.72 -11.96 -35.22
C GLY A 232 4.40 -12.99 -36.32
N TRP A 233 3.90 -12.52 -37.47
CA TRP A 233 3.64 -13.36 -38.63
C TRP A 233 4.83 -13.33 -39.60
N PRO A 234 5.25 -14.46 -40.21
CA PRO A 234 6.40 -14.46 -41.12
C PRO A 234 6.22 -13.52 -42.32
N SER A 235 7.15 -12.59 -42.52
CA SER A 235 7.08 -11.51 -43.52
C SER A 235 6.77 -11.98 -44.95
N LYS A 236 7.32 -13.12 -45.37
CA LYS A 236 7.07 -13.74 -46.69
C LYS A 236 5.62 -14.24 -46.88
N LYS A 237 4.89 -14.45 -45.79
CA LYS A 237 3.53 -15.02 -45.77
C LYS A 237 2.47 -14.01 -45.32
N ILE A 238 2.84 -12.74 -45.08
CA ILE A 238 1.89 -11.69 -44.69
C ILE A 238 0.98 -11.32 -45.87
N GLU A 239 1.53 -11.13 -47.07
CA GLU A 239 0.74 -10.73 -48.25
C GLU A 239 -0.42 -11.69 -48.56
N PRO A 240 -0.20 -13.02 -48.68
CA PRO A 240 -1.30 -13.91 -48.97
C PRO A 240 -2.32 -13.95 -47.82
N LEU A 241 -1.90 -13.76 -46.57
CA LEU A 241 -2.81 -13.68 -45.44
C LEU A 241 -3.69 -12.43 -45.52
N CYS A 242 -3.10 -11.26 -45.74
CA CYS A 242 -3.84 -10.00 -45.87
C CYS A 242 -4.83 -10.05 -47.03
N GLU A 243 -4.47 -10.63 -48.18
CA GLU A 243 -5.39 -10.82 -49.31
C GLU A 243 -6.61 -11.66 -48.93
N ILE A 244 -6.41 -12.75 -48.19
CA ILE A 244 -7.51 -13.60 -47.73
C ILE A 244 -8.36 -12.87 -46.69
N LEU A 245 -7.75 -12.19 -45.73
CA LEU A 245 -8.48 -11.43 -44.71
C LEU A 245 -9.31 -10.30 -45.35
N MET A 246 -8.76 -9.61 -46.36
CA MET A 246 -9.51 -8.62 -47.17
C MET A 246 -10.66 -9.26 -47.96
N SER A 247 -10.51 -10.50 -48.42
CA SER A 247 -11.61 -11.22 -49.08
C SER A 247 -12.72 -11.61 -48.09
N ILE A 248 -12.35 -11.96 -46.85
CA ILE A 248 -13.27 -12.34 -45.78
C ILE A 248 -13.99 -11.09 -45.23
N SER A 249 -13.30 -9.96 -45.10
CA SER A 249 -13.89 -8.70 -44.63
C SER A 249 -14.93 -8.11 -45.59
N ARG A 250 -14.90 -8.50 -46.86
CA ARG A 250 -15.95 -8.18 -47.86
C ARG A 250 -17.15 -9.12 -47.82
N SER A 251 -17.16 -10.10 -46.91
CA SER A 251 -18.29 -11.03 -46.76
C SER A 251 -19.47 -10.38 -46.03
N SER A 252 -20.67 -10.94 -46.22
CA SER A 252 -21.90 -10.47 -45.56
C SER A 252 -22.05 -10.95 -44.10
N ASN A 253 -21.10 -11.75 -43.58
CA ASN A 253 -21.22 -12.33 -42.25
C ASN A 253 -20.41 -11.53 -41.23
N GLU A 254 -21.13 -10.84 -40.34
CA GLU A 254 -20.56 -9.92 -39.35
C GLU A 254 -19.50 -10.59 -38.44
N PHE A 255 -19.71 -11.84 -38.03
CA PHE A 255 -18.76 -12.57 -37.18
C PHE A 255 -17.45 -12.90 -37.88
N LEU A 256 -17.48 -13.18 -39.19
CA LEU A 256 -16.27 -13.45 -39.97
C LEU A 256 -15.47 -12.17 -40.22
N VAL A 257 -16.17 -11.04 -40.44
CA VAL A 257 -15.56 -9.72 -40.58
C VAL A 257 -14.87 -9.31 -39.27
N MET A 258 -15.55 -9.49 -38.13
CA MET A 258 -14.96 -9.26 -36.80
C MET A 258 -13.73 -10.13 -36.56
N GLY A 259 -13.82 -11.44 -36.85
CA GLY A 259 -12.68 -12.35 -36.71
C GLY A 259 -11.50 -11.97 -37.62
N ALA A 260 -11.76 -11.46 -38.82
CA ALA A 260 -10.71 -10.97 -39.71
C ALA A 260 -10.05 -9.68 -39.16
N PHE A 261 -10.83 -8.76 -38.60
CA PHE A 261 -10.31 -7.55 -37.96
C PHE A 261 -9.46 -7.85 -36.73
N GLU A 262 -9.88 -8.78 -35.87
CA GLU A 262 -9.06 -9.23 -34.73
C GLU A 262 -7.71 -9.83 -35.16
N VAL A 263 -7.67 -10.50 -36.32
CA VAL A 263 -6.42 -11.03 -36.87
C VAL A 263 -5.54 -9.89 -37.42
N PHE A 264 -6.12 -8.90 -38.11
CA PHE A 264 -5.38 -7.70 -38.55
C PHE A 264 -4.75 -6.95 -37.39
N GLU A 265 -5.46 -6.78 -36.28
CA GLU A 265 -4.98 -6.12 -35.08
C GLU A 265 -3.69 -6.77 -34.55
N VAL A 266 -3.67 -8.10 -34.43
CA VAL A 266 -2.50 -8.87 -33.96
C VAL A 266 -1.37 -8.87 -35.00
N ILE A 267 -1.68 -8.88 -36.29
CA ILE A 267 -0.65 -8.83 -37.35
C ILE A 267 0.07 -7.48 -37.34
N PHE A 268 -0.64 -6.37 -37.12
CA PHE A 268 -0.01 -5.05 -37.08
C PHE A 268 1.08 -4.97 -36.00
N GLU A 269 0.88 -5.59 -34.84
CA GLU A 269 1.90 -5.67 -33.81
C GLU A 269 3.18 -6.39 -34.30
N GLY A 270 3.04 -7.40 -35.16
CA GLY A 270 4.19 -8.10 -35.76
C GLY A 270 4.81 -7.41 -36.99
N LEU A 271 4.27 -6.27 -37.45
CA LEU A 271 4.72 -5.54 -38.64
C LEU A 271 5.71 -4.40 -38.34
N MET A 272 6.24 -4.34 -37.11
CA MET A 272 7.23 -3.33 -36.70
C MET A 272 8.60 -3.51 -37.40
N ASP A 273 8.89 -4.67 -37.99
CA ASP A 273 10.16 -4.95 -38.68
C ASP A 273 10.28 -4.18 -40.02
N GLU A 274 11.43 -3.50 -40.22
CA GLU A 274 11.76 -2.65 -41.39
C GLU A 274 11.53 -3.32 -42.76
N VAL A 275 11.63 -4.65 -42.85
CA VAL A 275 11.46 -5.38 -44.12
C VAL A 275 9.98 -5.51 -44.52
N SER A 276 9.07 -5.43 -43.53
CA SER A 276 7.62 -5.61 -43.72
C SER A 276 6.85 -4.29 -43.84
N SER A 277 7.49 -3.17 -43.48
CA SER A 277 6.89 -1.84 -43.39
C SER A 277 6.45 -1.24 -44.73
N SER A 278 7.20 -1.50 -45.82
CA SER A 278 6.91 -0.95 -47.16
C SER A 278 5.51 -1.28 -47.71
N LYS A 279 4.80 -2.23 -47.09
CA LYS A 279 3.46 -2.70 -47.50
C LYS A 279 2.35 -2.17 -46.59
N LEU A 280 2.70 -1.65 -45.42
CA LEU A 280 1.75 -1.16 -44.41
C LEU A 280 0.84 -0.03 -44.93
N PRO A 281 1.32 0.99 -45.68
CA PRO A 281 0.46 2.05 -46.18
C PRO A 281 -0.67 1.55 -47.09
N ARG A 282 -0.36 0.59 -47.99
CA ARG A 282 -1.36 0.00 -48.91
C ARG A 282 -2.43 -0.80 -48.17
N LEU A 283 -2.04 -1.50 -47.10
CA LEU A 283 -2.97 -2.27 -46.28
C LEU A 283 -3.90 -1.35 -45.48
N LEU A 284 -3.36 -0.26 -44.92
CA LEU A 284 -4.16 0.74 -44.21
C LEU A 284 -5.17 1.40 -45.15
N ASP A 285 -4.75 1.81 -46.36
CA ASP A 285 -5.66 2.36 -47.36
C ASP A 285 -6.79 1.37 -47.71
N ALA A 286 -6.46 0.09 -47.90
CA ALA A 286 -7.47 -0.95 -48.18
C ALA A 286 -8.43 -1.20 -47.01
N ILE A 287 -7.97 -1.14 -45.75
CA ILE A 287 -8.84 -1.26 -44.56
C ILE A 287 -9.73 -0.03 -44.40
N MET A 288 -9.22 1.15 -44.76
CA MET A 288 -10.00 2.39 -44.76
C MET A 288 -11.10 2.37 -45.82
N GLU A 289 -10.88 1.73 -46.97
CA GLU A 289 -11.93 1.47 -47.98
C GLU A 289 -13.01 0.49 -47.50
N LEU A 290 -12.68 -0.42 -46.57
CA LEU A 290 -13.60 -1.41 -46.01
C LEU A 290 -14.48 -0.87 -44.87
N GLN A 291 -14.66 0.45 -44.80
CA GLN A 291 -15.43 1.11 -43.76
C GLN A 291 -16.86 0.53 -43.65
N PRO A 292 -17.27 0.00 -42.47
CA PRO A 292 -18.64 -0.42 -42.21
C PRO A 292 -19.63 0.75 -42.27
N SER A 293 -20.92 0.42 -42.33
CA SER A 293 -21.97 1.44 -42.31
C SER A 293 -21.94 2.26 -41.01
N ASN A 294 -22.21 3.57 -41.09
CA ASN A 294 -22.05 4.50 -39.96
C ASN A 294 -22.91 4.16 -38.73
N ASN A 295 -23.95 3.34 -38.89
CA ASN A 295 -24.90 2.98 -37.83
C ASN A 295 -24.71 1.55 -37.31
N ASP A 296 -23.72 0.81 -37.81
CA ASP A 296 -23.45 -0.56 -37.38
C ASP A 296 -22.72 -0.57 -36.04
N SER A 297 -23.44 -0.92 -34.97
CA SER A 297 -22.87 -0.98 -33.62
C SER A 297 -21.96 -2.18 -33.36
N GLN A 298 -21.97 -3.19 -34.23
CA GLN A 298 -21.20 -4.42 -34.04
C GLN A 298 -19.88 -4.38 -34.81
N LEU A 299 -19.89 -3.98 -36.09
CA LEU A 299 -18.70 -3.98 -36.95
C LEU A 299 -17.85 -2.72 -36.83
N LEU A 300 -18.47 -1.58 -36.52
CA LEU A 300 -17.75 -0.31 -36.49
C LEU A 300 -16.72 -0.21 -35.35
N PRO A 301 -16.99 -0.63 -34.10
CA PRO A 301 -15.98 -0.58 -33.03
C PRO A 301 -14.73 -1.44 -33.33
N PRO A 302 -14.84 -2.71 -33.76
CA PRO A 302 -13.68 -3.51 -34.18
C PRO A 302 -12.92 -2.89 -35.34
N TRP A 303 -13.61 -2.31 -36.33
CA TRP A 303 -12.95 -1.61 -37.43
C TRP A 303 -12.16 -0.38 -36.94
N ILE A 304 -12.75 0.44 -36.05
CA ILE A 304 -12.06 1.58 -35.43
C ILE A 304 -10.82 1.13 -34.65
N ALA A 305 -10.90 0.01 -33.91
CA ALA A 305 -9.77 -0.55 -33.16
C ALA A 305 -8.61 -0.95 -34.09
N VAL A 306 -8.92 -1.63 -35.20
CA VAL A 306 -7.91 -1.99 -36.22
C VAL A 306 -7.25 -0.76 -36.83
N VAL A 307 -8.04 0.27 -37.15
CA VAL A 307 -7.53 1.54 -37.68
C VAL A 307 -6.62 2.22 -36.66
N SER A 308 -7.04 2.26 -35.39
CA SER A 308 -6.24 2.84 -34.30
C SER A 308 -4.89 2.14 -34.13
N ARG A 309 -4.88 0.80 -34.09
CA ARG A 309 -3.65 0.02 -33.93
C ARG A 309 -2.76 0.10 -35.18
N GLY A 310 -3.36 0.04 -36.37
CA GLY A 310 -2.66 0.09 -37.65
C GLY A 310 -1.90 1.40 -37.84
N TYR A 311 -2.53 2.55 -37.60
CA TYR A 311 -1.83 3.84 -37.65
C TYR A 311 -0.88 4.07 -36.47
N GLY A 312 -1.13 3.45 -35.31
CA GLY A 312 -0.17 3.43 -34.20
C GLY A 312 1.15 2.76 -34.58
N VAL A 313 1.10 1.65 -35.32
CA VAL A 313 2.30 0.97 -35.87
C VAL A 313 2.90 1.78 -37.01
N SER A 314 2.07 2.36 -37.89
CA SER A 314 2.53 3.26 -38.95
C SER A 314 3.35 4.44 -38.42
N ALA A 315 2.95 5.01 -37.28
CA ALA A 315 3.68 6.11 -36.66
C ALA A 315 5.05 5.71 -36.11
N GLN A 316 5.25 4.44 -35.73
CA GLN A 316 6.55 3.94 -35.29
C GLN A 316 7.51 3.71 -36.46
N VAL A 317 6.98 3.28 -37.62
CA VAL A 317 7.82 3.01 -38.79
C VAL A 317 8.03 4.24 -39.67
N GLU A 318 6.96 4.97 -39.97
CA GLU A 318 6.95 6.17 -40.83
C GLU A 318 6.27 7.33 -40.08
N PRO A 319 6.94 7.92 -39.06
CA PRO A 319 6.36 8.94 -38.19
C PRO A 319 5.91 10.20 -38.95
N GLU A 320 6.75 10.71 -39.86
CA GLU A 320 6.49 11.97 -40.58
C GLU A 320 5.30 11.86 -41.56
N GLU A 321 5.24 10.77 -42.33
CA GLU A 321 4.14 10.54 -43.27
C GLU A 321 2.82 10.30 -42.55
N THR A 322 2.85 9.58 -41.43
CA THR A 322 1.67 9.31 -40.61
C THR A 322 1.14 10.60 -39.99
N PHE A 323 2.03 11.47 -39.49
CA PHE A 323 1.67 12.79 -38.97
C PHE A 323 1.05 13.69 -40.06
N ALA A 324 1.56 13.67 -41.29
CA ALA A 324 0.99 14.44 -42.40
C ALA A 324 -0.45 14.02 -42.75
N LYS A 325 -0.81 12.74 -42.58
CA LYS A 325 -2.17 12.21 -42.82
C LYS A 325 -3.13 12.46 -41.65
N LEU A 326 -2.62 12.78 -40.46
CA LEU A 326 -3.40 12.89 -39.22
C LEU A 326 -4.63 13.82 -39.30
N PRO A 327 -4.58 15.03 -39.93
CA PRO A 327 -5.77 15.88 -40.05
C PRO A 327 -6.91 15.25 -40.85
N GLN A 328 -6.60 14.41 -41.84
CA GLN A 328 -7.61 13.72 -42.65
C GLN A 328 -8.22 12.55 -41.86
N LEU A 329 -7.39 11.79 -41.15
CA LEU A 329 -7.83 10.72 -40.25
C LEU A 329 -8.73 11.25 -39.14
N PHE A 330 -8.39 12.43 -38.59
CA PHE A 330 -9.23 13.11 -37.61
C PHE A 330 -10.65 13.35 -38.13
N ASP A 331 -10.81 13.93 -39.33
CA ASP A 331 -12.15 14.19 -39.89
C ASP A 331 -12.96 12.90 -40.09
N GLN A 332 -12.27 11.84 -40.52
CA GLN A 332 -12.89 10.55 -40.81
C GLN A 332 -13.41 9.87 -39.55
N ILE A 333 -12.71 9.97 -38.41
CA ILE A 333 -13.16 9.39 -37.14
C ILE A 333 -14.10 10.32 -36.39
N ALA A 334 -13.85 11.64 -36.40
CA ALA A 334 -14.66 12.64 -35.70
C ALA A 334 -16.14 12.62 -36.14
N LYS A 335 -16.45 12.20 -37.38
CA LYS A 335 -17.84 12.07 -37.84
C LYS A 335 -18.66 11.07 -37.00
N PHE A 336 -18.04 10.03 -36.44
CA PHE A 336 -18.71 8.99 -35.65
C PHE A 336 -19.09 9.45 -34.24
N LEU A 337 -18.53 10.55 -33.76
CA LEU A 337 -18.94 11.16 -32.49
C LEU A 337 -20.39 11.67 -32.53
N THR A 338 -20.97 11.89 -33.71
CA THR A 338 -22.40 12.27 -33.84
C THR A 338 -23.35 11.06 -33.78
N SER A 339 -22.83 9.84 -33.66
CA SER A 339 -23.65 8.63 -33.60
C SER A 339 -24.53 8.59 -32.35
N ALA A 340 -25.74 8.05 -32.49
CA ALA A 340 -26.67 7.83 -31.38
C ALA A 340 -26.16 6.77 -30.39
N SER A 341 -25.39 5.79 -30.88
CA SER A 341 -24.84 4.70 -30.05
C SER A 341 -23.67 5.19 -29.20
N HIS A 342 -23.76 4.97 -27.88
CA HIS A 342 -22.70 5.34 -26.96
C HIS A 342 -21.39 4.58 -27.21
N ASN A 343 -21.46 3.27 -27.53
CA ASN A 343 -20.27 2.46 -27.80
C ASN A 343 -19.48 3.00 -29.00
N ILE A 344 -20.16 3.45 -30.06
CA ILE A 344 -19.51 4.04 -31.23
C ILE A 344 -18.80 5.34 -30.86
N ARG A 345 -19.42 6.19 -30.03
CA ARG A 345 -18.80 7.44 -29.57
C ARG A 345 -17.55 7.18 -28.71
N ILE A 346 -17.61 6.21 -27.80
CA ILE A 346 -16.46 5.80 -26.98
C ILE A 346 -15.32 5.35 -27.88
N SER A 347 -15.55 4.36 -28.75
CA SER A 347 -14.49 3.84 -29.63
C SER A 347 -13.90 4.90 -30.56
N ALA A 348 -14.73 5.80 -31.10
CA ALA A 348 -14.25 6.93 -31.90
C ALA A 348 -13.37 7.88 -31.08
N SER A 349 -13.75 8.19 -29.83
CA SER A 349 -12.94 9.03 -28.95
C SER A 349 -11.63 8.37 -28.54
N GLU A 350 -11.64 7.08 -28.21
CA GLU A 350 -10.43 6.31 -27.88
C GLU A 350 -9.47 6.22 -29.06
N CYS A 351 -9.99 6.07 -30.28
CA CYS A 351 -9.18 6.11 -31.49
C CYS A 351 -8.50 7.46 -31.70
N LEU A 352 -9.23 8.58 -31.51
CA LEU A 352 -8.65 9.92 -31.59
C LEU A 352 -7.57 10.14 -30.52
N ILE A 353 -7.82 9.69 -29.29
CA ILE A 353 -6.84 9.73 -28.18
C ILE A 353 -5.58 8.95 -28.56
N SER A 354 -5.74 7.74 -29.09
CA SER A 354 -4.63 6.90 -29.55
C SER A 354 -3.85 7.55 -30.69
N PHE A 355 -4.53 8.21 -31.64
CA PHE A 355 -3.85 8.98 -32.68
C PHE A 355 -3.02 10.12 -32.10
N PHE A 356 -3.54 10.87 -31.13
CA PHE A 356 -2.76 11.94 -30.51
C PHE A 356 -1.58 11.41 -29.69
N ALA A 357 -1.75 10.27 -29.02
CA ALA A 357 -0.68 9.66 -28.22
C ALA A 357 0.45 9.06 -29.07
N ASN A 358 0.13 8.47 -30.23
CA ASN A 358 1.09 7.68 -31.00
C ASN A 358 1.52 8.33 -32.33
N CYS A 359 0.67 9.13 -32.98
CA CYS A 359 0.92 9.66 -34.33
C CYS A 359 1.54 11.06 -34.36
N ILE A 360 1.85 11.66 -33.20
CA ILE A 360 2.54 12.94 -33.09
C ILE A 360 3.98 12.64 -32.65
N PRO A 361 4.97 12.74 -33.55
CA PRO A 361 6.35 12.42 -33.21
C PRO A 361 6.96 13.49 -32.29
N ASP A 362 7.85 13.07 -31.39
CA ASP A 362 8.51 13.99 -30.45
C ASP A 362 9.38 15.03 -31.18
N SER A 363 9.91 14.71 -32.38
CA SER A 363 10.64 15.67 -33.23
C SER A 363 9.81 16.91 -33.59
N VAL A 364 8.51 16.74 -33.87
CA VAL A 364 7.57 17.86 -34.13
C VAL A 364 7.34 18.71 -32.89
N ILE A 365 7.45 18.11 -31.69
CA ILE A 365 7.29 18.83 -30.42
C ILE A 365 8.56 19.63 -30.09
N VAL A 366 9.74 19.08 -30.34
CA VAL A 366 11.02 19.73 -29.99
C VAL A 366 11.44 20.74 -31.06
N GLU A 367 11.44 20.38 -32.34
CA GLU A 367 11.87 21.22 -33.47
C GLU A 367 10.94 21.07 -34.69
N PRO A 368 9.76 21.71 -34.69
CA PRO A 368 8.82 21.61 -35.81
C PRO A 368 9.33 22.32 -37.07
N SER A 369 9.10 21.71 -38.23
CA SER A 369 9.28 22.39 -39.53
C SER A 369 8.10 23.32 -39.84
N ILE A 370 8.26 24.19 -40.85
CA ILE A 370 7.19 25.08 -41.35
C ILE A 370 5.97 24.27 -41.83
N TYR A 371 6.19 23.04 -42.32
CA TYR A 371 5.10 22.17 -42.76
C TYR A 371 4.35 21.59 -41.55
N ASP A 372 5.08 21.20 -40.51
CA ASP A 372 4.50 20.66 -39.28
C ASP A 372 3.66 21.69 -38.54
N GLU A 373 4.11 22.95 -38.48
CA GLU A 373 3.35 24.06 -37.90
C GLU A 373 1.97 24.24 -38.58
N LYS A 374 1.91 24.06 -39.91
CA LYS A 374 0.63 24.12 -40.64
C LYS A 374 -0.28 22.95 -40.29
N ILE A 375 0.28 21.75 -40.11
CA ILE A 375 -0.49 20.56 -39.70
C ILE A 375 -1.04 20.76 -38.28
N LEU A 376 -0.22 21.22 -37.34
CA LEU A 376 -0.63 21.55 -35.96
C LEU A 376 -1.75 22.60 -35.95
N ALA A 377 -1.64 23.65 -36.77
CA ALA A 377 -2.69 24.65 -36.91
C ALA A 377 -4.00 24.04 -37.45
N GLN A 378 -3.93 23.16 -38.45
CA GLN A 378 -5.11 22.46 -38.98
C GLN A 378 -5.76 21.58 -37.91
N LEU A 379 -4.97 20.85 -37.13
CA LEU A 379 -5.46 20.03 -36.01
C LEU A 379 -6.15 20.88 -34.95
N GLY A 380 -5.57 22.02 -34.57
CA GLY A 380 -6.19 22.95 -33.61
C GLY A 380 -7.55 23.49 -34.08
N ILE A 381 -7.66 23.88 -35.35
CA ILE A 381 -8.94 24.33 -35.95
C ILE A 381 -9.98 23.21 -35.93
N LYS A 382 -9.59 22.00 -36.35
CA LYS A 382 -10.49 20.83 -36.38
C LYS A 382 -10.96 20.43 -34.98
N ALA A 383 -10.05 20.42 -33.99
CA ALA A 383 -10.35 20.14 -32.61
C ALA A 383 -11.30 21.19 -32.00
N THR A 384 -11.08 22.47 -32.29
CA THR A 384 -12.02 23.55 -31.90
C THR A 384 -13.42 23.31 -32.49
N GLY A 385 -13.49 22.76 -33.70
CA GLY A 385 -14.75 22.35 -34.34
C GLY A 385 -15.55 21.27 -33.59
N LEU A 386 -14.91 20.46 -32.73
CA LEU A 386 -15.61 19.47 -31.88
C LEU A 386 -16.47 20.12 -30.80
N LEU A 387 -16.25 21.39 -30.47
CA LEU A 387 -17.08 22.13 -29.50
C LEU A 387 -18.39 22.66 -30.10
N SER A 388 -18.63 22.43 -31.40
CA SER A 388 -19.88 22.83 -32.05
C SER A 388 -21.10 22.04 -31.54
N VAL A 389 -22.29 22.63 -31.67
CA VAL A 389 -23.56 22.08 -31.15
C VAL A 389 -23.86 20.67 -31.69
N LYS A 390 -23.39 20.33 -32.89
CA LYS A 390 -23.57 18.98 -33.48
C LYS A 390 -22.96 17.85 -32.64
N TYR A 391 -21.97 18.12 -31.79
CA TYR A 391 -21.34 17.12 -30.93
C TYR A 391 -21.80 17.21 -29.47
N GLN A 392 -22.85 17.97 -29.17
CA GLN A 392 -23.33 18.14 -27.79
C GLN A 392 -23.70 16.82 -27.11
N GLY A 393 -24.25 15.85 -27.86
CA GLY A 393 -24.56 14.51 -27.36
C GLY A 393 -23.32 13.65 -27.01
N ALA A 394 -22.12 14.12 -27.37
CA ALA A 394 -20.83 13.45 -27.19
C ALA A 394 -19.84 14.28 -26.36
N TRP A 395 -20.30 15.30 -25.63
CA TRP A 395 -19.40 16.24 -24.94
C TRP A 395 -18.45 15.58 -23.95
N MET A 396 -18.89 14.50 -23.28
CA MET A 396 -18.04 13.75 -22.35
C MET A 396 -16.84 13.14 -23.08
N GLU A 397 -17.11 12.50 -24.21
CA GLU A 397 -16.09 11.90 -25.08
C GLU A 397 -15.22 12.98 -25.74
N VAL A 398 -15.83 14.08 -26.20
CA VAL A 398 -15.10 15.22 -26.80
C VAL A 398 -14.13 15.84 -25.79
N PHE A 399 -14.54 16.12 -24.56
CA PHE A 399 -13.63 16.69 -23.56
C PHE A 399 -12.44 15.79 -23.27
N LYS A 400 -12.63 14.47 -23.20
CA LYS A 400 -11.49 13.52 -23.10
C LYS A 400 -10.55 13.60 -24.29
N THR A 401 -11.08 13.69 -25.52
CA THR A 401 -10.24 13.86 -26.72
C THR A 401 -9.46 15.18 -26.72
N LEU A 402 -10.08 16.28 -26.26
CA LEU A 402 -9.43 17.59 -26.21
C LEU A 402 -8.36 17.65 -25.11
N ALA A 403 -8.60 17.03 -23.95
CA ALA A 403 -7.58 16.87 -22.92
C ALA A 403 -6.39 16.06 -23.45
N ALA A 404 -6.64 14.92 -24.12
CA ALA A 404 -5.58 14.12 -24.72
C ALA A 404 -4.77 14.91 -25.78
N LEU A 405 -5.43 15.72 -26.61
CA LEU A 405 -4.76 16.57 -27.59
C LEU A 405 -3.87 17.63 -26.94
N LEU A 406 -4.36 18.30 -25.88
CA LEU A 406 -3.56 19.24 -25.10
C LEU A 406 -2.34 18.55 -24.47
N GLY A 407 -2.51 17.35 -23.93
CA GLY A 407 -1.41 16.53 -23.41
C GLY A 407 -0.39 16.13 -24.49
N ALA A 408 -0.86 15.76 -25.68
CA ALA A 408 0.00 15.31 -26.77
C ALA A 408 0.81 16.46 -27.40
N LEU A 409 0.22 17.63 -27.62
CA LEU A 409 0.94 18.78 -28.17
C LEU A 409 1.84 19.48 -27.14
N ARG A 410 1.66 19.18 -25.84
CA ARG A 410 2.44 19.75 -24.73
C ARG A 410 2.50 21.29 -24.86
N TRP A 411 3.69 21.89 -24.76
CA TRP A 411 3.88 23.34 -24.88
C TRP A 411 3.76 23.86 -26.32
N ARG A 412 3.81 23.00 -27.35
CA ARG A 412 3.59 23.39 -28.75
C ARG A 412 2.11 23.63 -29.08
N GLY A 413 1.21 23.34 -28.15
CA GLY A 413 -0.19 23.69 -28.28
C GLY A 413 -0.43 25.21 -28.27
N ASP A 414 0.48 26.05 -27.76
CA ASP A 414 0.37 27.52 -27.86
C ASP A 414 1.03 28.00 -29.16
N PRO A 415 0.31 28.72 -30.06
CA PRO A 415 -1.03 29.29 -29.91
C PRO A 415 -2.20 28.45 -30.46
N TYR A 416 -1.95 27.28 -31.07
CA TYR A 416 -2.94 26.54 -31.86
C TYR A 416 -4.18 26.04 -31.10
N LEU A 417 -4.06 25.75 -29.79
CA LEU A 417 -5.12 25.20 -28.95
C LEU A 417 -5.76 26.24 -28.00
N ILE A 418 -5.34 27.50 -28.07
CA ILE A 418 -5.78 28.51 -27.10
C ILE A 418 -7.27 28.85 -27.20
N ASP A 419 -7.85 28.74 -28.39
CA ASP A 419 -9.28 28.98 -28.62
C ASP A 419 -10.16 27.94 -27.92
N ILE A 420 -9.65 26.70 -27.78
CA ILE A 420 -10.34 25.62 -27.03
C ILE A 420 -10.40 26.01 -25.54
N VAL A 421 -9.28 26.48 -24.98
CA VAL A 421 -9.20 26.93 -23.59
C VAL A 421 -10.19 28.07 -23.35
N LYS A 422 -10.24 29.05 -24.25
CA LYS A 422 -11.19 30.16 -24.17
C LYS A 422 -12.64 29.68 -24.15
N ALA A 423 -13.02 28.86 -25.12
CA ALA A 423 -14.39 28.36 -25.26
C ALA A 423 -14.82 27.53 -24.04
N ILE A 424 -13.97 26.61 -23.58
CA ILE A 424 -14.28 25.77 -22.41
C ILE A 424 -14.30 26.59 -21.12
N GLY A 425 -13.41 27.57 -20.97
CA GLY A 425 -13.40 28.48 -19.82
C GLY A 425 -14.66 29.36 -19.74
N GLU A 426 -15.19 29.80 -20.87
CA GLU A 426 -16.47 30.53 -20.96
C GLU A 426 -17.66 29.61 -20.65
N LEU A 427 -17.69 28.40 -21.21
CA LEU A 427 -18.72 27.38 -20.89
C LEU A 427 -18.73 27.03 -19.40
N ARG A 428 -17.56 26.83 -18.82
CA ARG A 428 -17.37 26.55 -17.39
C ARG A 428 -17.80 27.72 -16.50
N GLY A 429 -17.60 28.95 -16.96
CA GLY A 429 -18.04 30.15 -16.26
C GLY A 429 -19.56 30.32 -16.18
N ASN A 430 -20.32 29.58 -17.01
CA ASN A 430 -21.77 29.63 -17.02
C ASN A 430 -22.36 28.79 -15.86
N GLU A 431 -23.26 29.38 -15.07
CA GLU A 431 -23.86 28.69 -13.92
C GLU A 431 -24.71 27.48 -14.35
N SER A 432 -25.41 27.58 -15.50
CA SER A 432 -26.30 26.53 -16.03
C SER A 432 -25.58 25.34 -16.66
N PHE A 433 -24.25 25.37 -16.76
CA PHE A 433 -23.48 24.28 -17.34
C PHE A 433 -23.25 23.16 -16.31
N HIS A 434 -23.63 21.94 -16.67
CA HIS A 434 -23.59 20.76 -15.79
C HIS A 434 -22.29 19.95 -15.91
N GLY A 435 -21.58 20.03 -17.05
CA GLY A 435 -20.32 19.31 -17.34
C GLY A 435 -19.07 19.98 -16.74
N LYS A 436 -19.22 20.54 -15.53
CA LYS A 436 -18.20 21.37 -14.89
C LYS A 436 -16.92 20.57 -14.62
N LYS A 437 -17.04 19.33 -14.15
CA LYS A 437 -15.88 18.49 -13.79
C LYS A 437 -15.01 18.17 -15.00
N GLU A 438 -15.64 17.85 -16.11
CA GLU A 438 -14.96 17.49 -17.35
C GLU A 438 -14.30 18.71 -17.98
N ALA A 439 -14.94 19.88 -17.90
CA ALA A 439 -14.31 21.14 -18.28
C ALA A 439 -13.09 21.49 -17.40
N ASP A 440 -13.14 21.20 -16.10
CA ASP A 440 -11.99 21.39 -15.20
C ASP A 440 -10.82 20.46 -15.58
N GLU A 441 -11.09 19.23 -16.01
CA GLU A 441 -10.07 18.29 -16.47
C GLU A 441 -9.36 18.81 -17.73
N VAL A 442 -10.12 19.32 -18.71
CA VAL A 442 -9.54 19.91 -19.93
C VAL A 442 -8.73 21.17 -19.60
N LEU A 443 -9.26 22.06 -18.74
CA LEU A 443 -8.55 23.27 -18.33
C LEU A 443 -7.32 22.96 -17.48
N GLY A 444 -7.37 21.94 -16.63
CA GLY A 444 -6.22 21.43 -15.87
C GLY A 444 -5.13 20.92 -16.80
N GLN A 445 -5.50 20.10 -17.79
CA GLN A 445 -4.56 19.63 -18.80
C GLN A 445 -3.98 20.77 -19.64
N ALA A 446 -4.77 21.80 -19.95
CA ALA A 446 -4.29 23.01 -20.62
C ALA A 446 -3.28 23.79 -19.78
N ILE A 447 -3.51 23.93 -18.47
CA ILE A 447 -2.58 24.59 -17.53
C ILE A 447 -1.25 23.81 -17.48
N GLN A 448 -1.30 22.48 -17.44
CA GLN A 448 -0.11 21.63 -17.37
C GLN A 448 0.69 21.63 -18.68
N SER A 449 0.02 21.61 -19.84
CA SER A 449 0.65 21.51 -21.16
C SER A 449 1.10 22.86 -21.73
N LEU A 450 0.20 23.84 -21.80
CA LEU A 450 0.46 25.17 -22.37
C LEU A 450 1.17 26.10 -21.38
N GLY A 451 1.01 25.82 -20.09
CA GLY A 451 1.49 26.64 -18.99
C GLY A 451 0.45 27.68 -18.52
N PRO A 452 0.52 28.09 -17.24
CA PRO A 452 -0.42 29.03 -16.64
C PRO A 452 -0.39 30.43 -17.27
N GLU A 453 0.74 30.88 -17.81
CA GLU A 453 0.89 32.21 -18.45
C GLU A 453 -0.03 32.32 -19.68
N ALA A 454 0.00 31.33 -20.58
CA ALA A 454 -0.84 31.29 -21.77
C ALA A 454 -2.33 31.22 -21.41
N VAL A 455 -2.69 30.37 -20.43
CA VAL A 455 -4.07 30.21 -19.97
C VAL A 455 -4.61 31.49 -19.32
N LEU A 456 -3.86 32.15 -18.43
CA LEU A 456 -4.31 33.36 -17.74
C LEU A 456 -4.39 34.58 -18.66
N LYS A 457 -3.59 34.63 -19.72
CA LYS A 457 -3.69 35.67 -20.76
C LYS A 457 -5.07 35.69 -21.44
N VAL A 458 -5.68 34.51 -21.60
CA VAL A 458 -6.99 34.36 -22.24
C VAL A 458 -8.13 34.26 -21.23
N LEU A 459 -7.88 33.64 -20.08
CA LEU A 459 -8.82 33.48 -18.96
C LEU A 459 -8.28 34.17 -17.68
N PRO A 460 -8.30 35.52 -17.62
CA PRO A 460 -7.79 36.22 -16.45
C PRO A 460 -8.64 35.96 -15.21
N HIS A 461 -8.00 35.95 -14.04
CA HIS A 461 -8.66 35.71 -12.75
C HIS A 461 -9.68 36.80 -12.38
N ASN A 462 -9.50 38.05 -12.85
CA ASN A 462 -10.40 39.19 -12.63
C ASN A 462 -10.75 39.47 -11.15
N LEU A 463 -9.83 39.16 -10.22
CA LEU A 463 -10.03 39.33 -8.77
C LEU A 463 -9.57 40.70 -8.24
N THR A 464 -8.60 41.33 -8.90
CA THR A 464 -8.06 42.65 -8.53
C THR A 464 -8.99 43.79 -8.98
N THR A 465 -9.48 43.75 -10.22
CA THR A 465 -10.43 44.75 -10.74
C THR A 465 -11.60 44.05 -11.43
N PRO A 466 -12.72 43.78 -10.74
CA PRO A 466 -13.88 43.18 -11.39
C PRO A 466 -14.44 44.15 -12.43
N LYS A 467 -14.28 43.81 -13.72
CA LYS A 467 -14.88 44.56 -14.83
C LYS A 467 -16.35 44.16 -14.97
N ALA A 468 -17.22 45.12 -15.29
CA ALA A 468 -18.64 44.83 -15.56
C ALA A 468 -18.75 43.81 -16.71
N GLY A 469 -19.46 42.70 -16.48
CA GLY A 469 -19.61 41.59 -17.45
C GLY A 469 -18.53 40.51 -17.41
N GLN A 470 -17.50 40.63 -16.56
CA GLN A 470 -16.51 39.57 -16.35
C GLN A 470 -16.38 39.22 -14.86
N PRO A 471 -17.11 38.19 -14.37
CA PRO A 471 -17.05 37.81 -12.97
C PRO A 471 -15.65 37.31 -12.58
N GLY A 472 -15.29 37.48 -11.29
CA GLY A 472 -14.04 36.98 -10.75
C GLY A 472 -13.99 35.44 -10.77
N ARG A 473 -12.95 34.86 -11.37
CA ARG A 473 -12.78 33.42 -11.58
C ARG A 473 -11.99 32.77 -10.44
N ALA A 474 -12.48 32.87 -9.21
CA ALA A 474 -11.80 32.27 -8.05
C ALA A 474 -11.65 30.74 -8.14
N TRP A 475 -12.53 30.08 -8.91
CA TRP A 475 -12.47 28.63 -9.17
C TRP A 475 -11.23 28.19 -9.96
N LEU A 476 -10.50 29.13 -10.59
CA LEU A 476 -9.27 28.82 -11.32
C LEU A 476 -8.06 28.60 -10.39
N LEU A 477 -8.07 29.17 -9.17
CA LEU A 477 -6.94 29.03 -8.23
C LEU A 477 -6.69 27.58 -7.79
N PRO A 478 -7.71 26.78 -7.43
CA PRO A 478 -7.51 25.35 -7.16
C PRO A 478 -7.00 24.57 -8.38
N LEU A 479 -7.44 24.90 -9.61
CA LEU A 479 -6.95 24.23 -10.82
C LEU A 479 -5.48 24.54 -11.07
N LEU A 480 -5.07 25.80 -10.89
CA LEU A 480 -3.66 26.20 -10.97
C LEU A 480 -2.81 25.48 -9.92
N ARG A 481 -3.33 25.29 -8.70
CA ARG A 481 -2.61 24.59 -7.62
C ARG A 481 -2.29 23.15 -8.02
N ASP A 482 -3.24 22.46 -8.65
CA ASP A 482 -3.13 21.03 -8.90
C ASP A 482 -2.41 20.70 -10.23
N HIS A 483 -2.36 21.64 -11.19
CA HIS A 483 -1.88 21.36 -12.55
C HIS A 483 -0.67 22.19 -13.01
N VAL A 484 -0.22 23.20 -12.26
CA VAL A 484 0.97 23.97 -12.66
C VAL A 484 2.26 23.16 -12.44
N THR A 485 3.02 22.98 -13.51
CA THR A 485 4.38 22.42 -13.53
C THR A 485 5.15 23.02 -14.72
N ASN A 486 6.49 22.91 -14.74
CA ASN A 486 7.34 23.22 -15.90
C ASN A 486 7.04 24.59 -16.58
N THR A 487 7.04 25.65 -15.78
CA THR A 487 6.64 27.00 -16.21
C THR A 487 7.67 28.07 -15.82
N LYS A 488 7.40 29.33 -16.15
CA LYS A 488 8.26 30.47 -15.76
C LYS A 488 7.91 30.93 -14.34
N LEU A 489 8.89 30.92 -13.45
CA LEU A 489 8.76 31.44 -12.09
C LEU A 489 8.59 32.96 -12.07
N SER A 490 9.12 33.69 -13.07
CA SER A 490 8.89 35.14 -13.22
C SER A 490 7.41 35.51 -13.39
N HIS A 491 6.60 34.64 -13.99
CA HIS A 491 5.16 34.84 -14.11
C HIS A 491 4.46 34.80 -12.73
N PHE A 492 4.89 33.91 -11.82
CA PHE A 492 4.38 33.91 -10.45
C PHE A 492 4.63 35.25 -9.74
N LYS A 493 5.83 35.83 -9.91
CA LYS A 493 6.19 37.12 -9.33
C LYS A 493 5.36 38.29 -9.85
N THR A 494 5.12 38.32 -11.15
CA THR A 494 4.49 39.47 -11.80
C THR A 494 2.98 39.48 -11.60
N ASP A 495 2.34 38.31 -11.70
CA ASP A 495 0.87 38.21 -11.63
C ASP A 495 0.38 37.76 -10.25
N LEU A 496 0.87 36.61 -9.75
CA LEU A 496 0.34 35.98 -8.55
C LEU A 496 0.80 36.67 -7.25
N VAL A 497 2.07 37.07 -7.15
CA VAL A 497 2.54 37.86 -6.00
C VAL A 497 1.85 39.22 -5.97
N ALA A 498 1.71 39.91 -7.11
CA ALA A 498 0.98 41.17 -7.19
C ALA A 498 -0.50 41.03 -6.79
N LEU A 499 -1.15 39.93 -7.17
CA LEU A 499 -2.50 39.58 -6.70
C LEU A 499 -2.51 39.40 -5.18
N SER A 500 -1.53 38.70 -4.61
CA SER A 500 -1.44 38.48 -3.16
C SER A 500 -1.23 39.79 -2.39
N GLU A 501 -0.38 40.68 -2.90
CA GLU A 501 -0.10 41.99 -2.32
C GLU A 501 -1.34 42.89 -2.38
N ALA A 502 -2.06 42.91 -3.51
CA ALA A 502 -3.30 43.67 -3.65
C ALA A 502 -4.37 43.19 -2.65
N MET A 503 -4.51 41.88 -2.45
CA MET A 503 -5.44 41.33 -1.45
C MET A 503 -4.97 41.62 -0.02
N TYR A 504 -3.66 41.56 0.25
CA TYR A 504 -3.09 41.90 1.54
C TYR A 504 -3.29 43.38 1.90
N HIS A 505 -3.11 44.28 0.92
CA HIS A 505 -3.41 45.71 1.09
C HIS A 505 -4.88 45.96 1.42
N ARG A 506 -5.81 45.22 0.81
CA ARG A 506 -7.23 45.30 1.18
C ARG A 506 -7.48 44.86 2.62
N ILE A 507 -6.83 43.79 3.07
CA ILE A 507 -6.89 43.36 4.47
C ILE A 507 -6.38 44.46 5.41
N LEU A 508 -5.24 45.09 5.09
CA LEU A 508 -4.68 46.18 5.88
C LEU A 508 -5.61 47.40 5.95
N GLN A 509 -6.33 47.72 4.86
CA GLN A 509 -7.30 48.82 4.82
C GLN A 509 -8.50 48.61 5.76
N HIS A 510 -8.87 47.36 6.07
CA HIS A 510 -9.90 47.05 7.08
C HIS A 510 -9.42 47.27 8.53
N GLY A 511 -8.12 47.45 8.77
CA GLY A 511 -7.56 47.82 10.07
C GLY A 511 -7.77 46.79 11.19
N SER A 512 -7.95 47.27 12.43
CA SER A 512 -8.19 46.45 13.63
C SER A 512 -9.68 46.17 13.91
N ALA A 513 -10.56 46.39 12.93
CA ALA A 513 -11.97 46.06 13.04
C ALA A 513 -12.19 44.54 13.16
N GLU A 514 -13.37 44.11 13.63
CA GLU A 514 -13.70 42.68 13.64
C GLU A 514 -13.58 42.11 12.23
N LYS A 515 -12.85 40.99 12.07
CA LYS A 515 -12.63 40.32 10.78
C LYS A 515 -13.97 40.11 10.08
N THR A 516 -14.22 40.85 9.01
CA THR A 516 -15.43 40.69 8.21
C THR A 516 -15.35 39.40 7.40
N MET A 517 -16.49 38.94 6.87
CA MET A 517 -16.51 37.81 5.92
C MET A 517 -15.58 38.07 4.73
N GLU A 518 -15.48 39.32 4.27
CA GLU A 518 -14.59 39.76 3.19
C GLU A 518 -13.11 39.61 3.54
N THR A 519 -12.69 40.00 4.76
CA THR A 519 -11.30 39.81 5.21
C THR A 519 -10.87 38.34 5.15
N LYS A 520 -11.77 37.42 5.55
CA LYS A 520 -11.50 35.97 5.50
C LYS A 520 -11.45 35.43 4.07
N ILE A 521 -12.25 35.98 3.16
CA ILE A 521 -12.19 35.64 1.73
C ILE A 521 -10.82 36.05 1.17
N PHE A 522 -10.34 37.26 1.48
CA PHE A 522 -9.00 37.70 1.06
C PHE A 522 -7.88 36.85 1.68
N GLU A 523 -7.96 36.51 2.97
CA GLU A 523 -7.00 35.59 3.61
C GLU A 523 -6.98 34.22 2.90
N THR A 524 -8.15 33.71 2.51
CA THR A 524 -8.28 32.45 1.78
C THR A 524 -7.68 32.54 0.38
N ILE A 525 -7.91 33.64 -0.34
CA ILE A 525 -7.31 33.88 -1.66
C ILE A 525 -5.78 33.94 -1.55
N ILE A 526 -5.23 34.64 -0.54
CA ILE A 526 -3.77 34.70 -0.31
C ILE A 526 -3.23 33.28 -0.06
N ALA A 527 -3.87 32.50 0.81
CA ALA A 527 -3.45 31.12 1.06
C ALA A 527 -3.51 30.26 -0.22
N GLN A 528 -4.56 30.40 -1.03
CA GLN A 528 -4.68 29.69 -2.31
C GLN A 528 -3.61 30.12 -3.32
N VAL A 529 -3.28 31.40 -3.40
CA VAL A 529 -2.22 31.91 -4.29
C VAL A 529 -0.87 31.30 -3.91
N TRP A 530 -0.53 31.29 -2.62
CA TRP A 530 0.73 30.69 -2.15
C TRP A 530 0.72 29.15 -2.20
N ALA A 531 -0.45 28.50 -2.16
CA ALA A 531 -0.56 27.06 -2.41
C ALA A 531 -0.20 26.69 -3.86
N ILE A 532 -0.26 27.62 -4.81
CA ILE A 532 0.16 27.41 -6.21
C ILE A 532 1.70 27.48 -6.36
N PHE A 533 2.40 28.15 -5.43
CA PHE A 533 3.85 28.36 -5.49
C PHE A 533 4.66 27.06 -5.70
N PRO A 534 4.37 25.94 -4.99
CA PRO A 534 5.04 24.66 -5.25
C PRO A 534 5.05 24.20 -6.71
N GLY A 535 3.96 24.40 -7.45
CA GLY A 535 3.87 24.03 -8.86
C GLY A 535 4.77 24.87 -9.76
N TYR A 536 4.91 26.17 -9.46
CA TYR A 536 5.87 27.05 -10.16
C TYR A 536 7.33 26.73 -9.84
N CYS A 537 7.58 26.01 -8.75
CA CYS A 537 8.91 25.56 -8.36
C CYS A 537 9.25 24.16 -8.87
N ASP A 538 8.33 23.48 -9.58
CA ASP A 538 8.60 22.20 -10.21
C ASP A 538 9.17 22.41 -11.62
N LEU A 539 10.48 22.22 -11.76
CA LEU A 539 11.28 22.49 -12.98
C LEU A 539 10.99 23.85 -13.65
N PRO A 540 11.24 25.00 -12.98
CA PRO A 540 11.05 26.30 -13.60
C PRO A 540 12.04 26.55 -14.75
N LEU A 541 11.53 27.01 -15.88
CA LEU A 541 12.29 27.23 -17.12
C LEU A 541 13.29 28.40 -17.05
N ASP A 542 13.08 29.33 -16.11
CA ASP A 542 13.80 30.60 -16.01
C ASP A 542 14.47 30.78 -14.63
N LEU A 543 14.74 29.69 -13.91
CA LEU A 543 15.19 29.66 -12.51
C LEU A 543 16.31 30.66 -12.20
N THR A 544 17.39 30.64 -12.98
CA THR A 544 18.60 31.46 -12.77
C THR A 544 18.34 32.97 -12.90
N SER A 545 17.32 33.35 -13.67
CA SER A 545 16.89 34.74 -13.83
C SER A 545 15.77 35.14 -12.86
N ALA A 546 14.91 34.18 -12.53
CA ALA A 546 13.71 34.42 -11.74
C ALA A 546 13.95 34.30 -10.23
N LEU A 547 14.87 33.48 -9.74
CA LEU A 547 15.19 33.41 -8.31
C LEU A 547 16.30 34.41 -7.93
N ASP A 548 15.98 35.70 -7.99
CA ASP A 548 16.90 36.77 -7.59
C ASP A 548 16.97 36.94 -6.05
N GLN A 549 18.01 37.64 -5.60
CA GLN A 549 18.23 37.94 -4.17
C GLN A 549 17.01 38.59 -3.50
N LYS A 550 16.32 39.51 -4.19
CA LYS A 550 15.13 40.19 -3.66
C LYS A 550 13.98 39.21 -3.38
N PHE A 551 13.78 38.25 -4.28
CA PHE A 551 12.73 37.25 -4.09
C PHE A 551 13.10 36.23 -3.01
N ALA A 552 14.36 35.80 -2.95
CA ALA A 552 14.86 34.95 -1.86
C ALA A 552 14.66 35.62 -0.48
N GLU A 553 14.92 36.92 -0.38
CA GLU A 553 14.66 37.72 0.83
C GLU A 553 13.18 37.83 1.16
N MET A 554 12.32 38.05 0.15
CA MET A 554 10.86 38.06 0.33
C MET A 554 10.35 36.73 0.88
N VAL A 555 10.73 35.61 0.26
CA VAL A 555 10.36 34.25 0.70
C VAL A 555 10.86 33.99 2.12
N SER A 556 12.10 34.39 2.42
CA SER A 556 12.69 34.27 3.76
C SER A 556 11.90 35.06 4.81
N ASN A 557 11.49 36.29 4.49
CA ASN A 557 10.68 37.12 5.38
C ASN A 557 9.29 36.51 5.61
N LEU A 558 8.66 35.94 4.56
CA LEU A 558 7.38 35.26 4.68
C LEU A 558 7.47 34.00 5.55
N LEU A 559 8.56 33.22 5.44
CA LEU A 559 8.81 32.07 6.32
C LEU A 559 8.86 32.47 7.80
N TYR A 560 9.46 33.64 8.13
CA TYR A 560 9.47 34.16 9.49
C TYR A 560 8.10 34.64 9.94
N GLN A 561 7.46 35.52 9.16
CA GLN A 561 6.28 36.29 9.56
C GLN A 561 4.97 35.48 9.51
N GLN A 562 4.83 34.57 8.53
CA GLN A 562 3.55 33.91 8.24
C GLN A 562 3.65 32.39 8.42
N ALA A 563 3.33 31.92 9.63
CA ALA A 563 3.37 30.49 9.98
C ALA A 563 2.46 29.62 9.09
N ASN A 564 1.33 30.15 8.62
CA ASN A 564 0.37 29.41 7.79
C ASN A 564 0.92 29.10 6.39
N LEU A 565 1.83 29.90 5.85
CA LEU A 565 2.40 29.71 4.51
C LEU A 565 3.66 28.82 4.53
N ARG A 566 4.22 28.52 5.70
CA ARG A 566 5.50 27.80 5.82
C ARG A 566 5.49 26.45 5.09
N HIS A 567 4.36 25.75 5.11
CA HIS A 567 4.22 24.48 4.42
C HIS A 567 4.43 24.64 2.90
N ASP A 568 3.68 25.52 2.26
CA ASP A 568 3.70 25.70 0.82
C ASP A 568 5.02 26.32 0.35
N LEU A 569 5.57 27.27 1.12
CA LEU A 569 6.90 27.84 0.85
C LEU A 569 8.00 26.78 0.94
N CYS A 570 7.99 25.93 1.98
CA CYS A 570 8.98 24.85 2.11
C CYS A 570 8.82 23.83 0.98
N ARG A 571 7.59 23.48 0.58
CA ARG A 571 7.35 22.55 -0.51
C ARG A 571 7.82 23.09 -1.86
N GLY A 572 7.61 24.38 -2.13
CA GLY A 572 8.18 25.00 -3.34
C GLY A 572 9.70 25.03 -3.32
N LEU A 573 10.31 25.41 -2.20
CA LEU A 573 11.77 25.38 -2.06
C LEU A 573 12.35 23.96 -2.23
N GLN A 574 11.67 22.93 -1.72
CA GLN A 574 12.02 21.51 -1.96
C GLN A 574 11.96 21.16 -3.45
N ASN A 575 10.85 21.47 -4.11
CA ASN A 575 10.65 21.15 -5.53
C ASN A 575 11.76 21.74 -6.41
N LEU A 576 12.27 22.94 -6.10
CA LEU A 576 13.40 23.54 -6.84
C LEU A 576 14.65 22.66 -6.86
N VAL A 577 14.89 21.91 -5.79
CA VAL A 577 16.07 21.03 -5.67
C VAL A 577 15.74 19.61 -6.15
N GLU A 578 14.69 19.01 -5.58
CA GLU A 578 14.34 17.59 -5.81
C GLU A 578 13.96 17.32 -7.27
N SER A 579 13.28 18.27 -7.94
CA SER A 579 12.90 18.08 -9.34
C SER A 579 14.10 18.08 -10.29
N ASN A 580 15.10 18.96 -10.06
CA ASN A 580 16.34 18.99 -10.83
C ASN A 580 17.23 17.77 -10.52
N GLN A 581 17.30 17.30 -9.26
CA GLN A 581 17.99 16.06 -8.91
C GLN A 581 17.38 14.84 -9.59
N ALA A 582 16.05 14.75 -9.63
CA ALA A 582 15.35 13.67 -10.32
C ALA A 582 15.63 13.64 -11.83
N VAL A 583 15.95 14.78 -12.46
CA VAL A 583 16.38 14.83 -13.87
C VAL A 583 17.81 14.28 -14.03
N LEU A 584 18.70 14.55 -13.08
CA LEU A 584 20.08 14.03 -13.11
C LEU A 584 20.14 12.52 -12.82
N GLU A 585 19.29 12.02 -11.92
CA GLU A 585 19.21 10.59 -11.57
C GLU A 585 18.47 9.76 -12.62
N ALA A 586 17.74 10.38 -13.54
CA ALA A 586 17.01 9.66 -14.58
C ALA A 586 17.96 8.95 -15.56
N GLU A 587 17.80 7.64 -15.69
CA GLU A 587 18.46 6.78 -16.70
C GLU A 587 17.78 6.92 -18.08
N VAL A 588 17.51 8.16 -18.50
CA VAL A 588 16.88 8.49 -19.78
C VAL A 588 17.82 9.40 -20.56
N ASP A 589 17.80 9.30 -21.89
CA ASP A 589 18.60 10.13 -22.78
C ASP A 589 18.15 11.61 -22.72
N ASP A 590 19.09 12.53 -22.97
CA ASP A 590 18.83 13.96 -22.82
C ASP A 590 17.78 14.49 -23.80
N GLU A 591 17.69 13.90 -25.00
CA GLU A 591 16.69 14.27 -26.03
C GLU A 591 15.26 13.96 -25.54
N ASP A 592 15.05 12.78 -24.96
CA ASP A 592 13.77 12.35 -24.38
C ASP A 592 13.40 13.18 -23.14
N LEU A 593 14.39 13.53 -22.30
CA LEU A 593 14.16 14.40 -21.15
C LEU A 593 13.74 15.81 -21.57
N VAL A 594 14.35 16.35 -22.62
CA VAL A 594 13.93 17.64 -23.20
C VAL A 594 12.54 17.53 -23.81
N ALA A 595 12.23 16.44 -24.52
CA ALA A 595 10.91 16.20 -25.09
C ALA A 595 9.81 16.10 -24.00
N MET A 596 10.10 15.49 -22.85
CA MET A 596 9.10 15.34 -21.77
C MET A 596 9.03 16.55 -20.84
N ARG A 597 10.18 17.11 -20.47
CA ARG A 597 10.33 18.06 -19.35
C ARG A 597 11.00 19.39 -19.72
N ARG A 598 11.34 19.62 -20.99
CA ARG A 598 11.96 20.87 -21.50
C ARG A 598 13.27 21.27 -20.79
N THR A 599 13.88 20.34 -20.06
CA THR A 599 15.07 20.57 -19.24
C THR A 599 16.05 19.45 -19.51
N SER A 600 17.27 19.81 -19.93
CA SER A 600 18.38 18.86 -20.12
C SER A 600 19.12 18.58 -18.79
N LYS A 601 19.91 17.51 -18.73
CA LYS A 601 20.78 17.24 -17.56
C LYS A 601 21.77 18.38 -17.31
N ALA A 602 22.32 18.97 -18.38
CA ALA A 602 23.23 20.12 -18.27
C ALA A 602 22.54 21.34 -17.61
N GLN A 603 21.32 21.66 -18.02
CA GLN A 603 20.54 22.76 -17.41
C GLN A 603 20.15 22.45 -15.96
N ALA A 604 19.77 21.20 -15.66
CA ALA A 604 19.47 20.79 -14.30
C ALA A 604 20.68 20.94 -13.37
N GLN A 605 21.89 20.62 -13.87
CA GLN A 605 23.13 20.85 -13.13
C GLN A 605 23.42 22.34 -12.91
N GLU A 606 23.31 23.18 -13.94
CA GLU A 606 23.48 24.64 -13.82
C GLU A 606 22.49 25.25 -12.80
N ASN A 607 21.24 24.78 -12.82
CA ASN A 607 20.21 25.16 -11.86
C ASN A 607 20.60 24.82 -10.42
N LEU A 608 21.14 23.63 -10.17
CA LEU A 608 21.58 23.21 -8.83
C LEU A 608 22.81 24.00 -8.36
N GLU A 609 23.75 24.28 -9.26
CA GLU A 609 24.92 25.12 -8.96
C GLU A 609 24.50 26.56 -8.61
N TYR A 610 23.51 27.12 -9.31
CA TYR A 610 22.93 28.41 -8.98
C TYR A 610 22.24 28.41 -7.61
N LEU A 611 21.43 27.38 -7.31
CA LEU A 611 20.77 27.20 -6.02
C LEU A 611 21.77 27.03 -4.87
N ALA A 612 22.92 26.38 -5.13
CA ALA A 612 23.97 26.20 -4.14
C ALA A 612 24.45 27.55 -3.56
N GLY A 613 24.47 28.62 -4.38
CA GLY A 613 24.85 29.97 -3.95
C GLY A 613 23.90 30.61 -2.92
N PHE A 614 22.67 30.14 -2.79
CA PHE A 614 21.69 30.63 -1.82
C PHE A 614 21.58 29.76 -0.55
N THR A 615 22.22 28.59 -0.53
CA THR A 615 22.09 27.60 0.55
C THR A 615 22.47 28.17 1.91
N SER A 616 23.59 28.88 2.04
CA SER A 616 24.08 29.44 3.31
C SER A 616 23.04 30.34 4.02
N ASN A 617 22.44 31.27 3.28
CA ASN A 617 21.42 32.20 3.79
C ASN A 617 20.10 31.46 4.06
N LEU A 618 19.66 30.61 3.14
CA LEU A 618 18.38 29.92 3.26
C LEU A 618 18.39 28.89 4.40
N LEU A 619 19.48 28.13 4.57
CA LEU A 619 19.64 27.20 5.69
C LEU A 619 19.64 27.94 7.03
N ALA A 620 20.27 29.11 7.12
CA ALA A 620 20.21 29.93 8.34
C ALA A 620 18.76 30.35 8.67
N VAL A 621 17.97 30.72 7.65
CA VAL A 621 16.55 31.03 7.80
C VAL A 621 15.76 29.80 8.24
N LEU A 622 15.94 28.67 7.56
CA LEU A 622 15.23 27.42 7.85
C LEU A 622 15.58 26.87 9.23
N PHE A 623 16.83 26.96 9.69
CA PHE A 623 17.24 26.55 11.04
C PHE A 623 16.57 27.41 12.11
N ASN A 624 16.49 28.73 11.89
CA ASN A 624 15.79 29.63 12.79
C ASN A 624 14.28 29.35 12.80
N VAL A 625 13.65 29.16 11.63
CA VAL A 625 12.22 28.82 11.52
C VAL A 625 11.93 27.46 12.17
N TYR A 626 12.81 26.48 12.00
CA TYR A 626 12.74 25.17 12.66
C TYR A 626 12.74 25.31 14.18
N SER A 627 13.64 26.15 14.72
CA SER A 627 13.75 26.42 16.16
C SER A 627 12.48 27.09 16.73
N GLN A 628 11.80 27.92 15.95
CA GLN A 628 10.59 28.66 16.33
C GLN A 628 9.28 27.89 16.10
N THR A 629 9.32 26.77 15.36
CA THR A 629 8.13 25.99 15.01
C THR A 629 7.88 24.88 16.04
N LEU A 630 6.61 24.55 16.30
CA LEU A 630 6.24 23.45 17.20
C LEU A 630 6.64 22.09 16.61
N PRO A 631 7.04 21.09 17.43
CA PRO A 631 7.51 19.79 16.94
C PRO A 631 6.60 19.08 15.92
N GLN A 632 5.28 19.23 16.06
CA GLN A 632 4.28 18.62 15.17
C GLN A 632 4.36 19.15 13.72
N HIS A 633 4.86 20.37 13.54
CA HIS A 633 4.95 21.04 12.23
C HIS A 633 6.40 21.17 11.73
N ARG A 634 7.33 20.38 12.28
CA ARG A 634 8.76 20.46 11.91
C ARG A 634 9.17 19.54 10.78
N ALA A 635 8.40 18.49 10.48
CA ALA A 635 8.78 17.45 9.54
C ALA A 635 9.05 18.01 8.13
N TYR A 636 8.13 18.82 7.58
CA TYR A 636 8.29 19.42 6.25
C TYR A 636 9.46 20.43 6.19
N ILE A 637 9.75 21.13 7.29
CA ILE A 637 10.90 22.04 7.38
C ILE A 637 12.21 21.23 7.34
N LEU A 638 12.26 20.12 8.08
CA LEU A 638 13.43 19.24 8.09
C LEU A 638 13.67 18.57 6.73
N GLN A 639 12.61 18.21 6.01
CA GLN A 639 12.71 17.73 4.63
C GLN A 639 13.31 18.82 3.73
N CYS A 640 12.82 20.06 3.82
CA CYS A 640 13.36 21.18 3.04
C CYS A 640 14.85 21.43 3.35
N ILE A 641 15.21 21.37 4.64
CA ILE A 641 16.61 21.44 5.07
C ILE A 641 17.43 20.33 4.40
N ASN A 642 16.97 19.07 4.42
CA ASN A 642 17.70 17.96 3.81
C ASN A 642 17.92 18.16 2.30
N SER A 643 16.92 18.66 1.56
CA SER A 643 17.05 18.92 0.13
C SER A 643 18.14 19.99 -0.10
N TYR A 644 18.16 21.10 0.65
CA TYR A 644 19.23 22.11 0.49
C TYR A 644 20.60 21.64 1.00
N LEU A 645 20.66 20.80 2.03
CA LEU A 645 21.93 20.22 2.49
C LEU A 645 22.59 19.34 1.42
N SER A 646 21.79 18.64 0.60
CA SER A 646 22.31 17.78 -0.47
C SER A 646 23.03 18.53 -1.59
N ILE A 647 22.77 19.83 -1.76
CA ILE A 647 23.40 20.70 -2.78
C ILE A 647 24.41 21.70 -2.17
N THR A 648 24.59 21.70 -0.86
CA THR A 648 25.46 22.67 -0.18
C THR A 648 26.95 22.34 -0.44
N PRO A 649 27.79 23.31 -0.82
CA PRO A 649 29.23 23.07 -1.01
C PRO A 649 29.91 22.57 0.27
N ALA A 650 30.89 21.66 0.13
CA ALA A 650 31.52 20.98 1.27
C ALA A 650 32.13 21.94 2.31
N LYS A 651 32.76 23.04 1.89
CA LYS A 651 33.33 24.05 2.81
C LYS A 651 32.26 24.76 3.63
N GLU A 652 31.16 25.16 2.99
CA GLU A 652 30.05 25.82 3.68
C GLU A 652 29.34 24.84 4.63
N LEU A 653 29.29 23.57 4.26
CA LEU A 653 28.74 22.52 5.11
C LEU A 653 29.58 22.32 6.39
N GLU A 654 30.91 22.38 6.30
CA GLU A 654 31.80 22.35 7.47
C GLU A 654 31.57 23.56 8.38
N GLU A 655 31.52 24.77 7.80
CA GLU A 655 31.30 26.00 8.57
C GLU A 655 29.91 26.06 9.23
N THR A 656 28.88 25.57 8.54
CA THR A 656 27.51 25.49 9.09
C THR A 656 27.45 24.45 10.22
N PHE A 657 28.08 23.30 10.05
CA PHE A 657 28.19 22.29 11.09
C PHE A 657 28.94 22.82 12.32
N ASP A 658 30.07 23.49 12.14
CA ASP A 658 30.84 24.06 13.24
C ASP A 658 30.03 25.10 14.03
N ARG A 659 29.25 25.94 13.33
CA ARG A 659 28.33 26.90 13.96
C ARG A 659 27.23 26.19 14.76
N VAL A 660 26.62 25.14 14.22
CA VAL A 660 25.57 24.39 14.94
C VAL A 660 26.16 23.61 16.12
N ALA A 661 27.33 22.98 15.96
CA ALA A 661 28.01 22.23 17.02
C ALA A 661 28.39 23.14 18.21
N THR A 662 28.98 24.31 17.95
CA THR A 662 29.28 25.30 19.00
C THR A 662 28.02 25.83 19.70
N MET A 663 26.91 25.99 18.98
CA MET A 663 25.61 26.33 19.58
C MET A 663 25.07 25.19 20.46
N VAL A 664 25.26 23.92 20.08
CA VAL A 664 24.89 22.77 20.94
C VAL A 664 25.72 22.75 22.22
N GLU A 665 27.03 22.90 22.13
CA GLU A 665 27.92 22.92 23.30
C GLU A 665 27.58 24.08 24.25
N SER A 666 27.37 25.28 23.73
CA SER A 666 27.00 26.45 24.55
C SER A 666 25.59 26.34 25.14
N SER A 667 24.61 25.85 24.37
CA SER A 667 23.23 25.67 24.85
C SER A 667 23.13 24.59 25.92
N THR A 668 23.82 23.45 25.75
CA THR A 668 23.85 22.37 26.76
C THR A 668 24.42 22.86 28.09
N VAL A 669 25.54 23.59 28.09
CA VAL A 669 26.11 24.20 29.31
C VAL A 669 25.13 25.20 29.96
N SER A 670 24.46 26.02 29.16
CA SER A 670 23.50 27.01 29.67
C SER A 670 22.25 26.37 30.27
N GLU A 671 21.77 25.28 29.68
CA GLU A 671 20.56 24.57 30.11
C GLU A 671 20.83 23.75 31.38
N ILE A 672 22.03 23.19 31.54
CA ILE A 672 22.49 22.55 32.79
C ILE A 672 22.46 23.59 33.94
N LYS A 673 23.01 24.79 33.73
CA LYS A 673 22.97 25.89 34.72
C LYS A 673 21.55 26.38 35.04
N GLN A 674 20.62 26.32 34.09
CA GLN A 674 19.22 26.72 34.30
C GLN A 674 18.37 25.65 35.00
N LYS A 675 18.69 24.36 34.84
CA LYS A 675 17.98 23.25 35.51
C LYS A 675 18.14 23.30 37.04
N GLU A 676 19.22 23.89 37.56
CA GLU A 676 19.41 24.09 39.01
C GLU A 676 18.46 25.14 39.62
N THR A 677 17.83 26.01 38.82
CA THR A 677 17.07 27.18 39.32
C THR A 677 15.55 27.13 39.10
N LYS A 678 14.96 26.15 38.40
CA LYS A 678 13.51 26.11 38.14
C LYS A 678 12.83 24.75 38.37
N LYS A 679 11.73 24.79 39.14
CA LYS A 679 10.76 23.68 39.32
C LYS A 679 9.69 23.67 38.23
N LYS A 680 9.53 22.51 37.59
CA LYS A 680 8.44 22.00 36.71
C LYS A 680 8.15 22.79 35.42
N PRO A 681 8.37 22.21 34.22
CA PRO A 681 7.86 22.77 32.97
C PRO A 681 6.34 22.54 32.83
N SER A 682 5.65 23.55 32.30
CA SER A 682 4.28 23.46 31.80
C SER A 682 4.21 22.63 30.52
N SER A 683 3.10 21.92 30.30
CA SER A 683 2.90 20.92 29.23
C SER A 683 2.89 21.44 27.78
N ILE A 684 3.11 22.74 27.55
CA ILE A 684 3.20 23.34 26.21
C ILE A 684 4.33 24.37 26.25
N SER A 685 5.56 23.87 26.24
CA SER A 685 6.77 24.68 26.12
C SER A 685 7.50 24.25 24.85
N MET A 686 8.13 25.20 24.17
CA MET A 686 9.10 24.87 23.13
C MET A 686 10.14 23.90 23.71
N PRO A 687 10.59 22.88 22.94
CA PRO A 687 11.69 22.03 23.37
C PRO A 687 12.93 22.89 23.69
N PRO A 688 13.77 22.47 24.64
CA PRO A 688 15.05 23.12 24.87
C PRO A 688 15.86 23.23 23.58
N THR A 689 16.56 24.35 23.42
CA THR A 689 17.30 24.71 22.20
C THR A 689 18.29 23.64 21.79
N SER A 690 18.96 23.01 22.76
CA SER A 690 19.91 21.91 22.55
C SER A 690 19.31 20.73 21.77
N HIS A 691 18.07 20.33 22.06
CA HIS A 691 17.43 19.21 21.34
C HIS A 691 17.13 19.57 19.89
N THR A 692 16.78 20.83 19.62
CA THR A 692 16.44 21.28 18.26
C THR A 692 17.68 21.36 17.39
N LEU A 693 18.77 21.87 17.93
CA LEU A 693 20.07 21.92 17.26
C LEU A 693 20.63 20.52 17.03
N MET A 694 20.41 19.59 17.96
CA MET A 694 20.83 18.20 17.77
C MET A 694 20.07 17.49 16.64
N ASP A 695 18.80 17.82 16.38
CA ASP A 695 18.09 17.32 15.19
C ASP A 695 18.72 17.83 13.89
N LEU A 696 19.20 19.08 13.89
CA LEU A 696 19.92 19.66 12.75
C LEU A 696 21.28 18.97 12.56
N ILE A 697 22.00 18.64 13.64
CA ILE A 697 23.24 17.86 13.55
C ILE A 697 22.99 16.47 12.94
N ILE A 698 21.90 15.80 13.34
CA ILE A 698 21.53 14.50 12.76
C ILE A 698 21.25 14.62 11.26
N ALA A 699 20.60 15.71 10.82
CA ALA A 699 20.37 15.98 9.40
C ALA A 699 21.68 16.27 8.65
N LEU A 700 22.55 17.11 9.22
CA LEU A 700 23.88 17.43 8.67
C LEU A 700 24.78 16.20 8.53
N ALA A 701 24.72 15.27 9.50
CA ALA A 701 25.61 14.11 9.58
C ALA A 701 25.64 13.26 8.30
N MET A 702 24.55 13.22 7.53
CA MET A 702 24.46 12.47 6.27
C MET A 702 25.37 13.05 5.17
N TYR A 703 25.58 14.37 5.18
CA TYR A 703 26.24 15.09 4.07
C TYR A 703 27.67 15.53 4.40
N LEU A 704 28.11 15.38 5.66
CA LEU A 704 29.38 15.92 6.13
C LEU A 704 30.61 15.32 5.41
N PRO A 705 31.61 16.14 5.08
CA PRO A 705 32.89 15.66 4.56
C PRO A 705 33.75 15.05 5.69
N ARG A 706 34.76 14.25 5.27
CA ARG A 706 35.62 13.48 6.19
C ARG A 706 36.30 14.29 7.32
N PRO A 707 36.79 15.52 7.11
CA PRO A 707 37.43 16.31 8.18
C PRO A 707 36.48 16.61 9.36
N ALA A 708 35.20 16.87 9.08
CA ALA A 708 34.21 17.20 10.11
C ALA A 708 33.85 16.03 11.03
N PHE A 709 34.09 14.78 10.61
CA PHE A 709 33.76 13.60 11.41
C PHE A 709 34.50 13.57 12.74
N GLN A 710 35.74 14.04 12.82
CA GLN A 710 36.47 14.08 14.08
C GLN A 710 35.73 14.89 15.15
N ARG A 711 35.21 16.06 14.74
CA ARG A 711 34.44 16.94 15.63
C ARG A 711 33.07 16.36 15.94
N LEU A 712 32.39 15.76 14.96
CA LEU A 712 31.10 15.08 15.17
C LEU A 712 31.22 13.93 16.19
N PHE A 713 32.24 13.08 16.05
CA PHE A 713 32.51 12.00 16.99
C PHE A 713 32.92 12.52 18.36
N GLY A 714 33.73 13.58 18.43
CA GLY A 714 34.07 14.24 19.70
C GLY A 714 32.85 14.81 20.42
N LEU A 715 31.93 15.45 19.69
CA LEU A 715 30.67 15.93 20.25
C LEU A 715 29.78 14.78 20.73
N ALA A 716 29.62 13.72 19.91
CA ALA A 716 28.83 12.56 20.26
C ALA A 716 29.42 11.83 21.49
N SER A 717 30.74 11.62 21.55
CA SER A 717 31.39 10.96 22.68
C SER A 717 31.24 11.76 23.97
N HIS A 718 31.37 13.08 23.91
CA HIS A 718 31.15 13.97 25.05
C HIS A 718 29.70 13.87 25.57
N LEU A 719 28.70 13.93 24.68
CA LEU A 719 27.28 13.83 25.04
C LEU A 719 26.91 12.44 25.60
N LEU A 720 27.54 11.37 25.10
CA LEU A 720 27.29 10.01 25.57
C LEU A 720 28.01 9.70 26.89
N SER A 721 29.19 10.29 27.13
CA SER A 721 30.03 10.00 28.29
C SER A 721 29.66 10.84 29.52
N SER A 722 29.12 12.05 29.31
CA SER A 722 28.79 12.98 30.40
C SER A 722 27.54 12.54 31.17
N ALA A 723 27.72 12.37 32.49
CA ALA A 723 26.67 11.90 33.41
C ALA A 723 25.54 12.92 33.65
N GLU A 724 25.76 14.20 33.34
CA GLU A 724 24.79 15.29 33.55
C GLU A 724 23.92 15.56 32.30
N THR A 725 24.10 14.77 31.23
CA THR A 725 23.41 14.97 29.95
C THR A 725 21.94 14.56 30.02
N ASP A 726 21.08 15.32 29.36
CA ASP A 726 19.66 15.00 29.25
C ASP A 726 19.45 13.64 28.53
N PRO A 727 18.63 12.71 29.07
CA PRO A 727 18.32 11.44 28.42
C PRO A 727 17.87 11.53 26.96
N GLN A 728 17.17 12.61 26.59
CA GLN A 728 16.75 12.82 25.20
C GLN A 728 17.90 13.25 24.28
N LEU A 729 18.95 13.89 24.80
CA LEU A 729 20.16 14.21 24.02
C LEU A 729 21.02 12.97 23.81
N VAL A 730 21.17 12.12 24.83
CA VAL A 730 21.84 10.81 24.72
C VAL A 730 21.17 9.97 23.62
N LYS A 731 19.83 9.92 23.62
CA LYS A 731 19.04 9.27 22.56
C LYS A 731 19.39 9.79 21.16
N LYS A 732 19.53 11.10 21.01
CA LYS A 732 19.84 11.75 19.72
C LYS A 732 21.30 11.52 19.31
N ALA A 733 22.24 11.49 20.24
CA ALA A 733 23.64 11.18 19.97
C ALA A 733 23.82 9.78 19.37
N TYR A 734 23.11 8.77 19.90
CA TYR A 734 23.13 7.41 19.31
C TYR A 734 22.58 7.36 17.88
N LYS A 735 21.66 8.25 17.50
CA LYS A 735 21.13 8.29 16.12
C LYS A 735 22.15 8.77 15.08
N ILE A 736 23.24 9.40 15.49
CA ILE A 736 24.29 9.85 14.56
C ILE A 736 24.94 8.65 13.88
N ILE A 737 25.24 7.58 14.62
CA ILE A 737 25.99 6.42 14.09
C ILE A 737 25.24 5.73 12.93
N PRO A 738 23.95 5.33 13.07
CA PRO A 738 23.20 4.78 11.94
C PRO A 738 23.06 5.75 10.76
N ARG A 739 22.94 7.06 11.03
CA ARG A 739 22.79 8.07 9.97
C ARG A 739 24.05 8.24 9.14
N LEU A 740 25.22 8.09 9.72
CA LEU A 740 26.48 8.13 8.99
C LEU A 740 26.55 7.00 7.95
N SER A 741 26.05 5.80 8.26
CA SER A 741 26.08 4.66 7.33
C SER A 741 25.28 4.84 6.04
N MET A 742 24.47 5.89 5.93
CA MET A 742 23.68 6.17 4.74
C MET A 742 24.50 6.85 3.62
N SER A 743 25.74 7.29 3.91
CA SER A 743 26.63 7.93 2.93
C SER A 743 27.89 7.08 2.68
N PRO A 744 28.31 6.88 1.41
CA PRO A 744 29.47 6.05 1.08
C PRO A 744 30.78 6.60 1.66
N SER A 745 30.94 7.93 1.69
CA SER A 745 32.12 8.59 2.27
C SER A 745 32.29 8.34 3.78
N SER A 746 31.17 8.12 4.46
CA SER A 746 31.11 7.87 5.90
C SER A 746 31.42 6.41 6.26
N ASN A 747 31.23 5.47 5.34
CA ASN A 747 31.49 4.04 5.58
C ASN A 747 32.97 3.79 5.90
N ALA A 748 33.88 4.43 5.16
CA ALA A 748 35.32 4.36 5.45
C ALA A 748 35.65 4.90 6.85
N ALA A 749 34.99 5.98 7.28
CA ALA A 749 35.21 6.55 8.62
C ALA A 749 34.68 5.64 9.75
N LEU A 750 33.59 4.92 9.51
CA LEU A 750 33.05 3.92 10.45
C LEU A 750 33.98 2.70 10.58
N THR A 751 34.64 2.28 9.50
CA THR A 751 35.64 1.21 9.54
C THR A 751 36.94 1.67 10.21
N ASP A 752 37.47 2.85 9.88
CA ASP A 752 38.72 3.35 10.43
C ASP A 752 38.66 3.59 11.95
N ARG A 753 37.51 4.07 12.45
CA ARG A 753 37.31 4.38 13.88
C ARG A 753 36.50 3.33 14.63
N ASN A 754 36.45 2.10 14.10
CA ASN A 754 35.62 1.05 14.68
C ASN A 754 36.02 0.76 16.14
N GLU A 755 37.33 0.63 16.42
CA GLU A 755 37.86 0.38 17.77
C GLU A 755 37.46 1.48 18.78
N GLU A 756 37.55 2.76 18.40
CA GLU A 756 37.11 3.89 19.23
C GLU A 756 35.60 3.80 19.54
N LEU A 757 34.78 3.48 18.54
CA LEU A 757 33.33 3.33 18.71
C LEU A 757 32.95 2.13 19.57
N GLN A 758 33.66 1.00 19.44
CA GLN A 758 33.47 -0.16 20.32
C GLN A 758 33.76 0.21 21.77
N SER A 759 34.88 0.88 22.04
CA SER A 759 35.25 1.31 23.40
C SER A 759 34.23 2.31 23.99
N LEU A 760 33.71 3.22 23.16
CA LEU A 760 32.67 4.17 23.55
C LEU A 760 31.35 3.46 23.87
N LEU A 761 30.93 2.49 23.05
CA LEU A 761 29.71 1.72 23.33
C LEU A 761 29.86 0.90 24.60
N LEU A 762 30.97 0.20 24.81
CA LEU A 762 31.20 -0.59 26.02
C LEU A 762 31.19 0.27 27.29
N SER A 763 31.87 1.43 27.27
CA SER A 763 31.93 2.34 28.43
C SER A 763 30.60 3.04 28.77
N THR A 764 29.67 3.11 27.82
CA THR A 764 28.37 3.79 27.97
C THR A 764 27.20 2.84 28.23
N ALA A 765 27.43 1.53 28.27
CA ALA A 765 26.41 0.50 28.50
C ALA A 765 25.61 0.76 29.79
N ASP A 766 26.29 0.89 30.92
CA ASP A 766 25.66 1.05 32.24
C ASP A 766 24.97 2.41 32.44
N ARG A 767 25.32 3.41 31.62
CA ARG A 767 24.81 4.79 31.73
C ARG A 767 23.66 5.09 30.78
N THR A 768 23.32 4.16 29.90
CA THR A 768 22.31 4.43 28.86
C THR A 768 20.90 4.44 29.45
N PRO A 769 20.15 5.57 29.35
CA PRO A 769 18.81 5.66 29.89
C PRO A 769 17.82 4.86 29.05
N ILE A 770 16.73 4.39 29.67
CA ILE A 770 15.69 3.55 29.03
C ILE A 770 15.19 4.13 27.67
N PRO A 771 14.90 5.44 27.54
CA PRO A 771 14.43 6.01 26.27
C PRO A 771 15.45 5.97 25.11
N ALA A 772 16.74 5.74 25.41
CA ALA A 772 17.83 5.72 24.44
C ALA A 772 18.27 4.29 24.05
N ARG A 773 17.85 3.25 24.79
CA ARG A 773 18.27 1.86 24.57
C ARG A 773 18.01 1.38 23.14
N ARG A 774 16.83 1.70 22.57
CA ARG A 774 16.51 1.35 21.18
C ARG A 774 17.51 1.97 20.20
N ASP A 775 17.76 3.27 20.30
CA ASP A 775 18.66 3.96 19.37
C ASP A 775 20.12 3.51 19.57
N ARG A 776 20.51 3.11 20.79
CA ARG A 776 21.79 2.43 21.06
C ARG A 776 21.89 1.06 20.38
N LEU A 777 20.85 0.22 20.45
CA LEU A 777 20.81 -1.07 19.75
C LEU A 777 20.93 -0.89 18.22
N LEU A 778 20.31 0.15 17.66
CA LEU A 778 20.47 0.49 16.24
C LEU A 778 21.90 0.95 15.90
N ALA A 779 22.56 1.69 16.80
CA ALA A 779 23.97 2.04 16.65
C ALA A 779 24.87 0.79 16.67
N ILE A 780 24.61 -0.14 17.58
CA ILE A 780 25.29 -1.44 17.66
C ILE A 780 25.08 -2.25 16.36
N LYS A 781 23.83 -2.34 15.87
CA LYS A 781 23.51 -2.97 14.59
C LYS A 781 24.37 -2.43 13.44
N THR A 782 24.47 -1.11 13.35
CA THR A 782 25.26 -0.44 12.31
C THR A 782 26.74 -0.81 12.43
N LEU A 783 27.29 -0.79 13.65
CA LEU A 783 28.70 -1.16 13.89
C LEU A 783 29.01 -2.61 13.47
N ILE A 784 28.10 -3.54 13.75
CA ILE A 784 28.25 -4.97 13.39
C ILE A 784 28.38 -5.15 11.88
N GLN A 785 27.64 -4.38 11.08
CA GLN A 785 27.71 -4.43 9.62
C GLN A 785 29.09 -4.03 9.08
N TYR A 786 29.81 -3.16 9.79
CA TYR A 786 31.15 -2.66 9.44
C TYR A 786 32.27 -3.25 10.32
N LEU A 787 31.98 -4.29 11.12
CA LEU A 787 32.94 -4.91 12.03
C LEU A 787 34.02 -5.67 11.24
N PRO A 788 35.32 -5.38 11.44
CA PRO A 788 36.42 -6.15 10.84
C PRO A 788 36.53 -7.58 11.39
N THR A 789 37.03 -8.52 10.59
CA THR A 789 37.21 -9.92 11.01
C THR A 789 38.24 -10.08 12.13
N SER A 790 39.17 -9.13 12.29
CA SER A 790 40.12 -9.10 13.42
C SER A 790 39.47 -8.77 14.77
N GLU A 791 38.25 -8.23 14.77
CA GLU A 791 37.59 -7.63 15.94
C GLU A 791 36.31 -8.37 16.37
N LEU A 792 36.16 -9.64 15.98
CA LEU A 792 34.99 -10.46 16.35
C LEU A 792 34.79 -10.62 17.88
N HIS A 793 35.82 -10.37 18.69
CA HIS A 793 35.74 -10.33 20.16
C HIS A 793 34.75 -9.29 20.70
N PHE A 794 34.37 -8.28 19.89
CA PHE A 794 33.32 -7.34 20.25
C PHE A 794 31.96 -8.04 20.43
N ILE A 795 31.65 -9.06 19.62
CA ILE A 795 30.36 -9.77 19.65
C ILE A 795 30.08 -10.40 21.04
N PRO A 796 30.98 -11.23 21.62
CA PRO A 796 30.83 -11.71 22.99
C PRO A 796 30.69 -10.60 24.03
N SER A 797 31.38 -9.46 23.82
CA SER A 797 31.42 -8.34 24.76
C SER A 797 30.08 -7.61 24.92
N ILE A 798 29.25 -7.57 23.86
CA ILE A 798 27.92 -6.94 23.87
C ILE A 798 26.76 -7.93 23.94
N LEU A 799 27.03 -9.23 23.79
CA LEU A 799 25.99 -10.25 23.68
C LEU A 799 25.05 -10.27 24.89
N SER A 800 25.59 -10.12 26.11
CA SER A 800 24.79 -10.08 27.34
C SER A 800 23.83 -8.88 27.36
N GLU A 801 24.26 -7.72 26.85
CA GLU A 801 23.40 -6.53 26.70
C GLU A 801 22.28 -6.77 25.69
N VAL A 802 22.59 -7.35 24.53
CA VAL A 802 21.61 -7.65 23.46
C VAL A 802 20.61 -8.71 23.91
N VAL A 803 21.06 -9.73 24.63
CA VAL A 803 20.19 -10.77 25.22
C VAL A 803 19.22 -10.15 26.21
N LEU A 804 19.68 -9.27 27.11
CA LEU A 804 18.79 -8.54 28.01
C LEU A 804 17.80 -7.64 27.26
N ALA A 805 18.21 -7.01 26.16
CA ALA A 805 17.33 -6.19 25.33
C ALA A 805 16.18 -6.98 24.71
N CYS A 806 16.36 -8.28 24.43
CA CYS A 806 15.28 -9.17 23.95
C CYS A 806 14.11 -9.30 24.95
N LYS A 807 14.28 -8.83 26.19
CA LYS A 807 13.24 -8.77 27.21
C LYS A 807 13.03 -7.36 27.77
N ASP A 808 13.37 -6.33 27.00
CA ASP A 808 13.12 -4.94 27.41
C ASP A 808 11.61 -4.67 27.52
N PRO A 809 11.16 -3.85 28.49
CA PRO A 809 9.77 -3.45 28.60
C PRO A 809 9.25 -2.66 27.39
N ASN A 810 10.13 -1.93 26.68
CA ASN A 810 9.77 -1.20 25.47
C ASN A 810 9.79 -2.14 24.26
N GLU A 811 8.64 -2.36 23.64
CA GLU A 811 8.48 -3.24 22.48
C GLU A 811 9.42 -2.89 21.32
N LYS A 812 9.54 -1.61 20.98
CA LYS A 812 10.44 -1.15 19.90
C LYS A 812 11.91 -1.44 20.22
N ALA A 813 12.31 -1.38 21.50
CA ALA A 813 13.67 -1.73 21.93
C ALA A 813 13.88 -3.25 21.90
N ARG A 814 12.87 -4.03 22.29
CA ARG A 814 12.87 -5.49 22.24
C ARG A 814 12.99 -6.03 20.82
N GLN A 815 12.25 -5.48 19.87
CA GLN A 815 12.37 -5.80 18.44
C GLN A 815 13.76 -5.44 17.88
N ALA A 816 14.31 -4.28 18.26
CA ALA A 816 15.69 -3.93 17.91
C ALA A 816 16.70 -4.92 18.51
N GLY A 817 16.48 -5.39 19.74
CA GLY A 817 17.28 -6.44 20.38
C GLY A 817 17.26 -7.76 19.60
N PHE A 818 16.08 -8.25 19.20
CA PHE A 818 15.97 -9.44 18.35
C PHE A 818 16.66 -9.27 17.00
N THR A 819 16.54 -8.10 16.39
CA THR A 819 17.19 -7.79 15.10
C THR A 819 18.71 -7.81 15.24
N VAL A 820 19.25 -7.14 16.26
CA VAL A 820 20.69 -7.13 16.54
C VAL A 820 21.21 -8.53 16.83
N LEU A 821 20.47 -9.33 17.60
CA LEU A 821 20.84 -10.71 17.92
C LEU A 821 21.02 -11.58 16.66
N VAL A 822 20.09 -11.44 15.71
CA VAL A 822 20.17 -12.14 14.42
C VAL A 822 21.32 -11.60 13.57
N ASP A 823 21.51 -10.28 13.51
CA ASP A 823 22.60 -9.66 12.73
C ASP A 823 23.98 -10.05 13.29
N LEU A 824 24.12 -10.19 14.62
CA LEU A 824 25.32 -10.72 15.27
C LEU A 824 25.63 -12.15 14.81
N ALA A 825 24.62 -13.02 14.81
CA ALA A 825 24.76 -14.39 14.37
C ALA A 825 25.11 -14.46 12.86
N LYS A 826 24.44 -13.68 12.02
CA LYS A 826 24.73 -13.60 10.57
C LYS A 826 26.16 -13.11 10.31
N ARG A 827 26.62 -12.06 11.01
CA ARG A 827 27.99 -11.53 10.84
C ARG A 827 29.08 -12.55 11.24
N LEU A 828 28.81 -13.39 12.24
CA LEU A 828 29.76 -14.39 12.72
C LEU A 828 29.83 -15.61 11.79
N VAL A 829 28.72 -15.94 11.10
CA VAL A 829 28.58 -17.09 10.18
C VAL A 829 28.65 -16.67 8.70
N ASP A 830 29.17 -15.47 8.42
CA ASP A 830 29.30 -14.94 7.06
C ASP A 830 30.50 -15.59 6.34
N ASP A 831 30.25 -16.56 5.47
CA ASP A 831 31.27 -17.33 4.75
C ASP A 831 32.15 -16.46 3.83
N GLU A 832 31.63 -15.33 3.33
CA GLU A 832 32.40 -14.43 2.46
C GLU A 832 33.42 -13.60 3.25
N ARG A 833 33.06 -13.18 4.47
CA ARG A 833 33.89 -12.31 5.32
C ARG A 833 34.74 -13.07 6.31
N ASN A 834 34.34 -14.29 6.68
CA ASN A 834 35.00 -15.14 7.66
C ASN A 834 35.37 -16.47 6.99
N PRO A 835 36.60 -16.60 6.44
CA PRO A 835 37.04 -17.87 5.85
C PRO A 835 37.07 -18.99 6.92
N PRO A 836 36.93 -20.27 6.50
CA PRO A 836 36.93 -21.41 7.41
C PRO A 836 38.23 -21.46 8.23
N GLY A 837 38.09 -21.52 9.56
CA GLY A 837 39.21 -21.43 10.52
C GLY A 837 39.36 -20.07 11.20
N THR A 838 38.46 -19.11 10.93
CA THR A 838 38.42 -17.84 11.67
C THR A 838 38.10 -18.09 13.14
N THR A 839 38.89 -17.48 14.04
CA THR A 839 38.72 -17.60 15.49
C THR A 839 38.38 -16.28 16.16
N ILE A 840 37.61 -16.37 17.24
CA ILE A 840 37.26 -15.29 18.16
C ILE A 840 38.32 -15.26 19.27
N LYS A 841 39.01 -14.13 19.38
CA LYS A 841 40.04 -13.92 20.40
C LYS A 841 39.42 -13.61 21.76
N ASN A 842 39.15 -14.65 22.54
CA ASN A 842 38.52 -14.53 23.86
C ASN A 842 39.39 -13.76 24.87
N SER A 843 40.71 -13.75 24.69
CA SER A 843 41.66 -12.95 25.49
C SER A 843 41.39 -11.43 25.45
N LYS A 844 40.69 -10.93 24.42
CA LYS A 844 40.32 -9.50 24.29
C LYS A 844 38.92 -9.18 24.84
N VAL A 845 38.16 -10.17 25.28
CA VAL A 845 36.81 -9.97 25.80
C VAL A 845 36.89 -9.42 27.24
N PRO A 846 36.21 -8.31 27.58
CA PRO A 846 36.21 -7.77 28.93
C PRO A 846 35.74 -8.80 29.96
N GLY A 847 36.57 -9.08 30.97
CA GLY A 847 36.24 -10.01 32.06
C GLY A 847 36.70 -11.46 31.84
N MET A 848 37.31 -11.80 30.70
CA MET A 848 37.95 -13.12 30.50
C MET A 848 39.45 -13.10 30.86
N PRO A 849 40.02 -14.22 31.34
CA PRO A 849 41.45 -14.37 31.56
C PRO A 849 42.27 -14.18 30.27
N SER A 850 43.50 -13.68 30.39
CA SER A 850 44.39 -13.46 29.24
C SER A 850 44.83 -14.75 28.53
N ASP A 851 44.70 -15.90 29.20
CA ASP A 851 44.99 -17.25 28.72
C ASP A 851 43.73 -18.01 28.23
N ALA A 852 42.59 -17.32 28.09
CA ALA A 852 41.36 -17.94 27.60
C ALA A 852 41.54 -18.47 26.16
N PRO A 853 41.13 -19.72 25.86
CA PRO A 853 41.28 -20.31 24.54
C PRO A 853 40.41 -19.58 23.51
N ASP A 854 40.96 -19.42 22.30
CA ASP A 854 40.23 -18.87 21.17
C ASP A 854 39.06 -19.80 20.77
N ALA A 855 37.90 -19.22 20.48
CA ALA A 855 36.71 -19.95 20.06
C ALA A 855 36.54 -19.94 18.54
N PRO A 856 36.00 -21.00 17.91
CA PRO A 856 35.72 -20.98 16.48
C PRO A 856 34.53 -20.06 16.17
N ALA A 857 34.60 -19.30 15.08
CA ALA A 857 33.48 -18.47 14.63
C ALA A 857 32.39 -19.31 13.93
N THR A 858 31.64 -20.13 14.69
CA THR A 858 30.56 -20.99 14.17
C THR A 858 29.19 -20.60 14.72
N ILE A 859 28.13 -21.06 14.05
CA ILE A 859 26.75 -20.85 14.53
C ILE A 859 26.55 -21.51 15.91
N GLU A 860 27.11 -22.69 16.13
CA GLU A 860 27.05 -23.43 17.40
C GLU A 860 27.69 -22.63 18.55
N GLU A 861 28.77 -21.89 18.27
CA GLU A 861 29.39 -21.02 19.26
C GLU A 861 28.46 -19.87 19.67
N VAL A 862 27.69 -19.28 18.74
CA VAL A 862 26.68 -18.25 19.07
C VAL A 862 25.62 -18.80 20.02
N PHE A 863 25.14 -20.02 19.77
CA PHE A 863 24.20 -20.69 20.65
C PHE A 863 24.82 -21.03 22.00
N THR A 864 26.07 -21.45 22.03
CA THR A 864 26.81 -21.78 23.26
C THR A 864 27.01 -20.53 24.12
N MET A 865 27.50 -19.43 23.53
CA MET A 865 27.65 -18.15 24.22
C MET A 865 26.32 -17.61 24.75
N THR A 866 25.22 -17.73 23.98
CA THR A 866 23.88 -17.31 24.43
C THR A 866 23.35 -18.24 25.54
N SER A 867 23.64 -19.54 25.47
CA SER A 867 23.25 -20.54 26.47
C SER A 867 23.98 -20.34 27.79
N ALA A 868 25.21 -19.80 27.79
CA ALA A 868 25.90 -19.40 29.02
C ALA A 868 25.07 -18.42 29.88
N GLY A 869 24.23 -17.59 29.25
CA GLY A 869 23.29 -16.69 29.94
C GLY A 869 22.21 -17.42 30.77
N LEU A 870 21.92 -18.69 30.48
CA LEU A 870 21.02 -19.53 31.27
C LEU A 870 21.60 -19.91 32.65
N ALA A 871 22.93 -19.87 32.79
CA ALA A 871 23.62 -20.01 34.07
C ALA A 871 23.69 -18.68 34.85
N GLY A 872 23.04 -17.63 34.35
CA GLY A 872 23.02 -16.30 34.98
C GLY A 872 22.43 -16.32 36.39
N SER A 873 22.97 -15.47 37.27
CA SER A 873 22.55 -15.37 38.68
C SER A 873 21.18 -14.72 38.87
N THR A 874 20.68 -13.96 37.88
CA THR A 874 19.39 -13.29 37.95
C THR A 874 18.33 -14.01 37.11
N PRO A 875 17.12 -14.22 37.64
CA PRO A 875 16.04 -14.85 36.87
C PRO A 875 15.68 -14.11 35.58
N HIS A 876 15.87 -12.78 35.57
CA HIS A 876 15.64 -11.96 34.39
C HIS A 876 16.61 -12.30 33.26
N MET A 877 17.90 -12.48 33.56
CA MET A 877 18.91 -12.89 32.57
C MET A 877 18.63 -14.30 32.03
N VAL A 878 18.28 -15.25 32.89
CA VAL A 878 17.93 -16.62 32.47
C VAL A 878 16.74 -16.61 31.52
N ALA A 879 15.69 -15.84 31.87
CA ALA A 879 14.50 -15.75 31.05
C ALA A 879 14.72 -14.97 29.74
N ALA A 880 15.57 -13.94 29.74
CA ALA A 880 15.97 -13.21 28.54
C ALA A 880 16.79 -14.12 27.60
N SER A 881 17.72 -14.91 28.15
CA SER A 881 18.52 -15.89 27.40
C SER A 881 17.65 -16.96 26.75
N ALA A 882 16.65 -17.49 27.46
CA ALA A 882 15.68 -18.42 26.89
C ALA A 882 14.88 -17.80 25.73
N THR A 883 14.56 -16.50 25.80
CA THR A 883 13.83 -15.76 24.75
C THR A 883 14.72 -15.42 23.55
N ALA A 884 16.01 -15.15 23.79
CA ALA A 884 17.01 -14.93 22.76
C ALA A 884 17.27 -16.23 21.97
N LEU A 885 17.44 -17.35 22.69
CA LEU A 885 17.61 -18.68 22.08
C LEU A 885 16.42 -19.09 21.23
N SER A 886 15.19 -18.79 21.67
CA SER A 886 14.02 -19.09 20.85
C SER A 886 13.99 -18.31 19.54
N ARG A 887 14.43 -17.03 19.52
CA ARG A 887 14.55 -16.26 18.28
C ARG A 887 15.65 -16.80 17.37
N LEU A 888 16.79 -17.21 17.94
CA LEU A 888 17.89 -17.81 17.18
C LEU A 888 17.48 -19.16 16.57
N VAL A 889 16.81 -20.04 17.32
CA VAL A 889 16.32 -21.33 16.77
C VAL A 889 15.31 -21.10 15.67
N PHE A 890 14.40 -20.12 15.81
CA PHE A 890 13.45 -19.79 14.75
C PHE A 890 14.15 -19.43 13.42
N GLU A 891 15.28 -18.72 13.48
CA GLU A 891 16.00 -18.27 12.27
C GLU A 891 16.99 -19.32 11.71
N PHE A 892 17.68 -20.06 12.59
CA PHE A 892 18.86 -20.86 12.20
C PHE A 892 18.70 -22.37 12.36
N GLN A 893 17.50 -22.89 12.62
CA GLN A 893 17.32 -24.33 12.87
C GLN A 893 17.86 -25.24 11.76
N GLU A 894 17.79 -24.83 10.49
CA GLU A 894 18.22 -25.63 9.34
C GLU A 894 19.74 -25.75 9.24
N ARG A 895 20.48 -24.82 9.87
CA ARG A 895 21.95 -24.79 9.88
C ARG A 895 22.56 -25.49 11.10
N LEU A 896 21.73 -25.98 12.02
CA LEU A 896 22.18 -26.65 13.24
C LEU A 896 22.16 -28.17 13.09
N GLN A 897 23.10 -28.84 13.75
CA GLN A 897 23.09 -30.30 13.83
C GLN A 897 21.90 -30.79 14.68
N PRO A 898 21.18 -31.87 14.27
CA PRO A 898 20.07 -32.42 15.05
C PRO A 898 20.44 -32.82 16.48
N ALA A 899 21.67 -33.28 16.70
CA ALA A 899 22.20 -33.62 18.02
C ALA A 899 22.25 -32.39 18.96
N PHE A 900 22.71 -31.25 18.45
CA PHE A 900 22.81 -30.00 19.20
C PHE A 900 21.42 -29.45 19.55
N LEU A 901 20.46 -29.53 18.62
CA LEU A 901 19.06 -29.17 18.90
C LEU A 901 18.46 -30.04 20.01
N THR A 902 18.79 -31.33 20.03
CA THR A 902 18.33 -32.26 21.08
C THR A 902 18.88 -31.89 22.46
N GLU A 903 20.15 -31.48 22.53
CA GLU A 903 20.79 -31.00 23.76
C GLU A 903 20.19 -29.66 24.23
N LEU A 904 19.89 -28.75 23.31
CA LEU A 904 19.25 -27.48 23.64
C LEU A 904 17.84 -27.68 24.21
N ILE A 905 17.06 -28.60 23.62
CA ILE A 905 15.73 -28.97 24.14
C ILE A 905 15.86 -29.60 25.54
N ALA A 906 16.84 -30.48 25.75
CA ALA A 906 17.14 -31.07 27.05
C ALA A 906 17.42 -30.00 28.11
N THR A 907 18.19 -28.99 27.74
CA THR A 907 18.56 -27.89 28.62
C THR A 907 17.32 -27.07 29.00
N MET A 908 16.45 -26.75 28.03
CA MET A 908 15.19 -26.05 28.30
C MET A 908 14.21 -26.87 29.15
N GLU A 909 14.19 -28.19 28.99
CA GLU A 909 13.38 -29.12 29.77
C GLU A 909 13.66 -29.02 31.28
N ILE A 910 14.92 -28.83 31.67
CA ILE A 910 15.32 -28.67 33.08
C ILE A 910 14.75 -27.37 33.66
N PHE A 911 14.76 -26.27 32.89
CA PHE A 911 14.24 -24.98 33.38
C PHE A 911 12.72 -24.94 33.55
N LEU A 912 11.97 -25.87 32.96
CA LEU A 912 10.54 -26.04 33.24
C LEU A 912 10.26 -26.50 34.69
N GLU A 913 11.25 -27.05 35.40
CA GLU A 913 11.09 -27.44 36.80
C GLU A 913 11.38 -26.30 37.78
N SER A 914 11.83 -25.14 37.28
CA SER A 914 12.19 -24.01 38.12
C SER A 914 10.97 -23.39 38.82
N ASN A 915 11.14 -22.97 40.07
CA ASN A 915 10.07 -22.32 40.86
C ASN A 915 9.78 -20.87 40.41
N ASN A 916 10.56 -20.31 39.47
CA ASN A 916 10.41 -18.93 39.05
C ASN A 916 9.52 -18.80 37.82
N ARG A 917 8.34 -18.20 38.03
CA ARG A 917 7.34 -17.96 36.98
C ARG A 917 7.87 -17.16 35.79
N GLU A 918 8.84 -16.27 36.00
CA GLU A 918 9.42 -15.48 34.91
C GLU A 918 10.21 -16.36 33.93
N ILE A 919 11.02 -17.29 34.45
CA ILE A 919 11.83 -18.23 33.69
C ILE A 919 10.90 -19.18 32.94
N VAL A 920 9.95 -19.79 33.66
CA VAL A 920 8.98 -20.73 33.10
C VAL A 920 8.19 -20.11 31.95
N ARG A 921 7.77 -18.84 32.07
CA ARG A 921 7.05 -18.14 30.98
C ARG A 921 7.90 -17.97 29.71
N ALA A 922 9.19 -17.75 29.84
CA ALA A 922 10.11 -17.62 28.71
C ALA A 922 10.43 -18.98 28.10
N VAL A 923 10.68 -19.99 28.95
CA VAL A 923 10.94 -21.37 28.53
C VAL A 923 9.72 -21.98 27.83
N LEU A 924 8.49 -21.76 28.31
CA LEU A 924 7.28 -22.16 27.61
C LEU A 924 7.15 -21.47 26.23
N GLY A 925 7.56 -20.21 26.13
CA GLY A 925 7.64 -19.51 24.84
C GLY A 925 8.66 -20.16 23.89
N CYS A 926 9.84 -20.52 24.41
CA CYS A 926 10.88 -21.23 23.67
C CYS A 926 10.43 -22.62 23.20
N VAL A 927 9.79 -23.39 24.09
CA VAL A 927 9.20 -24.69 23.78
C VAL A 927 8.11 -24.57 22.71
N LYS A 928 7.28 -23.52 22.75
CA LYS A 928 6.31 -23.25 21.68
C LYS A 928 7.00 -23.10 20.32
N VAL A 929 8.11 -22.36 20.28
CA VAL A 929 8.90 -22.19 19.05
C VAL A 929 9.50 -23.52 18.60
N PHE A 930 10.04 -24.34 19.50
CA PHE A 930 10.54 -25.67 19.15
C PHE A 930 9.45 -26.55 18.54
N VAL A 931 8.25 -26.58 19.13
CA VAL A 931 7.12 -27.35 18.60
C VAL A 931 6.72 -26.85 17.21
N VAL A 932 6.78 -25.54 16.93
CA VAL A 932 6.44 -24.99 15.62
C VAL A 932 7.53 -25.32 14.58
N VAL A 933 8.79 -25.02 14.91
CA VAL A 933 9.89 -24.90 13.95
C VAL A 933 10.63 -26.22 13.73
N CYS A 934 10.98 -26.96 14.80
CA CYS A 934 11.88 -28.12 14.68
C CYS A 934 11.24 -29.31 13.93
N PRO A 935 12.00 -30.13 13.17
CA PRO A 935 11.46 -31.32 12.49
C PRO A 935 10.75 -32.29 13.45
N ALA A 936 9.58 -32.79 13.04
CA ALA A 936 8.70 -33.58 13.90
C ALA A 936 9.29 -34.95 14.27
N ASP A 937 9.79 -35.70 13.29
CA ASP A 937 10.09 -37.13 13.46
C ASP A 937 11.47 -37.43 14.07
N GLU A 938 12.51 -36.65 13.74
CA GLU A 938 13.89 -36.96 14.17
C GLU A 938 14.26 -36.40 15.55
N VAL A 939 13.82 -35.18 15.87
CA VAL A 939 14.30 -34.43 17.06
C VAL A 939 13.23 -34.32 18.14
N LEU A 940 11.99 -33.97 17.78
CA LEU A 940 10.93 -33.70 18.77
C LEU A 940 10.29 -34.99 19.31
N ARG A 941 9.84 -35.90 18.43
CA ARG A 941 9.08 -37.09 18.82
C ARG A 941 9.71 -37.94 19.94
N PRO A 942 11.05 -38.17 19.97
CA PRO A 942 11.69 -38.90 21.06
C PRO A 942 11.62 -38.22 22.43
N ARG A 943 11.53 -36.87 22.47
CA ARG A 943 11.56 -36.07 23.71
C ARG A 943 10.20 -35.60 24.20
N MET A 944 9.19 -35.57 23.32
CA MET A 944 7.82 -35.21 23.69
C MET A 944 7.24 -36.00 24.89
N PRO A 945 7.51 -37.31 25.07
CA PRO A 945 7.03 -38.06 26.24
C PRO A 945 7.54 -37.52 27.59
N GLU A 946 8.73 -36.94 27.63
CA GLU A 946 9.33 -36.38 28.86
C GLU A 946 8.97 -34.89 29.03
N LEU A 947 8.91 -34.16 27.92
CA LEU A 947 8.63 -32.73 27.90
C LEU A 947 7.15 -32.41 28.23
N MET A 948 6.20 -33.21 27.72
CA MET A 948 4.77 -32.94 27.84
C MET A 948 4.25 -33.01 29.28
N PRO A 949 4.63 -34.00 30.13
CA PRO A 949 4.28 -34.00 31.55
C PRO A 949 4.79 -32.77 32.31
N ARG A 950 5.99 -32.27 31.98
CA ARG A 950 6.58 -31.08 32.61
C ARG A 950 5.87 -29.79 32.23
N ILE A 951 5.44 -29.66 30.97
CA ILE A 951 4.58 -28.56 30.52
C ILE A 951 3.21 -28.61 31.23
N ALA A 952 2.61 -29.81 31.30
CA ALA A 952 1.28 -30.04 31.87
C ALA A 952 1.18 -29.65 33.35
N ARG A 953 2.28 -29.78 34.12
CA ARG A 953 2.37 -29.33 35.52
C ARG A 953 1.95 -27.86 35.70
N TRP A 954 2.31 -26.99 34.76
CA TRP A 954 2.02 -25.55 34.81
C TRP A 954 0.60 -25.18 34.38
N GLY A 955 -0.14 -26.13 33.79
CA GLY A 955 -1.57 -25.97 33.49
C GLY A 955 -2.46 -25.96 34.74
N LYS A 956 -1.96 -26.50 35.87
CA LYS A 956 -2.69 -26.62 37.15
C LYS A 956 -2.56 -25.40 38.07
N GLU A 957 -1.62 -24.49 37.82
CA GLU A 957 -1.49 -23.29 38.64
C GLU A 957 -2.63 -22.28 38.35
N HIS A 958 -3.14 -21.60 39.38
CA HIS A 958 -4.23 -20.59 39.31
C HIS A 958 -3.92 -19.33 38.47
N ASN A 959 -2.88 -19.31 37.64
CA ASN A 959 -2.50 -18.18 36.80
C ASN A 959 -3.00 -18.38 35.35
N GLY A 960 -4.09 -17.69 34.98
CA GLY A 960 -4.73 -17.81 33.66
C GLY A 960 -3.79 -17.63 32.47
N ARG A 961 -2.79 -16.74 32.56
CA ARG A 961 -1.81 -16.48 31.48
C ARG A 961 -0.82 -17.62 31.22
N LEU A 962 -0.50 -18.44 32.23
CA LEU A 962 0.36 -19.61 32.05
C LEU A 962 -0.46 -20.78 31.48
N ARG A 963 -1.68 -20.94 31.96
CA ARG A 963 -2.64 -21.93 31.47
C ARG A 963 -2.96 -21.72 29.99
N SER A 964 -3.15 -20.48 29.53
CA SER A 964 -3.38 -20.17 28.12
C SER A 964 -2.16 -20.49 27.23
N LYS A 965 -0.93 -20.21 27.71
CA LYS A 965 0.31 -20.63 27.01
C LYS A 965 0.43 -22.15 26.89
N VAL A 966 0.15 -22.89 27.97
CA VAL A 966 0.14 -24.35 27.94
C VAL A 966 -0.91 -24.87 26.96
N LYS A 967 -2.13 -24.33 26.97
CA LYS A 967 -3.19 -24.67 26.00
C LYS A 967 -2.72 -24.45 24.56
N SER A 968 -2.08 -23.31 24.27
CA SER A 968 -1.57 -22.99 22.94
C SER A 968 -0.47 -23.96 22.47
N ILE A 969 0.44 -24.36 23.36
CA ILE A 969 1.49 -25.35 23.03
C ILE A 969 0.85 -26.72 22.73
N VAL A 970 -0.09 -27.16 23.57
CA VAL A 970 -0.82 -28.43 23.38
C VAL A 970 -1.62 -28.40 22.07
N GLU A 971 -2.28 -27.28 21.74
CA GLU A 971 -2.99 -27.14 20.47
C GLU A 971 -2.05 -27.27 19.26
N ARG A 972 -0.89 -26.61 19.28
CA ARG A 972 0.10 -26.73 18.20
C ARG A 972 0.71 -28.13 18.13
N ALA A 973 0.96 -28.78 19.27
CA ALA A 973 1.41 -30.18 19.31
C ALA A 973 0.37 -31.13 18.71
N VAL A 974 -0.92 -30.93 18.99
CA VAL A 974 -2.03 -31.72 18.42
C VAL A 974 -2.16 -31.49 16.90
N ARG A 975 -1.83 -30.29 16.40
CA ARG A 975 -1.74 -30.04 14.95
C ARG A 975 -0.59 -30.82 14.32
N LYS A 976 0.60 -30.82 14.94
CA LYS A 976 1.82 -31.38 14.36
C LYS A 976 1.96 -32.90 14.49
N PHE A 977 1.56 -33.50 15.62
CA PHE A 977 1.71 -34.94 15.91
C PHE A 977 0.38 -35.70 15.91
N GLY A 978 -0.75 -34.99 15.78
CA GLY A 978 -2.08 -35.58 15.93
C GLY A 978 -2.53 -35.72 17.38
N ALA A 979 -3.84 -35.86 17.58
CA ALA A 979 -4.42 -35.93 18.92
C ALA A 979 -4.09 -37.23 19.67
N ALA A 980 -3.94 -38.35 18.96
CA ALA A 980 -3.70 -39.66 19.57
C ALA A 980 -2.33 -39.74 20.26
N ASP A 981 -1.28 -39.26 19.59
CA ASP A 981 0.09 -39.27 20.13
C ASP A 981 0.20 -38.32 21.34
N VAL A 982 -0.43 -37.14 21.27
CA VAL A 982 -0.43 -36.18 22.38
C VAL A 982 -1.24 -36.70 23.59
N GLU A 983 -2.35 -37.41 23.39
CA GLU A 983 -3.11 -38.05 24.47
C GLU A 983 -2.30 -39.14 25.21
N ALA A 984 -1.35 -39.77 24.54
CA ALA A 984 -0.44 -40.77 25.13
C ALA A 984 0.66 -40.12 25.99
N TRP A 985 1.17 -38.95 25.59
CA TRP A 985 2.25 -38.24 26.29
C TRP A 985 1.76 -37.36 27.47
N VAL A 986 0.46 -37.05 27.54
CA VAL A 986 -0.13 -36.22 28.59
C VAL A 986 -0.62 -37.08 29.78
N PRO A 987 -0.33 -36.69 31.04
CA PRO A 987 -0.85 -37.38 32.23
C PRO A 987 -2.38 -37.43 32.29
N GLU A 988 -2.95 -38.47 32.93
CA GLU A 988 -4.39 -38.77 32.92
C GLU A 988 -5.29 -37.61 33.39
N THR A 989 -4.79 -36.77 34.29
CA THR A 989 -5.52 -35.60 34.81
C THR A 989 -5.78 -34.52 33.75
N GLU A 990 -4.91 -34.41 32.75
CA GLU A 990 -4.94 -33.36 31.71
C GLU A 990 -5.45 -33.88 30.36
N ARG A 991 -5.76 -35.19 30.23
CA ARG A 991 -6.43 -35.75 29.04
C ARG A 991 -7.75 -35.04 28.72
N LYS A 992 -8.42 -34.49 29.74
CA LYS A 992 -9.62 -33.66 29.57
C LYS A 992 -9.33 -32.39 28.76
N LEU A 993 -8.19 -31.74 28.96
CA LEU A 993 -7.75 -30.56 28.19
C LEU A 993 -7.56 -30.90 26.71
N VAL A 994 -6.86 -32.00 26.41
CA VAL A 994 -6.64 -32.48 25.04
C VAL A 994 -7.97 -32.85 24.36
N SER A 995 -8.86 -33.53 25.09
CA SER A 995 -10.20 -33.88 24.59
C SER A 995 -11.07 -32.64 24.31
N HIS A 996 -10.91 -31.57 25.11
CA HIS A 996 -11.61 -30.31 24.89
C HIS A 996 -11.08 -29.60 23.64
N ILE A 997 -9.75 -29.51 23.49
CA ILE A 997 -9.10 -28.93 22.30
C ILE A 997 -9.52 -29.68 21.03
N ARG A 998 -9.59 -31.03 21.08
CA ARG A 998 -10.11 -31.86 20.00
C ARG A 998 -11.56 -31.53 19.64
N LYS A 999 -12.46 -31.47 20.64
CA LYS A 999 -13.87 -31.11 20.45
C LYS A 999 -14.05 -29.69 19.92
N GLU A 1000 -13.23 -28.75 20.39
CA GLU A 1000 -13.23 -27.36 19.96
C GLU A 1000 -12.74 -27.22 18.50
N ARG A 1001 -11.70 -27.95 18.11
CA ARG A 1001 -11.22 -28.05 16.71
C ARG A 1001 -12.28 -28.68 15.81
N GLU A 1002 -12.91 -29.78 16.23
CA GLU A 1002 -14.01 -30.41 15.47
C GLU A 1002 -15.21 -29.46 15.32
N ARG A 1003 -15.55 -28.67 16.36
CA ARG A 1003 -16.60 -27.65 16.29
C ARG A 1003 -16.20 -26.48 15.38
N ARG A 1004 -14.94 -26.05 15.40
CA ARG A 1004 -14.43 -24.97 14.53
C ARG A 1004 -14.37 -25.42 13.07
N LYS A 1005 -13.93 -26.66 12.80
CA LYS A 1005 -13.97 -27.30 11.47
C LYS A 1005 -15.40 -27.47 10.95
N LYS A 1006 -16.33 -27.90 11.81
CA LYS A 1006 -17.78 -27.96 11.48
C LYS A 1006 -18.40 -26.58 11.23
N ARG A 1007 -17.91 -25.54 11.92
CA ARG A 1007 -18.39 -24.16 11.77
C ARG A 1007 -17.83 -23.49 10.51
N LYS A 1008 -16.58 -23.79 10.12
CA LYS A 1008 -15.97 -23.36 8.84
C LYS A 1008 -16.61 -24.04 7.63
N THR A 1009 -16.79 -25.36 7.68
CA THR A 1009 -17.51 -26.12 6.64
C THR A 1009 -18.98 -25.70 6.48
N ALA A 1010 -19.63 -25.21 7.54
CA ALA A 1010 -21.01 -24.68 7.47
C ALA A 1010 -21.12 -23.24 6.91
N THR A 1011 -20.01 -22.50 6.79
CA THR A 1011 -19.99 -21.15 6.21
C THR A 1011 -19.53 -21.11 4.74
N GLY A 1012 -19.24 -22.26 4.12
CA GLY A 1012 -18.89 -22.35 2.70
C GLY A 1012 -17.52 -21.76 2.34
N GLU A 1013 -16.62 -21.64 3.32
CA GLU A 1013 -15.19 -21.46 3.06
C GLU A 1013 -14.56 -22.85 3.07
N ASP A 1014 -14.13 -23.32 1.90
CA ASP A 1014 -13.42 -24.59 1.73
C ASP A 1014 -12.08 -24.55 2.50
N ASP A 1015 -11.86 -25.51 3.40
CA ASP A 1015 -10.59 -25.73 4.10
C ASP A 1015 -9.60 -26.44 3.14
N GLU A 1016 -8.55 -25.74 2.70
CA GLU A 1016 -7.21 -26.35 2.52
C GLU A 1016 -6.40 -25.98 3.78
N ASP A 1017 -6.25 -26.91 4.72
CA ASP A 1017 -5.21 -26.87 5.76
C ASP A 1017 -4.19 -27.97 5.44
N GLU A 1018 -2.92 -27.54 5.34
CA GLU A 1018 -1.64 -28.25 5.18
C GLU A 1018 -1.18 -28.46 3.72
N VAL A 1019 -0.22 -27.74 3.15
CA VAL A 1019 0.92 -26.95 3.67
C VAL A 1019 1.22 -25.80 2.70
N ALA A 1020 1.02 -24.55 3.14
CA ALA A 1020 1.67 -23.38 2.58
C ALA A 1020 1.93 -22.43 3.74
N ASP A 1021 3.16 -22.47 4.22
CA ASP A 1021 3.73 -21.38 5.00
C ASP A 1021 3.81 -20.15 4.09
N GLY A 1022 3.35 -19.01 4.58
CA GLY A 1022 3.38 -17.74 3.86
C GLY A 1022 2.03 -17.27 3.30
N GLN A 1023 1.49 -16.25 3.97
CA GLN A 1023 0.55 -15.23 3.47
C GLN A 1023 -0.92 -15.64 3.32
N THR A 1024 -1.75 -15.27 4.30
CA THR A 1024 -2.64 -14.08 4.23
C THR A 1024 -3.68 -14.04 5.37
N ALA A 1025 -3.54 -13.04 6.25
CA ALA A 1025 -4.63 -12.15 6.70
C ALA A 1025 -4.02 -11.11 7.65
N LYS A 1026 -3.71 -9.91 7.12
CA LYS A 1026 -3.18 -8.79 7.91
C LYS A 1026 -4.24 -8.28 8.89
N ASN A 1027 -4.28 -8.86 10.09
CA ASN A 1027 -4.62 -8.10 11.29
C ASN A 1027 -3.36 -7.35 11.72
N LYS A 1028 -3.37 -6.03 11.54
CA LYS A 1028 -2.30 -5.12 11.96
C LYS A 1028 -2.23 -5.05 13.48
N GLU A 1029 -1.67 -6.06 14.12
CA GLU A 1029 -1.34 -6.00 15.55
C GLU A 1029 0.05 -6.58 15.88
N PHE A 1030 0.66 -7.36 14.98
CA PHE A 1030 2.03 -7.87 15.15
C PHE A 1030 2.92 -7.51 13.95
N ASP A 1031 4.11 -6.95 14.22
CA ASP A 1031 5.05 -6.46 13.19
C ASP A 1031 5.94 -7.57 12.60
N ASN A 1032 6.02 -8.76 13.23
CA ASN A 1032 6.88 -9.89 12.81
C ASN A 1032 6.21 -11.27 12.98
N GLU A 1033 6.56 -12.21 12.08
CA GLU A 1033 6.09 -13.61 12.08
C GLU A 1033 6.46 -14.39 13.36
N TYR A 1034 7.64 -14.13 13.91
CA TYR A 1034 8.05 -14.68 15.21
C TYR A 1034 7.15 -14.19 16.36
N ASP A 1035 6.75 -12.91 16.35
CA ASP A 1035 5.87 -12.36 17.40
C ASP A 1035 4.45 -12.93 17.29
N GLU A 1036 3.95 -13.16 16.07
CA GLU A 1036 2.71 -13.91 15.85
C GLU A 1036 2.82 -15.35 16.37
N ALA A 1037 3.93 -16.04 16.07
CA ALA A 1037 4.18 -17.41 16.54
C ALA A 1037 4.25 -17.50 18.06
N VAL A 1038 4.81 -16.50 18.76
CA VAL A 1038 4.99 -16.51 20.22
C VAL A 1038 3.77 -15.93 20.96
N TYR A 1039 3.27 -14.76 20.55
CA TYR A 1039 2.26 -13.96 21.28
C TYR A 1039 0.85 -13.95 20.66
N GLY A 1040 0.71 -14.23 19.37
CA GLY A 1040 -0.56 -14.12 18.63
C GLY A 1040 -1.68 -15.10 19.06
N SER A 1041 -1.49 -15.92 20.10
CA SER A 1041 -2.48 -16.90 20.57
C SER A 1041 -2.96 -16.67 22.01
N SER A 1042 -2.49 -15.61 22.70
CA SER A 1042 -2.75 -15.42 24.13
C SER A 1042 -3.77 -14.32 24.49
N GLU A 1043 -4.30 -13.56 23.53
CA GLU A 1043 -5.14 -12.37 23.84
C GLU A 1043 -6.66 -12.61 23.78
N ASP A 1044 -7.12 -13.78 23.35
CA ASP A 1044 -8.56 -14.04 23.11
C ASP A 1044 -9.30 -14.91 24.15
N GLU A 1045 -8.66 -15.31 25.27
CA GLU A 1045 -9.29 -16.28 26.18
C GLU A 1045 -9.11 -15.97 27.68
N ASP A 1046 -9.89 -15.01 28.19
CA ASP A 1046 -10.12 -14.82 29.63
C ASP A 1046 -11.62 -15.07 29.98
N ASP A 1047 -12.07 -16.33 29.98
CA ASP A 1047 -13.27 -16.76 30.75
C ASP A 1047 -13.30 -18.30 30.92
N PHE A 1048 -12.69 -18.86 31.97
CA PHE A 1048 -12.93 -20.27 32.37
C PHE A 1048 -12.65 -20.52 33.86
N ASP A 1049 -13.72 -20.54 34.67
CA ASP A 1049 -13.80 -21.25 35.95
C ASP A 1049 -14.44 -22.63 35.75
N LEU A 1050 -13.89 -23.66 36.40
CA LEU A 1050 -14.42 -25.02 36.46
C LEU A 1050 -14.98 -25.23 37.87
N ASP A 1051 -16.27 -25.57 37.99
CA ASP A 1051 -16.84 -26.10 39.23
C ASP A 1051 -17.41 -27.51 38.99
N ASP A 1052 -17.20 -28.39 39.96
CA ASP A 1052 -17.48 -29.83 39.93
C ASP A 1052 -18.50 -30.19 41.02
N GLY A 1053 -19.64 -30.77 40.61
CA GLY A 1053 -20.48 -31.66 41.41
C GLY A 1053 -21.58 -31.09 42.32
N GLY A 1054 -22.84 -31.50 42.10
CA GLY A 1054 -23.88 -31.58 43.15
C GLY A 1054 -25.32 -31.28 42.72
N GLU A 1055 -26.21 -32.28 42.82
CA GLU A 1055 -27.67 -32.18 42.64
C GLU A 1055 -28.38 -31.30 43.70
N GLY A 1056 -29.52 -30.69 43.31
CA GLY A 1056 -30.67 -30.51 44.21
C GLY A 1056 -31.03 -29.10 44.72
N THR A 1057 -32.11 -28.55 44.16
CA THR A 1057 -33.16 -27.73 44.82
C THR A 1057 -32.92 -26.23 45.16
N ILE A 1058 -33.53 -25.37 44.31
CA ILE A 1058 -34.20 -24.06 44.50
C ILE A 1058 -33.98 -23.31 45.85
N LYS A 1059 -33.41 -22.08 45.80
CA LYS A 1059 -34.07 -20.80 46.19
C LYS A 1059 -33.16 -19.55 46.13
N THR A 1060 -33.70 -18.53 45.45
CA THR A 1060 -33.76 -17.08 45.77
C THR A 1060 -32.53 -16.14 45.69
N THR A 1061 -32.75 -15.11 44.86
CA THR A 1061 -32.45 -13.67 45.01
C THR A 1061 -31.05 -13.10 44.71
N ALA A 1062 -30.97 -12.55 43.50
CA ALA A 1062 -30.53 -11.19 43.14
C ALA A 1062 -29.11 -10.69 43.52
N LYS A 1063 -28.28 -10.44 42.49
CA LYS A 1063 -27.74 -9.10 42.16
C LYS A 1063 -26.99 -9.04 40.81
N SER A 1064 -27.52 -8.14 39.98
CA SER A 1064 -26.97 -7.42 38.81
C SER A 1064 -25.43 -7.32 38.63
N SER A 1065 -24.95 -7.52 37.39
CA SER A 1065 -24.40 -6.45 36.52
C SER A 1065 -23.19 -6.85 35.64
N ARG A 1066 -23.42 -6.79 34.32
CA ARG A 1066 -22.55 -6.28 33.22
C ARG A 1066 -21.51 -7.17 32.51
N ASN A 1067 -21.74 -7.17 31.18
CA ASN A 1067 -20.82 -7.09 30.03
C ASN A 1067 -20.35 -8.39 29.37
N LYS A 1068 -21.19 -8.85 28.43
CA LYS A 1068 -20.84 -9.77 27.35
C LYS A 1068 -21.03 -9.02 26.03
N THR A 1069 -19.95 -8.73 25.30
CA THR A 1069 -20.01 -8.31 23.89
C THR A 1069 -19.17 -9.30 23.10
N GLN A 1070 -19.83 -10.34 22.59
CA GLN A 1070 -19.25 -11.37 21.74
C GLN A 1070 -19.71 -11.14 20.29
N GLN A 1071 -18.76 -11.35 19.39
CA GLN A 1071 -18.80 -11.26 17.93
C GLN A 1071 -20.13 -11.61 17.26
N GLN A 1072 -20.55 -10.73 16.35
CA GLN A 1072 -21.69 -10.87 15.46
C GLN A 1072 -21.51 -12.02 14.46
N ARG A 1073 -22.45 -12.97 14.51
CA ARG A 1073 -22.90 -13.75 13.35
C ARG A 1073 -23.76 -12.86 12.45
N SER A 1074 -23.55 -12.93 11.14
CA SER A 1074 -24.41 -12.32 10.12
C SER A 1074 -25.80 -12.98 10.12
N GLN A 1075 -26.77 -12.35 10.77
CA GLN A 1075 -28.20 -12.66 10.61
C GLN A 1075 -28.84 -11.55 9.76
N ARG A 1076 -29.42 -11.91 8.61
CA ARG A 1076 -30.26 -11.03 7.79
C ARG A 1076 -31.68 -11.05 8.37
N PHE A 1077 -32.30 -9.90 8.55
CA PHE A 1077 -33.66 -9.78 9.11
C PHE A 1077 -34.64 -9.44 7.99
N ILE A 1078 -35.77 -10.17 7.93
CA ILE A 1078 -36.94 -9.82 7.11
C ILE A 1078 -37.80 -8.89 7.95
N ARG A 1079 -38.15 -7.74 7.37
CA ARG A 1079 -39.03 -6.75 8.02
C ARG A 1079 -40.48 -7.18 7.77
N GLU A 1080 -41.11 -7.79 8.78
CA GLU A 1080 -42.56 -7.97 8.82
C GLU A 1080 -43.17 -6.67 9.35
N ASP A 1081 -43.95 -5.97 8.51
CA ASP A 1081 -44.82 -4.89 8.97
C ASP A 1081 -46.17 -5.54 9.33
N ASP A 1082 -46.49 -5.57 10.62
CA ASP A 1082 -47.76 -6.11 11.12
C ASP A 1082 -48.91 -5.14 10.78
N GLU A 1083 -49.70 -5.48 9.74
CA GLU A 1083 -51.17 -5.49 9.73
C GLU A 1083 -51.69 -6.14 8.41
N ASP A 1084 -52.16 -7.39 8.54
CA ASP A 1084 -53.02 -8.21 7.65
C ASP A 1084 -52.82 -8.20 6.10
N ALA A 1085 -51.80 -8.94 5.61
CA ALA A 1085 -51.83 -9.74 4.35
C ALA A 1085 -50.61 -10.69 4.24
N PRO A 1086 -50.75 -11.95 3.77
CA PRO A 1086 -49.61 -12.88 3.63
C PRO A 1086 -48.63 -12.44 2.54
N LEU A 1087 -47.34 -12.45 2.86
CA LEU A 1087 -46.23 -11.95 2.05
C LEU A 1087 -45.92 -12.88 0.86
N ASP A 1088 -46.02 -12.39 -0.39
CA ASP A 1088 -45.66 -13.15 -1.60
C ASP A 1088 -44.18 -12.95 -1.99
N LEU A 1089 -43.42 -14.05 -1.94
CA LEU A 1089 -41.95 -14.08 -2.07
C LEU A 1089 -41.45 -14.12 -3.52
N LEU A 1090 -42.34 -14.12 -4.51
CA LEU A 1090 -41.96 -14.21 -5.93
C LEU A 1090 -42.01 -12.86 -6.68
N ALA A 1091 -42.44 -11.78 -6.02
CA ALA A 1091 -42.47 -10.46 -6.63
C ALA A 1091 -41.07 -9.80 -6.67
N PRO A 1092 -40.74 -9.00 -7.70
CA PRO A 1092 -39.39 -8.42 -7.91
C PRO A 1092 -38.91 -7.47 -6.80
N GLY A 1093 -39.81 -7.05 -5.90
CA GLY A 1093 -39.53 -6.15 -4.77
C GLY A 1093 -39.20 -6.83 -3.44
N ALA A 1094 -39.27 -8.16 -3.32
CA ALA A 1094 -39.06 -8.87 -2.05
C ALA A 1094 -37.62 -8.71 -1.48
N LEU A 1095 -36.64 -8.41 -2.33
CA LEU A 1095 -35.24 -8.18 -1.93
C LEU A 1095 -35.04 -6.84 -1.20
N ALA A 1096 -35.95 -5.87 -1.34
CA ALA A 1096 -35.85 -4.57 -0.68
C ALA A 1096 -36.15 -4.63 0.83
N ASN A 1097 -36.83 -5.67 1.30
CA ASN A 1097 -37.22 -5.84 2.71
C ASN A 1097 -36.22 -6.65 3.57
N ILE A 1098 -35.06 -6.97 3.01
CA ILE A 1098 -33.99 -7.72 3.69
C ILE A 1098 -32.86 -6.74 4.08
N SER A 1099 -32.82 -6.32 5.34
CA SER A 1099 -31.78 -5.42 5.87
C SER A 1099 -30.71 -6.18 6.65
N SER A 1100 -29.45 -5.79 6.47
CA SER A 1100 -28.27 -6.32 7.17
C SER A 1100 -27.91 -5.56 8.46
N LYS A 1101 -28.68 -4.53 8.84
CA LYS A 1101 -28.43 -3.73 10.05
C LYS A 1101 -29.67 -3.67 10.93
N LYS A 1102 -29.53 -4.13 12.17
CA LYS A 1102 -30.56 -4.04 13.22
C LYS A 1102 -30.75 -2.56 13.59
N SER A 1103 -31.87 -1.94 13.21
CA SER A 1103 -32.21 -0.60 13.66
C SER A 1103 -32.46 -0.61 15.17
N VAL A 1104 -31.73 0.20 15.91
CA VAL A 1104 -31.92 0.38 17.36
C VAL A 1104 -33.29 1.01 17.58
N ARG A 1105 -34.23 0.23 18.11
CA ARG A 1105 -35.47 0.73 18.68
C ARG A 1105 -35.11 1.65 19.84
N PHE A 1106 -35.46 2.92 19.73
CA PHE A 1106 -35.70 3.77 20.89
C PHE A 1106 -36.85 3.14 21.66
N ASP A 1107 -36.54 2.38 22.71
CA ASP A 1107 -37.60 1.91 23.60
C ASP A 1107 -37.97 3.02 24.57
N ARG A 1108 -39.10 3.63 24.25
CA ARG A 1108 -39.79 4.61 25.06
C ARG A 1108 -40.49 3.84 26.18
N SER A 1109 -39.93 3.91 27.39
CA SER A 1109 -40.68 3.61 28.61
C SER A 1109 -41.97 4.43 28.62
N LEU A 1110 -43.09 3.77 28.32
CA LEU A 1110 -44.44 4.29 28.59
C LEU A 1110 -44.64 4.39 30.11
N PRO A 1111 -45.34 5.43 30.58
CA PRO A 1111 -46.20 5.29 31.74
C PRO A 1111 -47.66 5.34 31.29
N ASN A 1112 -48.38 4.26 31.58
CA ASN A 1112 -49.84 4.20 31.52
C ASN A 1112 -50.48 5.31 32.36
N GLY A 1113 -51.64 5.81 31.90
CA GLY A 1113 -52.64 6.42 32.78
C GLY A 1113 -53.22 7.73 32.27
N THR A 1114 -54.32 7.61 31.53
CA THR A 1114 -55.48 8.51 31.50
C THR A 1114 -55.36 9.87 32.22
N LYS A 1115 -55.53 10.99 31.48
CA LYS A 1115 -56.38 12.14 31.86
C LYS A 1115 -56.24 13.35 30.91
N LYS A 1116 -57.40 13.74 30.35
CA LYS A 1116 -57.97 15.10 30.23
C LYS A 1116 -57.19 16.18 29.47
N THR A 1117 -57.79 16.63 28.37
CA THR A 1117 -57.59 17.93 27.72
C THR A 1117 -57.80 19.08 28.72
N LYS A 1118 -56.88 20.06 28.74
CA LYS A 1118 -57.04 21.34 29.46
C LYS A 1118 -57.43 22.43 28.48
N ALA A 1119 -58.46 23.19 28.83
CA ALA A 1119 -59.07 24.26 28.04
C ALA A 1119 -58.16 25.51 27.91
N LYS A 1120 -58.35 26.30 26.83
CA LYS A 1120 -57.61 27.54 26.52
C LYS A 1120 -58.16 28.75 27.28
N VAL A 1121 -57.26 29.50 27.90
CA VAL A 1121 -57.47 30.73 28.69
C VAL A 1121 -56.84 31.90 27.93
N ASN A 1122 -57.46 33.08 27.91
CA ASN A 1122 -56.82 34.30 27.38
C ASN A 1122 -56.01 35.04 28.47
N GLU A 1123 -55.26 36.08 28.09
CA GLU A 1123 -54.20 36.74 28.88
C GLU A 1123 -54.59 37.36 30.24
N ASP A 1124 -55.89 37.42 30.58
CA ASP A 1124 -56.38 37.79 31.93
C ASP A 1124 -57.00 36.62 32.73
N GLY A 1125 -56.78 35.38 32.32
CA GLY A 1125 -57.05 34.22 33.18
C GLY A 1125 -58.48 33.63 33.15
N LYS A 1126 -59.33 33.99 32.17
CA LYS A 1126 -60.65 33.32 31.94
C LYS A 1126 -60.69 32.45 30.67
N LEU A 1127 -61.34 31.28 30.78
CA LEU A 1127 -61.47 30.22 29.76
C LEU A 1127 -62.65 30.48 28.80
N VAL A 1128 -62.45 30.34 27.49
CA VAL A 1128 -63.50 30.45 26.45
C VAL A 1128 -63.50 29.19 25.57
N LEU A 1129 -64.67 28.56 25.40
CA LEU A 1129 -64.93 27.43 24.48
C LEU A 1129 -66.30 27.66 23.84
N GLY A 1130 -66.37 27.66 22.51
CA GLY A 1130 -67.61 27.83 21.74
C GLY A 1130 -67.38 27.62 20.24
N ASP A 1131 -68.37 26.99 19.62
CA ASP A 1131 -68.37 26.09 18.46
C ASP A 1131 -68.60 26.76 17.08
N SER A 1132 -68.49 25.92 16.04
CA SER A 1132 -69.17 25.95 14.73
C SER A 1132 -68.66 26.76 13.53
N SER A 1133 -68.64 26.02 12.41
CA SER A 1133 -69.03 26.32 11.01
C SER A 1133 -68.09 27.07 10.06
N ASP A 1134 -67.91 26.39 8.90
CA ASP A 1134 -67.82 26.88 7.51
C ASP A 1134 -66.60 27.75 7.15
N ASP A 1135 -65.98 27.69 5.97
CA ASP A 1135 -66.21 27.03 4.69
C ASP A 1135 -64.91 27.23 3.86
N ASP A 1136 -64.80 26.51 2.72
CA ASP A 1136 -63.97 26.76 1.53
C ASP A 1136 -62.42 26.81 1.70
N ASP A 1137 -61.59 26.13 0.90
CA ASP A 1137 -61.74 25.83 -0.51
C ASP A 1137 -60.68 24.81 -1.00
N VAL A 1138 -61.14 23.99 -1.96
CA VAL A 1138 -60.49 23.11 -2.96
C VAL A 1138 -59.46 22.03 -2.62
N ASN A 1139 -59.84 20.84 -3.10
CA ASN A 1139 -59.24 19.51 -3.07
C ASN A 1139 -58.36 19.18 -4.30
N MET A 1140 -57.56 18.13 -4.08
CA MET A 1140 -57.11 17.05 -4.99
C MET A 1140 -56.06 17.34 -6.07
N ASP A 1141 -54.86 16.74 -6.03
CA ASP A 1141 -54.48 15.29 -6.18
C ASP A 1141 -54.48 14.90 -7.67
N ASP A 1142 -53.50 14.24 -8.30
CA ASP A 1142 -52.24 13.56 -7.96
C ASP A 1142 -51.36 13.62 -9.24
N THR A 1143 -50.04 13.40 -9.13
CA THR A 1143 -49.21 12.52 -9.99
C THR A 1143 -47.72 12.89 -10.04
N THR A 1144 -46.91 12.01 -9.46
CA THR A 1144 -45.61 11.47 -9.94
C THR A 1144 -44.35 12.36 -10.06
N GLY A 1145 -43.28 11.94 -9.36
CA GLY A 1145 -41.87 12.12 -9.78
C GLY A 1145 -40.95 12.81 -8.75
N PRO A 1146 -39.76 12.26 -8.42
CA PRO A 1146 -38.85 12.87 -7.44
C PRO A 1146 -38.01 13.96 -8.12
N THR A 1147 -38.15 15.20 -7.69
CA THR A 1147 -37.23 16.30 -8.01
C THR A 1147 -36.41 16.66 -6.79
N ASP A 1148 -35.16 16.18 -6.77
CA ASP A 1148 -34.08 16.80 -6.00
C ASP A 1148 -33.75 18.15 -6.64
N THR A 1149 -34.16 19.24 -5.98
CA THR A 1149 -33.72 20.60 -6.31
C THR A 1149 -32.56 20.98 -5.40
N ASP A 1150 -31.34 20.67 -5.84
CA ASP A 1150 -30.10 21.27 -5.33
C ASP A 1150 -29.81 22.58 -6.09
N ASN A 1151 -30.06 23.71 -5.43
CA ASN A 1151 -29.63 25.01 -5.91
C ASN A 1151 -28.12 25.20 -5.64
N ALA A 1152 -27.31 25.01 -6.68
CA ALA A 1152 -25.87 25.24 -6.67
C ALA A 1152 -25.51 26.62 -7.24
N SER A 1153 -25.29 27.61 -6.38
CA SER A 1153 -24.58 28.85 -6.73
C SER A 1153 -23.53 29.19 -5.66
N VAL A 1154 -22.29 29.42 -6.12
CA VAL A 1154 -21.10 29.97 -5.41
C VAL A 1154 -20.23 29.00 -4.56
N GLY A 1155 -19.49 28.11 -5.23
CA GLY A 1155 -18.71 27.00 -4.63
C GLY A 1155 -17.55 27.32 -3.67
N GLY A 1156 -17.12 28.57 -3.48
CA GLY A 1156 -16.11 28.93 -2.46
C GLY A 1156 -16.73 29.54 -1.20
N ILE A 1157 -17.75 30.38 -1.38
CA ILE A 1157 -18.49 31.02 -0.29
C ILE A 1157 -19.41 30.01 0.38
N ASN A 1158 -19.92 29.02 -0.37
CA ASN A 1158 -20.79 27.99 0.17
C ASN A 1158 -20.08 27.06 1.15
N ALA A 1159 -18.79 26.72 0.97
CA ALA A 1159 -18.05 25.88 1.92
C ALA A 1159 -17.85 26.57 3.30
N TYR A 1160 -17.57 27.87 3.28
CA TYR A 1160 -17.43 28.70 4.48
C TYR A 1160 -18.79 29.01 5.12
N MET A 1161 -19.85 29.25 4.32
CA MET A 1161 -21.22 29.37 4.82
C MET A 1161 -21.71 28.03 5.40
N THR A 1162 -21.49 26.88 4.76
CA THR A 1162 -21.86 25.57 5.32
C THR A 1162 -21.11 25.24 6.62
N ALA A 1163 -19.88 25.75 6.82
CA ALA A 1163 -19.15 25.59 8.07
C ALA A 1163 -19.72 26.45 9.23
N ILE A 1164 -20.47 27.50 8.93
CA ILE A 1164 -20.98 28.49 9.91
C ILE A 1164 -22.50 28.41 10.09
N THR A 1165 -23.25 28.04 9.06
CA THR A 1165 -24.72 27.98 9.06
C THR A 1165 -25.27 26.60 8.73
N GLY A 1166 -24.43 25.67 8.24
CA GLY A 1166 -24.82 24.29 7.94
C GLY A 1166 -25.10 23.46 9.20
N PRO A 1167 -25.67 22.26 9.04
CA PRO A 1167 -26.10 21.38 10.13
C PRO A 1167 -24.97 20.95 11.09
N ASP A 1168 -23.69 21.17 10.72
CA ASP A 1168 -22.50 20.90 11.53
C ASP A 1168 -21.87 22.14 12.22
N ALA A 1169 -22.51 23.32 12.15
CA ALA A 1169 -21.99 24.53 12.78
C ALA A 1169 -22.16 24.54 14.32
N ILE A 1170 -21.12 24.98 15.04
CA ILE A 1170 -21.08 25.01 16.52
C ILE A 1170 -22.04 26.09 17.05
N ARG A 1171 -23.13 25.68 17.73
CA ARG A 1171 -24.07 26.60 18.39
C ARG A 1171 -23.84 26.68 19.90
N ARG A 1172 -23.99 27.88 20.47
CA ARG A 1172 -23.98 28.15 21.91
C ARG A 1172 -25.39 28.00 22.48
N GLY A 1173 -25.55 27.12 23.48
CA GLY A 1173 -26.81 27.00 24.22
C GLY A 1173 -26.99 28.09 25.27
N GLN A 1174 -28.22 28.26 25.78
CA GLN A 1174 -28.69 29.32 26.70
C GLN A 1174 -27.99 29.37 28.09
N LYS A 1175 -26.93 28.58 28.31
CA LYS A 1175 -26.06 28.64 29.50
C LYS A 1175 -24.56 28.74 29.16
N GLY A 1176 -24.23 29.20 27.95
CA GLY A 1176 -22.84 29.51 27.56
C GLY A 1176 -21.93 28.32 27.29
N ARG A 1177 -22.45 27.08 27.16
CA ARG A 1177 -21.66 25.93 26.68
C ARG A 1177 -21.89 25.66 25.19
N MET A 1178 -20.80 25.41 24.47
CA MET A 1178 -20.78 25.04 23.04
C MET A 1178 -20.96 23.53 22.87
N LYS A 1179 -21.69 23.11 21.83
CA LYS A 1179 -21.94 21.72 21.48
C LYS A 1179 -21.40 21.45 20.06
N VAL A 1180 -20.60 20.41 19.89
CA VAL A 1180 -19.99 19.98 18.60
C VAL A 1180 -20.63 18.66 18.18
N SER A 1181 -20.94 18.49 16.89
CA SER A 1181 -21.50 17.25 16.32
C SER A 1181 -20.45 16.14 16.18
N SER A 1182 -20.88 14.89 16.03
CA SER A 1182 -20.02 13.69 16.14
C SER A 1182 -19.03 13.47 14.99
N ALA A 1183 -19.15 14.22 13.89
CA ALA A 1183 -18.28 14.05 12.71
C ALA A 1183 -16.83 14.52 12.94
N HIS A 1184 -16.57 15.39 13.93
CA HIS A 1184 -15.21 15.85 14.27
C HIS A 1184 -14.50 15.02 15.36
N ARG A 1185 -15.11 13.94 15.85
CA ARG A 1185 -14.40 13.01 16.76
C ARG A 1185 -13.47 12.06 16.02
N ASN A 1186 -13.81 11.66 14.79
CA ASN A 1186 -13.06 10.62 14.06
C ASN A 1186 -11.78 11.12 13.36
N ARG A 1187 -11.44 12.41 13.43
CA ARG A 1187 -10.20 12.96 12.84
C ARG A 1187 -9.15 13.36 13.87
N ALA A 1188 -9.45 13.20 15.16
CA ALA A 1188 -8.53 13.51 16.27
C ALA A 1188 -7.82 12.26 16.85
N ASP A 1189 -8.21 11.06 16.41
CA ASP A 1189 -7.65 9.79 16.89
C ASP A 1189 -6.40 9.33 16.11
N GLU A 1190 -6.03 9.99 15.00
CA GLU A 1190 -4.81 9.67 14.23
C GLU A 1190 -3.55 10.45 14.70
N ALA A 1191 -3.65 11.32 15.70
CA ALA A 1191 -2.56 12.22 16.10
C ALA A 1191 -2.09 12.09 17.57
N ASN A 1192 -2.31 10.95 18.22
CA ASN A 1192 -1.73 10.63 19.53
C ASN A 1192 -1.26 9.16 19.57
N MET A 1193 -0.21 8.85 18.81
CA MET A 1193 0.63 7.68 19.10
C MET A 1193 1.82 8.11 19.96
N ASP A 1194 2.20 7.22 20.88
CA ASP A 1194 3.31 7.31 21.84
C ASP A 1194 3.00 8.01 23.19
N VAL A 1195 2.40 7.30 24.15
CA VAL A 1195 2.96 7.03 25.51
C VAL A 1195 2.13 5.90 26.16
N GLU A 1196 2.59 4.65 26.06
CA GLU A 1196 2.17 3.59 26.97
C GLU A 1196 3.24 3.42 28.06
N MET A 1197 2.87 3.67 29.31
CA MET A 1197 3.65 3.24 30.47
C MET A 1197 2.91 2.11 31.17
N ASN A 1198 3.55 0.94 31.24
CA ASN A 1198 3.14 -0.17 32.10
C ASN A 1198 3.24 0.28 33.57
N LEU A 1199 2.08 0.47 34.21
CA LEU A 1199 1.95 0.69 35.65
C LEU A 1199 1.12 -0.45 36.22
N ASP A 1200 1.52 -0.99 37.37
CA ASP A 1200 0.73 -1.96 38.13
C ASP A 1200 -0.64 -1.37 38.52
N ALA A 1201 -1.65 -2.24 38.67
CA ALA A 1201 -3.05 -1.85 38.86
C ALA A 1201 -3.31 -0.93 40.07
N ASP A 1202 -2.45 -0.98 41.09
CA ASP A 1202 -2.53 -0.10 42.27
C ASP A 1202 -1.84 1.26 42.06
N GLU A 1203 -0.81 1.33 41.21
CA GLU A 1203 -0.23 2.61 40.77
C GLU A 1203 -1.10 3.30 39.72
N ALA A 1204 -1.74 2.54 38.82
CA ALA A 1204 -2.73 3.07 37.87
C ALA A 1204 -3.92 3.70 38.60
N ARG A 1205 -4.36 3.13 39.73
CA ARG A 1205 -5.40 3.72 40.60
C ARG A 1205 -4.93 4.97 41.35
N ALA A 1206 -3.66 5.03 41.75
CA ALA A 1206 -3.08 6.20 42.40
C ALA A 1206 -2.86 7.36 41.40
N VAL A 1207 -2.49 7.05 40.16
CA VAL A 1207 -2.33 8.00 39.05
C VAL A 1207 -3.70 8.49 38.56
N ALA A 1208 -4.69 7.62 38.44
CA ALA A 1208 -6.08 8.00 38.12
C ALA A 1208 -6.69 8.93 39.18
N LYS A 1209 -6.44 8.68 40.48
CA LYS A 1209 -6.84 9.59 41.57
C LYS A 1209 -6.12 10.95 41.55
N LYS A 1210 -4.88 11.01 41.04
CA LYS A 1210 -4.13 12.27 40.85
C LYS A 1210 -4.60 13.05 39.61
N ILE A 1211 -5.00 12.36 38.55
CA ILE A 1211 -5.49 12.96 37.29
C ILE A 1211 -6.91 13.53 37.45
N LEU A 1212 -7.78 12.84 38.21
CA LEU A 1212 -9.16 13.31 38.48
C LEU A 1212 -9.25 14.44 39.54
N GLY A 1213 -8.13 14.80 40.18
CA GLY A 1213 -8.10 15.77 41.29
C GLY A 1213 -7.60 17.17 40.96
N LYS A 1214 -7.20 17.48 39.72
CA LYS A 1214 -6.66 18.82 39.38
C LYS A 1214 -7.02 19.28 37.98
N ASN A 1215 -8.06 20.12 37.88
CA ASN A 1215 -8.01 21.37 37.13
C ASN A 1215 -9.23 22.25 37.47
N SER A 1216 -9.13 22.96 38.58
CA SER A 1216 -9.70 24.30 38.76
C SER A 1216 -8.61 25.35 38.50
N THR A 1217 -8.78 26.11 37.39
CA THR A 1217 -8.53 27.56 37.14
C THR A 1217 -7.25 28.26 37.68
N GLY A 1218 -6.53 29.16 37.01
CA GLY A 1218 -6.71 30.01 35.82
C GLY A 1218 -5.60 31.11 35.76
N LYS A 1219 -5.50 31.92 34.69
CA LYS A 1219 -4.57 33.08 34.57
C LYS A 1219 -5.30 34.43 34.80
N LYS A 1220 -4.56 35.40 35.36
CA LYS A 1220 -4.96 36.56 36.21
C LYS A 1220 -5.24 37.89 35.48
N LEU A 1221 -5.89 38.81 36.23
CA LEU A 1221 -5.64 40.26 36.35
C LEU A 1221 -6.25 40.78 37.70
N PRO A 1222 -5.86 41.93 38.30
CA PRO A 1222 -4.69 42.09 39.19
C PRO A 1222 -5.00 42.41 40.68
N GLU A 1223 -3.91 42.64 41.43
CA GLU A 1223 -3.63 42.73 42.87
C GLU A 1223 -4.49 43.63 43.81
N ARG A 1224 -4.67 43.20 45.09
CA ARG A 1224 -3.83 43.68 46.22
C ARG A 1224 -4.06 42.94 47.57
N LYS A 1225 -2.93 42.42 48.08
CA LYS A 1225 -2.48 42.13 49.47
C LYS A 1225 -3.51 41.86 50.60
N GLY A 1226 -3.55 40.59 51.02
CA GLY A 1226 -3.91 40.13 52.36
C GLY A 1226 -3.05 38.90 52.71
N LEU A 1227 -2.44 38.92 53.88
CA LEU A 1227 -1.24 38.19 54.31
C LEU A 1227 -1.45 36.70 54.63
N GLY A 1228 -0.39 35.92 54.40
CA GLY A 1228 0.12 35.01 55.42
C GLY A 1228 -0.37 33.56 55.44
N VAL A 1229 0.56 32.67 55.08
CA VAL A 1229 0.74 31.32 55.67
C VAL A 1229 -0.22 30.22 55.21
N GLY A 1230 0.24 29.47 54.20
CA GLY A 1230 -0.06 28.05 54.06
C GLY A 1230 1.19 27.22 54.33
N LYS A 1231 1.08 26.31 55.30
CA LYS A 1231 1.87 25.09 55.65
C LYS A 1231 1.74 24.91 57.16
N GLU A 1232 1.53 23.71 57.68
CA GLU A 1232 2.37 22.54 57.45
C GLU A 1232 1.54 21.30 57.09
N ARG A 1233 1.95 20.48 56.10
CA ARG A 1233 2.97 19.40 56.23
C ARG A 1233 2.62 18.52 57.44
N GLN A 1234 2.48 17.22 57.31
CA GLN A 1234 3.50 16.27 56.86
C GLN A 1234 2.83 14.89 56.93
N ASN A 1235 3.22 13.94 56.10
CA ASN A 1235 3.22 12.55 56.56
C ASN A 1235 4.63 12.03 56.34
N ASN A 1236 5.41 12.06 57.42
CA ASN A 1236 6.41 11.06 57.76
C ASN A 1236 5.70 10.27 58.88
N GLY A 1237 5.59 8.94 58.86
CA GLY A 1237 6.75 8.07 58.88
C GLY A 1237 7.24 7.92 60.32
N GLY A 1238 6.72 6.90 61.02
CA GLY A 1238 7.44 6.14 62.04
C GLY A 1238 7.48 6.66 63.50
N ASN A 1239 7.24 5.70 64.41
CA ASN A 1239 7.71 5.59 65.80
C ASN A 1239 7.14 6.55 66.86
N VAL A 1240 6.39 6.02 67.84
CA VAL A 1240 6.81 5.45 69.15
C VAL A 1240 6.86 6.53 70.26
N ASP A 1241 6.07 6.25 71.30
CA ASP A 1241 6.09 6.74 72.68
C ASP A 1241 5.71 8.19 73.06
N GLY A 1242 4.84 8.27 74.08
CA GLY A 1242 5.18 9.02 75.30
C GLY A 1242 4.52 10.39 75.57
N ARG A 1243 3.47 10.35 76.41
CA ARG A 1243 3.22 11.28 77.55
C ARG A 1243 3.04 12.81 77.36
N ARG A 1244 1.83 13.22 77.79
CA ARG A 1244 1.48 14.27 78.79
C ARG A 1244 1.63 15.78 78.48
N LYS A 1245 0.49 16.43 78.76
CA LYS A 1245 0.24 17.72 79.44
C LYS A 1245 0.40 19.03 78.64
N GLY A 1246 -0.71 19.77 78.58
CA GLY A 1246 -0.83 20.98 79.43
C GLY A 1246 -1.33 22.28 78.79
N PHE A 1247 -2.50 22.72 79.28
CA PHE A 1247 -2.91 24.11 79.58
C PHE A 1247 -3.44 25.05 78.48
N ASN A 1248 -4.76 25.34 78.59
CA ASN A 1248 -5.42 26.65 78.83
C ASN A 1248 -4.58 27.92 78.53
N LYS A 1249 -5.15 29.00 77.96
CA LYS A 1249 -6.24 29.80 78.55
C LYS A 1249 -6.61 31.00 77.65
N ALA A 1250 -7.87 31.43 77.75
CA ALA A 1250 -8.40 32.82 77.63
C ALA A 1250 -8.34 33.52 76.26
N GLY A 1251 -9.35 34.28 75.83
CA GLY A 1251 -10.60 34.69 76.48
C GLY A 1251 -11.04 36.08 76.03
N GLY A 1252 -12.35 36.26 75.83
CA GLY A 1252 -13.08 37.54 75.80
C GLY A 1252 -12.97 38.35 74.50
N GLY A 1253 -14.00 39.00 73.96
CA GLY A 1253 -15.36 39.31 74.39
C GLY A 1253 -15.85 40.39 73.41
N VAL A 1254 -16.90 40.16 72.63
CA VAL A 1254 -18.28 40.63 72.90
C VAL A 1254 -18.40 42.15 73.10
N HIS A 1255 -19.00 42.83 72.11
CA HIS A 1255 -20.21 43.69 72.19
C HIS A 1255 -20.21 44.76 71.08
N LYS A 1256 -21.20 44.73 70.18
CA LYS A 1256 -22.54 45.36 70.23
C LYS A 1256 -22.55 46.83 69.79
N LYS A 1257 -23.49 47.06 68.86
CA LYS A 1257 -24.48 48.15 68.83
C LYS A 1257 -24.09 49.49 68.20
N SER A 1258 -25.00 49.87 67.28
CA SER A 1258 -25.71 51.16 67.27
C SER A 1258 -24.86 52.34 66.81
N SER A 1259 -25.31 53.36 66.10
CA SER A 1259 -26.58 53.81 65.53
C SER A 1259 -26.31 55.24 65.10
N GLY A 1260 -27.13 55.77 64.21
CA GLY A 1260 -27.40 57.21 64.19
C GLY A 1260 -26.78 57.89 62.97
N HIS A 1261 -27.62 58.23 61.99
CA HIS A 1261 -28.47 59.42 61.98
C HIS A 1261 -27.68 60.69 61.71
N GLY A 1262 -28.07 61.40 60.65
CA GLY A 1262 -27.98 62.85 60.67
C GLY A 1262 -27.74 63.51 59.34
N ASN A 1263 -28.85 63.96 58.75
CA ASN A 1263 -29.01 65.30 58.19
C ASN A 1263 -28.60 65.63 56.73
N ARG A 1264 -29.67 65.93 55.97
CA ARG A 1264 -30.01 67.24 55.38
C ARG A 1264 -29.32 67.71 54.08
N MET A 1265 -30.23 68.07 53.17
CA MET A 1265 -30.25 69.28 52.31
C MET A 1265 -29.26 69.33 51.14
N LYS A 1266 -29.53 70.00 50.02
CA LYS A 1266 -30.72 70.52 49.32
C LYS A 1266 -30.18 71.08 47.99
N PHE A 1267 -31.02 71.02 46.95
CA PHE A 1267 -31.17 71.97 45.84
C PHE A 1267 -30.21 72.03 44.61
N ARG A 1268 -30.87 71.71 43.48
CA ARG A 1268 -31.07 72.49 42.22
C ARG A 1268 -29.95 72.62 41.17
N SER A 1269 -30.30 72.05 40.00
CA SER A 1269 -30.56 72.74 38.72
C SER A 1269 -29.59 72.49 37.56
N LYS A 1270 -30.17 71.86 36.53
CA LYS A 1270 -29.99 71.99 35.06
C LYS A 1270 -28.58 71.94 34.45
N GLY A 1271 -28.44 70.99 33.53
CA GLY A 1271 -28.62 71.32 32.11
C GLY A 1271 -27.60 70.71 31.16
N GLY A 1272 -28.11 70.02 30.11
CA GLY A 1272 -27.50 70.03 28.78
C GLY A 1272 -26.60 68.84 28.41
N ARG A 1273 -26.98 68.23 27.27
CA ARG A 1273 -26.18 67.52 26.26
C ARG A 1273 -24.65 67.69 26.39
N ARG A 1274 -23.86 66.66 26.10
CA ARG A 1274 -23.74 66.01 24.79
C ARG A 1274 -23.04 64.67 24.93
#